data_AF-A0A8R1XZM4-F1
#
_entry.id   AF-A0A8R1XZM4-F1
#
_cell.length_a   1.000
_cell.length_b   1.000
_cell.length_c   1.000
_cell.angle_alpha   90.00
_cell.angle_beta   90.00
_cell.angle_gamma   90.00
#
_symmetry.space_group_name_H-M   'P 1'
#
loop_
_entity.id
_entity.type
_entity.pdbx_description
1 polymer ?
#
loop_
_entity_poly.entity_id
_entity_poly.type
_entity_poly.pdbx_seq_one_letter_code
_entity_poly.pdbx_strand_id
1 'polypeptide(L)'
;MLDIKKQPLLQAVLLSFLSLTVNGLEKIYEYQRYDGWYNNLANPHWGTVGSHLHRDAPSRYKDGVYMLNTDLPSARAISELIFKGPSGIPNKRNVTTMLAFFSQVIAYEIMQSTLVGCPLEMHKIPVPCCDAVFDAQCMGKTEIPFIRAKYDKNTGHGFNVPREQVNERTSWIDASFLYSTQEPWVAALRAWHNGSLLEGPMKGYPPLNDPHIPLINPAPPQIHRLMNPERLFMLGDPRVNENPGLLSLGLILYRWHNIQAKRIQAENPEWTDEEVFQGARRWVIATLQKITLYDFLPVMLADEKAVPPYEKYQPHVPPGISHAFATAAFRFPHTIIPPALLFRKRANGKCEFRDEIGGYPALRLCQNWWNAQDIVQEYSVDEIVLGMASQIAENEDVIIVEDLRDFVFGPMHFTRLDVVSSSIMRGRDNGLPPYNELRQSYNLPVRNWTTINPVMYKERPEMFDELEKLYDNDISKLDAYVGGMLETNTEGPGELFKTIILDQFLRLRDGDRFWFENIWNGMFTKEEIEKIHSITLRDIIRQTTFIDEHELQENVFVWHADDPCGQPFQVNSSGLESCIPFMRFDHFTGNEVTFIFSCIALGIIPLICIGIGYMLVQKRKKMGGDMELCFKKVFLESTDLGHARTEIAKKNNEKEKLHLSAIEWINKNYCRSVILIVDVTPLIRLEKPSGDLLRCLDLSDVNFINVAVSYPNSCTSPFVMISLPKHYDLVIRLNSEYQCAQFLHVLSNILNQTGKQLIIRRCPNNYIVETAETSERRQEKLDHFFREAYAKSFNIPQLSGDSSVVTYGSVSEEVLGMTVTKAEMAEALGMRENDLFVERMFACMAKQDPNHVTFLKFLDVVVRFVKGSLRDKLGLLFDMCDREGQGKVHKKEFCDFVKSLNVTAGVKIEEAVQDGIINRVLQRSGISVDSEFLSYKDFEAIFSNVDDVRHPLGVHMRGAKLKINLDETESMNSFAIRNEEIECTHINWYLWIISYLETYRQHIVIIFLFTAINLLLFFERFWHYRYETEHRDLRRVMGVGIAITRGAAASLSFCLGLVLPTVCQNIITLLRETPLREYLPFDSAITFHKIVGIVAGFWAAIHTVGHCVNFYHVATQSQDGLQCLFQEAVFGSNFLPSISYWLYGTITGITGILLVAIMSIIYVFSTPAVMKEAYHAFKITHLLAVLLYALTVLHGLPKLLDSPKFLYYVTGPIALFVIDRIIGMRQQYKRLQILSGTILPSDIIYIQFKRPNSFHFRSGQWVRISCPAFSCTFNELHAFSLASAPQASTLELYIKAVGPWTWNLRNQIACAHSNRTPYPVLHLHGPYGDGNQDWRNFEVAVLIGGGIGVTPYASILTDLVIEKTSGRHTNIKCEKVYFIWVCSTHKNYEWFIEVLQNVEALDKEDLLEMHIFVTQFFHKFDLRTTMLYICEKHFQSDSNGRSMFTGLHAVNHFGRPNFEALFKFIQNKHRNIREIGIFSCGPNSINKEIGRACREANKIRSAASFCHRFETF
;
A
#
# COMPACT_ATOMS: atom_id res chain seq x y z
N MET A 1 -23.59 17.21 19.32
CA MET A 1 -23.38 18.41 20.17
C MET A 1 -23.03 19.70 19.38
N LEU A 2 -23.12 19.73 18.05
CA LEU A 2 -22.93 20.93 17.23
C LEU A 2 -24.13 21.12 16.29
N ASP A 3 -25.31 21.44 16.83
CA ASP A 3 -26.42 22.01 16.02
C ASP A 3 -27.52 22.78 16.81
N ILE A 4 -27.36 23.03 18.11
CA ILE A 4 -28.43 23.62 18.96
C ILE A 4 -28.22 25.13 19.19
N LYS A 5 -27.80 25.90 18.18
CA LYS A 5 -27.59 27.38 18.32
C LYS A 5 -28.39 28.26 17.35
N LYS A 6 -29.43 27.75 16.69
CA LYS A 6 -30.27 28.53 15.74
C LYS A 6 -31.78 28.59 16.04
N GLN A 7 -32.22 28.28 17.26
CA GLN A 7 -33.64 28.32 17.62
C GLN A 7 -34.25 29.64 18.11
N PRO A 8 -33.52 30.70 18.54
CA PRO A 8 -34.20 31.80 19.23
C PRO A 8 -35.07 32.68 18.30
N LEU A 9 -34.79 32.74 16.99
CA LEU A 9 -35.58 33.56 16.06
C LEU A 9 -36.87 32.85 15.58
N LEU A 10 -36.86 31.52 15.45
CA LEU A 10 -38.07 30.77 15.08
C LEU A 10 -39.04 30.66 16.26
N GLN A 11 -38.52 30.57 17.49
CA GLN A 11 -39.33 30.65 18.71
C GLN A 11 -39.97 32.03 18.87
N ALA A 12 -39.25 33.13 18.58
CA ALA A 12 -39.83 34.47 18.63
C ALA A 12 -40.93 34.69 17.59
N VAL A 13 -40.80 34.11 16.39
CA VAL A 13 -41.83 34.18 15.33
C VAL A 13 -43.01 33.24 15.62
N LEU A 14 -42.80 32.07 16.23
CA LEU A 14 -43.91 31.23 16.71
C LEU A 14 -44.63 31.88 17.88
N LEU A 15 -43.93 32.51 18.82
CA LEU A 15 -44.52 33.21 19.96
C LEU A 15 -45.34 34.44 19.53
N SER A 16 -44.96 35.12 18.44
CA SER A 16 -45.75 36.23 17.89
C SER A 16 -46.94 35.79 17.02
N PHE A 17 -46.91 34.58 16.44
CA PHE A 17 -48.08 33.97 15.79
C PHE A 17 -49.05 33.33 16.80
N LEU A 18 -48.53 32.78 17.91
CA LEU A 18 -49.35 32.19 18.98
C LEU A 18 -50.09 33.24 19.81
N SER A 19 -49.59 34.46 19.93
CA SER A 19 -50.27 35.54 20.67
C SER A 19 -51.53 36.08 19.98
N LEU A 20 -51.77 35.73 18.71
CA LEU A 20 -52.95 36.15 17.93
C LEU A 20 -54.06 35.08 17.84
N THR A 21 -53.89 33.92 18.47
CA THR A 21 -54.88 32.81 18.49
C THR A 21 -55.25 32.35 19.92
N VAL A 22 -55.06 33.19 20.93
CA VAL A 22 -55.19 32.85 22.38
C VAL A 22 -56.64 32.87 22.89
N ASN A 23 -57.61 32.39 22.12
CA ASN A 23 -59.03 32.34 22.55
C ASN A 23 -59.66 30.94 22.44
N GLY A 24 -58.90 29.85 22.63
CA GLY A 24 -59.46 28.50 22.42
C GLY A 24 -58.82 27.28 23.11
N LEU A 25 -58.04 27.42 24.18
CA LEU A 25 -57.51 26.25 24.91
C LEU A 25 -57.60 26.44 26.42
N GLU A 26 -58.72 25.98 26.98
CA GLU A 26 -58.90 25.80 28.42
C GLU A 26 -58.17 24.51 28.85
N LYS A 27 -56.82 24.52 28.84
CA LYS A 27 -56.02 23.40 29.38
C LYS A 27 -55.95 23.51 30.90
N ILE A 28 -56.70 22.65 31.59
CA ILE A 28 -56.96 22.75 33.04
C ILE A 28 -55.76 22.31 33.91
N TYR A 29 -54.77 21.54 33.39
CA TYR A 29 -53.59 21.09 34.16
C TYR A 29 -52.37 20.74 33.28
N GLU A 30 -51.18 20.69 33.90
CA GLU A 30 -49.90 20.31 33.26
C GLU A 30 -49.79 18.79 33.07
N TYR A 31 -49.44 18.33 31.87
CA TYR A 31 -49.17 16.90 31.65
C TYR A 31 -47.80 16.51 32.19
N GLN A 32 -47.76 15.41 32.95
CA GLN A 32 -46.51 14.83 33.44
C GLN A 32 -45.64 14.38 32.27
N ARG A 33 -44.35 14.71 32.28
CA ARG A 33 -43.40 14.27 31.24
C ARG A 33 -43.05 12.78 31.39
N TYR A 34 -42.57 12.14 30.32
CA TYR A 34 -42.14 10.74 30.33
C TYR A 34 -40.73 10.53 30.90
N ASP A 35 -39.88 11.56 30.83
CA ASP A 35 -38.46 11.51 31.22
C ASP A 35 -38.22 11.94 32.69
N GLY A 36 -39.29 12.23 33.43
CA GLY A 36 -39.28 12.68 34.82
C GLY A 36 -38.85 14.13 35.03
N TRP A 37 -38.48 14.87 33.97
CA TRP A 37 -37.98 16.25 34.09
C TRP A 37 -39.05 17.20 34.60
N TYR A 38 -38.61 18.25 35.29
CA TYR A 38 -39.45 19.33 35.82
C TYR A 38 -40.53 18.88 36.83
N ASN A 39 -40.46 17.65 37.36
CA ASN A 39 -41.32 17.24 38.45
C ASN A 39 -41.08 18.13 39.69
N ASN A 40 -39.83 18.25 40.13
CA ASN A 40 -39.46 19.25 41.12
C ASN A 40 -39.16 20.62 40.47
N LEU A 41 -39.78 21.68 40.96
CA LEU A 41 -39.64 23.03 40.39
C LEU A 41 -38.26 23.66 40.65
N ALA A 42 -37.64 23.37 41.80
CA ALA A 42 -36.33 23.93 42.17
C ALA A 42 -35.17 23.08 41.63
N ASN A 43 -35.35 21.75 41.60
CA ASN A 43 -34.37 20.78 41.14
C ASN A 43 -34.93 19.95 39.99
N PRO A 44 -35.04 20.52 38.77
CA PRO A 44 -35.76 19.88 37.66
C PRO A 44 -35.14 18.56 37.16
N HIS A 45 -33.90 18.26 37.58
CA HIS A 45 -33.16 17.04 37.27
C HIS A 45 -33.39 15.90 38.28
N TRP A 46 -34.05 16.16 39.41
CA TRP A 46 -34.32 15.12 40.41
C TRP A 46 -35.33 14.09 39.90
N GLY A 47 -35.01 12.81 40.10
CA GLY A 47 -35.87 11.69 39.68
C GLY A 47 -35.96 11.47 38.17
N THR A 48 -35.10 12.15 37.40
CA THR A 48 -35.07 12.06 35.93
C THR A 48 -34.27 10.86 35.44
N VAL A 49 -34.52 10.46 34.20
CA VAL A 49 -33.67 9.49 33.51
C VAL A 49 -32.24 10.01 33.40
N GLY A 50 -31.28 9.17 33.80
CA GLY A 50 -29.85 9.48 33.81
C GLY A 50 -29.40 10.28 35.04
N SER A 51 -30.28 10.56 36.00
CA SER A 51 -29.89 11.16 37.27
C SER A 51 -29.07 10.19 38.13
N HIS A 52 -28.26 10.74 39.04
CA HIS A 52 -27.49 9.94 40.00
C HIS A 52 -28.42 9.20 40.95
N LEU A 53 -28.00 8.02 41.38
CA LEU A 53 -28.57 7.41 42.57
C LEU A 53 -28.28 8.31 43.79
N HIS A 54 -29.22 8.33 44.73
CA HIS A 54 -29.10 9.08 45.97
C HIS A 54 -28.16 8.36 46.95
N ARG A 55 -27.33 9.11 47.69
CA ARG A 55 -26.48 8.56 48.74
C ARG A 55 -27.01 8.92 50.12
N ASP A 56 -27.47 7.91 50.84
CA ASP A 56 -27.82 8.02 52.27
C ASP A 56 -26.56 8.03 53.16
N ALA A 57 -25.44 7.50 52.64
CA ALA A 57 -24.16 7.41 53.30
C ALA A 57 -23.00 7.66 52.32
N PRO A 58 -21.83 8.14 52.79
CA PRO A 58 -20.64 8.32 51.95
C PRO A 58 -20.22 7.04 51.23
N SER A 59 -19.65 7.16 50.03
CA SER A 59 -19.17 6.00 49.26
C SER A 59 -17.95 5.34 49.92
N ARG A 60 -17.90 4.01 49.93
CA ARG A 60 -16.79 3.19 50.44
C ARG A 60 -16.07 2.40 49.34
N TYR A 61 -15.30 3.09 48.51
CA TYR A 61 -14.38 2.47 47.55
C TYR A 61 -12.99 2.24 48.17
N LYS A 62 -12.22 1.27 47.64
CA LYS A 62 -10.88 0.93 48.17
C LYS A 62 -9.88 2.09 48.05
N ASP A 63 -9.96 2.84 46.95
CA ASP A 63 -9.17 4.04 46.69
C ASP A 63 -9.90 5.34 47.08
N GLY A 64 -11.11 5.24 47.64
CA GLY A 64 -11.99 6.38 47.92
C GLY A 64 -12.63 7.04 46.68
N VAL A 65 -12.45 6.48 45.47
CA VAL A 65 -12.95 7.09 44.23
C VAL A 65 -13.81 6.14 43.41
N TYR A 66 -13.29 4.97 43.01
CA TYR A 66 -14.04 4.06 42.13
C TYR A 66 -13.63 2.58 42.23
N MET A 67 -12.50 2.26 42.84
CA MET A 67 -11.93 0.92 42.83
C MET A 67 -12.70 0.00 43.79
N LEU A 68 -13.15 -1.16 43.28
CA LEU A 68 -13.82 -2.18 44.10
C LEU A 68 -12.87 -2.72 45.18
N ASN A 69 -13.42 -3.03 46.35
CA ASN A 69 -12.67 -3.71 47.39
C ASN A 69 -12.57 -5.21 47.08
N THR A 70 -11.41 -5.64 46.60
CA THR A 70 -11.08 -7.03 46.28
C THR A 70 -10.65 -7.86 47.49
N ASP A 71 -10.46 -7.23 48.65
CA ASP A 71 -9.95 -7.89 49.85
C ASP A 71 -11.08 -8.56 50.65
N LEU A 72 -12.33 -8.42 50.19
CA LEU A 72 -13.52 -9.07 50.75
C LEU A 72 -13.69 -10.51 50.22
N PRO A 73 -14.33 -11.40 50.98
CA PRO A 73 -14.58 -12.78 50.57
C PRO A 73 -15.31 -12.89 49.22
N SER A 74 -15.12 -14.01 48.53
CA SER A 74 -15.81 -14.27 47.26
C SER A 74 -17.33 -14.23 47.45
N ALA A 75 -18.00 -13.45 46.59
CA ALA A 75 -19.45 -13.37 46.58
C ALA A 75 -20.11 -14.73 46.35
N ARG A 76 -19.48 -15.63 45.57
CA ARG A 76 -19.98 -16.99 45.34
C ARG A 76 -19.81 -17.89 46.56
N ALA A 77 -18.71 -17.74 47.30
CA ALA A 77 -18.53 -18.48 48.55
C ALA A 77 -19.59 -18.10 49.59
N ILE A 78 -19.92 -16.80 49.69
CA ILE A 78 -21.01 -16.32 50.55
C ILE A 78 -22.37 -16.84 50.06
N SER A 79 -22.62 -16.80 48.75
CA SER A 79 -23.84 -17.30 48.12
C SER A 79 -24.09 -18.78 48.46
N GLU A 80 -23.07 -19.63 48.29
CA GLU A 80 -23.15 -21.06 48.60
C GLU A 80 -23.33 -21.34 50.10
N LEU A 81 -22.68 -20.55 50.97
CA LEU A 81 -22.72 -20.76 52.42
C LEU A 81 -24.08 -20.39 53.04
N ILE A 82 -24.61 -19.21 52.67
CA ILE A 82 -25.78 -18.62 53.37
C ILE A 82 -27.07 -18.86 52.59
N PHE A 83 -27.04 -18.64 51.28
CA PHE A 83 -28.26 -18.49 50.47
C PHE A 83 -28.74 -19.80 49.83
N LYS A 84 -27.99 -20.88 50.02
CA LYS A 84 -28.34 -22.21 49.53
C LYS A 84 -29.29 -22.92 50.50
N GLY A 85 -30.36 -23.50 49.97
CA GLY A 85 -31.32 -24.28 50.73
C GLY A 85 -32.33 -25.00 49.84
N PRO A 86 -33.23 -25.82 50.41
CA PRO A 86 -34.31 -26.45 49.66
C PRO A 86 -35.33 -25.41 49.19
N SER A 87 -35.83 -25.58 47.97
CA SER A 87 -37.00 -24.84 47.47
C SER A 87 -38.31 -25.50 47.92
N GLY A 88 -39.41 -24.75 47.84
CA GLY A 88 -40.74 -25.20 48.23
C GLY A 88 -41.03 -25.01 49.71
N ILE A 89 -40.39 -24.04 50.36
CA ILE A 89 -40.74 -23.65 51.73
C ILE A 89 -41.89 -22.65 51.60
N PRO A 90 -43.11 -22.99 52.04
CA PRO A 90 -44.25 -22.09 51.88
C PRO A 90 -44.07 -20.84 52.73
N ASN A 91 -44.46 -19.69 52.18
CA ASN A 91 -44.46 -18.44 52.92
C ASN A 91 -45.36 -18.49 54.16
N LYS A 92 -44.82 -18.18 55.34
CA LYS A 92 -45.59 -18.24 56.60
C LYS A 92 -46.75 -17.25 56.69
N ARG A 93 -46.68 -16.13 55.96
CA ARG A 93 -47.74 -15.12 55.89
C ARG A 93 -48.71 -15.40 54.74
N ASN A 94 -48.54 -16.52 54.04
CA ASN A 94 -49.28 -16.89 52.84
C ASN A 94 -49.30 -15.79 51.76
N VAL A 95 -48.20 -15.05 51.60
CA VAL A 95 -48.09 -14.13 50.46
C VAL A 95 -48.08 -14.92 49.17
N THR A 96 -48.73 -14.39 48.15
CA THR A 96 -48.90 -15.07 46.87
C THR A 96 -47.74 -14.75 45.93
N THR A 97 -47.61 -15.57 44.91
CA THR A 97 -46.66 -15.36 43.80
C THR A 97 -46.95 -14.05 43.05
N MET A 98 -48.20 -13.55 43.11
CA MET A 98 -48.56 -12.21 42.62
C MET A 98 -47.70 -11.11 43.27
N LEU A 99 -47.47 -11.17 44.59
CA LEU A 99 -46.63 -10.19 45.29
C LEU A 99 -45.19 -10.23 44.76
N ALA A 100 -44.66 -11.42 44.50
CA ALA A 100 -43.30 -11.62 44.01
C ALA A 100 -43.09 -10.95 42.64
N PHE A 101 -43.95 -11.23 41.65
CA PHE A 101 -43.80 -10.61 40.32
C PHE A 101 -44.24 -9.14 40.28
N PHE A 102 -45.18 -8.73 41.13
CA PHE A 102 -45.52 -7.31 41.25
C PHE A 102 -44.35 -6.51 41.86
N SER A 103 -43.58 -7.09 42.79
CA SER A 103 -42.34 -6.46 43.29
C SER A 103 -41.33 -6.17 42.17
N GLN A 104 -41.27 -7.05 41.16
CA GLN A 104 -40.42 -6.88 39.98
C GLN A 104 -40.94 -5.76 39.06
N VAL A 105 -42.27 -5.63 38.89
CA VAL A 105 -42.88 -4.48 38.17
C VAL A 105 -42.45 -3.17 38.83
N ILE A 106 -42.56 -3.07 40.15
CA ILE A 106 -42.19 -1.85 40.89
C ILE A 106 -40.69 -1.57 40.81
N ALA A 107 -39.84 -2.60 40.89
CA ALA A 107 -38.40 -2.43 40.70
C ALA A 107 -38.08 -1.83 39.32
N TYR A 108 -38.79 -2.27 38.27
CA TYR A 108 -38.52 -1.82 36.90
C TYR A 108 -39.15 -0.48 36.56
N GLU A 109 -40.25 -0.13 37.23
CA GLU A 109 -40.87 1.18 37.19
C GLU A 109 -39.91 2.27 37.67
N ILE A 110 -39.26 2.07 38.82
CA ILE A 110 -38.50 3.14 39.47
C ILE A 110 -36.99 3.07 39.24
N MET A 111 -36.44 1.93 38.78
CA MET A 111 -34.99 1.80 38.62
C MET A 111 -34.48 0.93 37.47
N GLN A 112 -33.36 1.37 36.89
CA GLN A 112 -32.48 0.61 36.01
C GLN A 112 -31.02 1.09 36.18
N SER A 113 -30.39 0.64 37.28
CA SER A 113 -29.01 0.99 37.66
C SER A 113 -27.98 -0.10 37.35
N THR A 114 -28.36 -1.13 36.59
CA THR A 114 -27.51 -2.29 36.28
C THR A 114 -27.09 -2.38 34.81
N LEU A 115 -27.36 -1.34 34.00
CA LEU A 115 -26.87 -1.29 32.62
C LEU A 115 -25.34 -1.26 32.59
N VAL A 116 -24.77 -1.78 31.51
CA VAL A 116 -23.32 -1.83 31.30
C VAL A 116 -22.74 -0.42 31.13
N GLY A 117 -21.67 -0.12 31.87
CA GLY A 117 -20.88 1.10 31.69
C GLY A 117 -19.85 0.99 30.56
N CYS A 118 -19.45 2.14 30.00
CA CYS A 118 -18.33 2.25 29.05
C CYS A 118 -17.29 3.24 29.60
N PRO A 119 -15.99 2.87 29.72
CA PRO A 119 -15.32 1.62 29.29
C PRO A 119 -15.87 0.33 29.93
N LEU A 120 -15.67 -0.82 29.28
CA LEU A 120 -16.23 -2.10 29.73
C LEU A 120 -15.40 -2.64 30.89
N GLU A 121 -15.81 -2.31 32.11
CA GLU A 121 -15.15 -2.76 33.33
C GLU A 121 -15.70 -4.12 33.80
N MET A 122 -14.99 -5.19 33.47
CA MET A 122 -15.29 -6.55 33.93
C MET A 122 -14.40 -6.93 35.11
N HIS A 123 -15.04 -7.30 36.23
CA HIS A 123 -14.44 -8.01 37.35
C HIS A 123 -14.79 -9.49 37.27
N LYS A 124 -14.04 -10.31 38.00
CA LYS A 124 -14.23 -11.75 38.01
C LYS A 124 -14.44 -12.22 39.45
N ILE A 125 -15.55 -12.88 39.70
CA ILE A 125 -15.90 -13.44 41.00
C ILE A 125 -15.24 -14.83 41.09
N PRO A 126 -14.31 -15.05 42.02
CA PRO A 126 -13.64 -16.34 42.16
C PRO A 126 -14.66 -17.42 42.56
N VAL A 127 -14.76 -18.51 41.79
CA VAL A 127 -15.62 -19.64 42.15
C VAL A 127 -14.82 -20.60 43.03
N PRO A 128 -15.37 -21.07 44.17
CA PRO A 128 -14.74 -22.11 44.96
C PRO A 128 -14.44 -23.36 44.12
N CYS A 129 -13.31 -24.02 44.40
CA CYS A 129 -12.98 -25.29 43.74
C CYS A 129 -14.08 -26.32 44.04
N CYS A 130 -14.48 -27.10 43.03
CA CYS A 130 -15.57 -28.07 43.13
C CYS A 130 -16.96 -27.45 43.40
N ASP A 131 -17.18 -26.19 43.02
CA ASP A 131 -18.54 -25.63 42.99
C ASP A 131 -19.45 -26.49 42.09
N ALA A 132 -20.61 -26.90 42.61
CA ALA A 132 -21.47 -27.89 41.97
C ALA A 132 -22.02 -27.47 40.60
N VAL A 133 -22.09 -26.15 40.32
CA VAL A 133 -22.74 -25.60 39.13
C VAL A 133 -21.72 -25.00 38.18
N PHE A 134 -20.88 -24.10 38.68
CA PHE A 134 -19.94 -23.33 37.86
C PHE A 134 -18.60 -24.05 37.67
N ASP A 135 -18.18 -24.90 38.62
CA ASP A 135 -16.91 -25.65 38.57
C ASP A 135 -17.10 -27.16 38.81
N ALA A 136 -18.11 -27.75 38.17
CA ALA A 136 -18.48 -29.16 38.35
C ALA A 136 -17.34 -30.16 38.05
N GLN A 137 -16.32 -29.72 37.30
CA GLN A 137 -15.12 -30.51 36.97
C GLN A 137 -13.99 -30.35 38.01
N CYS A 138 -14.20 -29.61 39.10
CA CYS A 138 -13.22 -29.38 40.17
C CYS A 138 -11.88 -28.80 39.67
N MET A 139 -11.93 -27.90 38.69
CA MET A 139 -10.71 -27.35 38.07
C MET A 139 -10.08 -26.23 38.90
N GLY A 140 -10.86 -25.57 39.78
CA GLY A 140 -10.40 -24.47 40.64
C GLY A 140 -9.98 -23.21 39.88
N LYS A 141 -10.38 -23.08 38.61
CA LYS A 141 -10.01 -21.97 37.71
C LYS A 141 -11.22 -21.22 37.16
N THR A 142 -12.42 -21.60 37.57
CA THR A 142 -13.64 -21.00 37.08
C THR A 142 -13.89 -19.68 37.80
N GLU A 143 -14.28 -18.65 37.05
CA GLU A 143 -14.59 -17.33 37.56
C GLU A 143 -15.92 -16.87 36.92
N ILE A 144 -16.81 -16.27 37.71
CA ILE A 144 -18.06 -15.68 37.18
C ILE A 144 -17.77 -14.21 36.83
N PRO A 145 -17.91 -13.79 35.57
CA PRO A 145 -17.67 -12.40 35.20
C PRO A 145 -18.80 -11.49 35.69
N PHE A 146 -18.42 -10.36 36.25
CA PHE A 146 -19.28 -9.31 36.75
C PHE A 146 -18.96 -8.00 36.04
N ILE A 147 -19.95 -7.41 35.38
CA ILE A 147 -19.80 -6.15 34.64
C ILE A 147 -20.29 -4.99 35.51
N ARG A 148 -19.46 -3.97 35.66
CA ARG A 148 -19.79 -2.77 36.44
C ARG A 148 -20.89 -1.95 35.80
N ALA A 149 -21.66 -1.29 36.66
CA ALA A 149 -22.81 -0.50 36.25
C ALA A 149 -22.39 0.79 35.55
N LYS A 150 -23.29 1.29 34.69
CA LYS A 150 -23.19 2.61 34.09
C LYS A 150 -23.15 3.67 35.18
N TYR A 151 -22.30 4.67 34.97
CA TYR A 151 -22.03 5.74 35.93
C TYR A 151 -21.93 7.08 35.19
N ASP A 152 -22.03 8.18 35.92
CA ASP A 152 -21.84 9.52 35.35
C ASP A 152 -20.36 9.76 35.04
N LYS A 153 -20.04 10.02 33.78
CA LYS A 153 -18.69 10.28 33.29
C LYS A 153 -18.07 11.56 33.84
N ASN A 154 -18.85 12.45 34.47
CA ASN A 154 -18.33 13.61 35.20
C ASN A 154 -17.83 13.24 36.62
N THR A 155 -18.02 12.00 37.05
CA THR A 155 -17.64 11.49 38.38
C THR A 155 -16.56 10.41 38.30
N GLY A 156 -15.98 10.04 39.45
CA GLY A 156 -14.93 9.03 39.53
C GLY A 156 -13.52 9.52 39.17
N HIS A 157 -13.28 10.83 39.24
CA HIS A 157 -11.98 11.46 38.89
C HIS A 157 -11.14 11.87 40.12
N GLY A 158 -11.72 11.85 41.32
CA GLY A 158 -11.02 12.18 42.56
C GLY A 158 -11.89 12.01 43.81
N PHE A 159 -11.29 12.16 44.99
CA PHE A 159 -11.92 11.89 46.29
C PHE A 159 -13.20 12.69 46.56
N ASN A 160 -13.27 13.94 46.07
CA ASN A 160 -14.44 14.81 46.28
C ASN A 160 -15.58 14.54 45.29
N VAL A 161 -15.33 13.73 44.25
CA VAL A 161 -16.31 13.37 43.22
C VAL A 161 -16.15 11.88 42.92
N PRO A 162 -16.45 11.00 43.91
CA PRO A 162 -16.37 9.55 43.72
C PRO A 162 -17.34 9.10 42.63
N ARG A 163 -17.20 7.86 42.15
CA ARG A 163 -18.03 7.32 41.09
C ARG A 163 -19.49 7.22 41.53
N GLU A 164 -20.37 7.87 40.77
CA GLU A 164 -21.82 7.81 40.95
C GLU A 164 -22.52 7.03 39.83
N GLN A 165 -23.19 5.94 40.20
CA GLN A 165 -24.05 5.18 39.29
C GLN A 165 -25.31 5.97 38.94
N VAL A 166 -25.81 5.75 37.73
CA VAL A 166 -26.99 6.46 37.20
C VAL A 166 -28.21 5.56 37.18
N ASN A 167 -29.38 6.18 37.32
CA ASN A 167 -30.66 5.51 37.10
C ASN A 167 -31.15 5.78 35.68
N GLU A 168 -31.30 4.74 34.84
CA GLU A 168 -31.79 4.90 33.46
C GLU A 168 -33.32 4.84 33.36
N ARG A 169 -34.00 4.84 34.52
CA ARG A 169 -35.43 5.05 34.67
C ARG A 169 -35.73 6.32 35.45
N THR A 170 -36.96 6.80 35.32
CA THR A 170 -37.51 7.79 36.24
C THR A 170 -37.55 7.17 37.63
N SER A 171 -37.24 7.93 38.67
CA SER A 171 -37.42 7.44 40.04
C SER A 171 -38.90 7.40 40.43
N TRP A 172 -39.73 8.14 39.70
CA TRP A 172 -41.16 8.31 39.94
C TRP A 172 -41.94 7.02 39.63
N ILE A 173 -43.06 6.84 40.31
CA ILE A 173 -44.07 5.85 39.93
C ILE A 173 -45.02 6.53 38.95
N ASP A 174 -44.58 6.66 37.70
CA ASP A 174 -45.22 7.42 36.61
C ASP A 174 -45.66 6.53 35.42
N ALA A 175 -45.78 5.23 35.68
CA ALA A 175 -46.08 4.16 34.75
C ALA A 175 -45.08 4.10 33.57
N SER A 176 -43.82 4.48 33.79
CA SER A 176 -42.77 4.36 32.78
C SER A 176 -42.52 2.90 32.34
N PHE A 177 -42.88 1.93 33.19
CA PHE A 177 -42.92 0.52 32.86
C PHE A 177 -43.87 0.20 31.69
N LEU A 178 -44.96 0.94 31.55
CA LEU A 178 -45.93 0.79 30.46
C LEU A 178 -45.66 1.75 29.29
N TYR A 179 -45.42 3.04 29.58
CA TYR A 179 -45.36 4.07 28.54
C TYR A 179 -43.95 4.29 27.95
N SER A 180 -42.89 3.83 28.63
CA SER A 180 -41.49 4.20 28.40
C SER A 180 -41.15 5.58 28.91
N THR A 181 -39.84 5.84 29.01
CA THR A 181 -39.28 7.14 29.34
C THR A 181 -38.92 7.98 28.10
N GLN A 182 -39.08 7.40 26.90
CA GLN A 182 -38.77 8.04 25.63
C GLN A 182 -40.04 8.32 24.83
N GLU A 183 -40.32 9.60 24.57
CA GLU A 183 -41.50 10.02 23.81
C GLU A 183 -41.63 9.37 22.41
N PRO A 184 -40.55 9.15 21.62
CA PRO A 184 -40.65 8.40 20.37
C PRO A 184 -41.10 6.94 20.53
N TRP A 185 -40.74 6.30 21.65
CA TRP A 185 -41.19 4.94 21.96
C TRP A 185 -42.67 4.95 22.33
N VAL A 186 -43.11 5.92 23.16
CA VAL A 186 -44.54 6.13 23.45
C VAL A 186 -45.33 6.34 22.14
N ALA A 187 -44.81 7.15 21.22
CA ALA A 187 -45.42 7.44 19.93
C ALA A 187 -45.61 6.18 19.06
N ALA A 188 -44.64 5.25 19.10
CA ALA A 188 -44.72 3.95 18.41
C ALA A 188 -45.73 3.00 19.08
N LEU A 189 -45.96 3.14 20.39
CA LEU A 189 -46.93 2.37 21.16
C LEU A 189 -48.38 2.85 20.99
N ARG A 190 -48.61 4.04 20.43
CA ARG A 190 -49.95 4.63 20.31
C ARG A 190 -50.64 4.25 19.01
N ALA A 191 -51.95 4.03 19.09
CA ALA A 191 -52.81 3.85 17.91
C ALA A 191 -53.12 5.19 17.21
N TRP A 192 -52.94 6.31 17.92
CA TRP A 192 -53.34 7.66 17.49
C TRP A 192 -54.85 7.75 17.15
N HIS A 193 -55.64 6.93 17.83
CA HIS A 193 -57.10 6.93 17.76
C HIS A 193 -57.71 6.67 19.14
N ASN A 194 -58.67 7.52 19.54
CA ASN A 194 -59.40 7.47 20.81
C ASN A 194 -58.51 7.36 22.06
N GLY A 195 -57.30 7.92 21.99
CA GLY A 195 -56.31 7.90 23.07
C GLY A 195 -55.80 6.51 23.44
N SER A 196 -55.93 5.52 22.55
CA SER A 196 -55.57 4.12 22.84
C SER A 196 -54.13 3.76 22.45
N LEU A 197 -53.58 2.76 23.13
CA LEU A 197 -52.36 2.07 22.73
C LEU A 197 -52.65 1.12 21.56
N LEU A 198 -51.70 1.02 20.64
CA LEU A 198 -51.77 0.20 19.44
C LEU A 198 -51.95 -1.27 19.81
N GLU A 199 -52.87 -1.94 19.12
CA GLU A 199 -53.13 -3.37 19.27
C GLU A 199 -52.35 -4.14 18.21
N GLY A 200 -51.73 -5.25 18.63
CA GLY A 200 -50.96 -6.13 17.77
C GLY A 200 -51.84 -7.06 16.91
N PRO A 201 -51.24 -8.05 16.25
CA PRO A 201 -51.98 -9.02 15.44
C PRO A 201 -52.90 -9.91 16.28
N MET A 202 -52.56 -10.14 17.56
CA MET A 202 -53.41 -10.83 18.51
C MET A 202 -54.24 -9.82 19.30
N LYS A 203 -55.57 -9.98 19.26
CA LYS A 203 -56.51 -9.12 19.99
C LYS A 203 -56.21 -9.13 21.49
N GLY A 204 -56.10 -7.94 22.09
CA GLY A 204 -55.82 -7.70 23.50
C GLY A 204 -54.33 -7.70 23.86
N TYR A 205 -53.44 -7.75 22.87
CA TYR A 205 -51.98 -7.74 23.06
C TYR A 205 -51.37 -6.55 22.32
N PRO A 206 -50.24 -6.00 22.83
CA PRO A 206 -49.49 -4.96 22.13
C PRO A 206 -48.86 -5.50 20.84
N PRO A 207 -48.42 -4.63 19.92
CA PRO A 207 -47.64 -5.06 18.77
C PRO A 207 -46.32 -5.71 19.19
N LEU A 208 -45.85 -6.58 18.30
CA LEU A 208 -44.48 -7.09 18.33
C LEU A 208 -43.49 -5.99 17.91
N ASN A 209 -42.21 -6.15 18.24
CA ASN A 209 -41.18 -5.11 18.06
C ASN A 209 -40.67 -4.94 16.60
N ASP A 210 -41.58 -4.86 15.64
CA ASP A 210 -41.28 -4.53 14.23
C ASP A 210 -40.62 -3.14 14.05
N PRO A 211 -40.94 -2.10 14.85
CA PRO A 211 -40.23 -0.81 14.76
C PRO A 211 -38.78 -0.83 15.26
N HIS A 212 -38.25 -1.98 15.69
CA HIS A 212 -36.88 -2.16 16.19
C HIS A 212 -36.53 -1.22 17.37
N ILE A 213 -37.48 -1.04 18.29
CA ILE A 213 -37.23 -0.36 19.56
C ILE A 213 -36.12 -1.12 20.32
N PRO A 214 -35.22 -0.42 21.03
CA PRO A 214 -34.08 -1.01 21.73
C PRO A 214 -34.48 -1.78 23.00
N LEU A 215 -35.28 -2.85 22.85
CA LEU A 215 -35.59 -3.80 23.91
C LEU A 215 -34.35 -4.62 24.28
N ILE A 216 -34.22 -4.96 25.57
CA ILE A 216 -33.19 -5.89 26.03
C ILE A 216 -33.58 -7.30 25.54
N ASN A 217 -32.63 -8.02 24.97
CA ASN A 217 -32.87 -9.30 24.30
C ASN A 217 -31.65 -10.23 24.44
N PRO A 218 -31.31 -10.66 25.67
CA PRO A 218 -30.26 -11.67 25.88
C PRO A 218 -30.70 -13.01 25.28
N ALA A 219 -29.72 -13.86 25.01
CA ALA A 219 -29.97 -15.20 24.50
C ALA A 219 -30.75 -16.02 25.54
N PRO A 220 -31.94 -16.56 25.19
CA PRO A 220 -32.65 -17.48 26.08
C PRO A 220 -31.74 -18.66 26.43
N PRO A 221 -31.61 -19.05 27.72
CA PRO A 221 -30.64 -20.06 28.14
C PRO A 221 -30.78 -21.41 27.42
N GLN A 222 -32.00 -21.75 26.99
CA GLN A 222 -32.31 -23.00 26.30
C GLN A 222 -31.80 -23.11 24.86
N ILE A 223 -31.77 -21.99 24.13
CA ILE A 223 -31.30 -21.94 22.74
C ILE A 223 -29.84 -21.49 22.71
N HIS A 224 -29.44 -20.65 23.66
CA HIS A 224 -28.12 -20.03 23.80
C HIS A 224 -27.61 -19.41 22.49
N ARG A 225 -28.49 -18.69 21.79
CA ARG A 225 -28.20 -17.90 20.59
C ARG A 225 -28.95 -16.56 20.67
N LEU A 226 -28.37 -15.52 20.06
CA LEU A 226 -29.05 -14.24 19.88
C LEU A 226 -30.26 -14.44 18.95
N MET A 227 -31.45 -14.09 19.43
CA MET A 227 -32.71 -14.21 18.68
C MET A 227 -33.16 -12.85 18.16
N ASN A 228 -34.02 -12.82 17.15
CA ASN A 228 -34.57 -11.56 16.63
C ASN A 228 -35.41 -10.84 17.71
N PRO A 229 -35.14 -9.56 18.06
CA PRO A 229 -35.95 -8.81 19.02
C PRO A 229 -37.39 -8.57 18.56
N GLU A 230 -37.68 -8.67 17.25
CA GLU A 230 -39.04 -8.57 16.71
C GLU A 230 -40.02 -9.58 17.32
N ARG A 231 -39.53 -10.69 17.90
CA ARG A 231 -40.37 -11.67 18.61
C ARG A 231 -40.99 -11.10 19.90
N LEU A 232 -40.39 -10.05 20.49
CA LEU A 232 -40.77 -9.54 21.80
C LEU A 232 -41.93 -8.56 21.70
N PHE A 233 -42.79 -8.53 22.71
CA PHE A 233 -43.84 -7.52 22.81
C PHE A 233 -43.26 -6.15 23.14
N MET A 234 -43.78 -5.13 22.46
CA MET A 234 -43.41 -3.74 22.71
C MET A 234 -44.27 -3.18 23.84
N LEU A 235 -43.65 -2.90 24.98
CA LEU A 235 -44.22 -2.13 26.11
C LEU A 235 -43.20 -1.08 26.56
N GLY A 236 -43.40 -0.42 27.70
CA GLY A 236 -42.56 0.70 28.14
C GLY A 236 -41.19 0.31 28.68
N ASP A 237 -41.06 -0.87 29.28
CA ASP A 237 -39.79 -1.39 29.82
C ASP A 237 -39.04 -2.35 28.94
N PRO A 238 -37.72 -2.11 28.72
CA PRO A 238 -36.93 -3.00 27.88
C PRO A 238 -36.80 -4.42 28.48
N ARG A 239 -37.08 -4.61 29.77
CA ARG A 239 -37.00 -5.89 30.51
C ARG A 239 -38.35 -6.55 30.72
N VAL A 240 -39.45 -5.97 30.23
CA VAL A 240 -40.83 -6.48 30.46
C VAL A 240 -41.04 -7.93 29.99
N ASN A 241 -40.27 -8.39 29.00
CA ASN A 241 -40.35 -9.74 28.44
C ASN A 241 -39.44 -10.77 29.16
N GLU A 242 -38.86 -10.42 30.31
CA GLU A 242 -37.91 -11.29 31.03
C GLU A 242 -38.52 -12.62 31.46
N ASN A 243 -39.75 -12.62 31.98
CA ASN A 243 -40.45 -13.83 32.41
C ASN A 243 -41.98 -13.73 32.23
N PRO A 244 -42.71 -14.85 32.16
CA PRO A 244 -44.15 -14.85 31.89
C PRO A 244 -45.00 -14.11 32.93
N GLY A 245 -44.60 -14.14 34.22
CA GLY A 245 -45.33 -13.45 35.29
C GLY A 245 -45.26 -11.93 35.15
N LEU A 246 -44.05 -11.40 34.94
CA LEU A 246 -43.81 -9.98 34.70
C LEU A 246 -44.53 -9.47 33.44
N LEU A 247 -44.44 -10.22 32.33
CA LEU A 247 -45.08 -9.84 31.08
C LEU A 247 -46.62 -9.82 31.22
N SER A 248 -47.19 -10.78 31.95
CA SER A 248 -48.64 -10.82 32.22
C SER A 248 -49.13 -9.58 32.94
N LEU A 249 -48.37 -9.09 33.94
CA LEU A 249 -48.68 -7.82 34.63
C LEU A 249 -48.54 -6.60 33.71
N GLY A 250 -47.55 -6.58 32.82
CA GLY A 250 -47.42 -5.55 31.79
C GLY A 250 -48.61 -5.51 30.82
N LEU A 251 -49.11 -6.69 30.42
CA LEU A 251 -50.29 -6.83 29.57
C LEU A 251 -51.58 -6.37 30.29
N ILE A 252 -51.71 -6.65 31.59
CA ILE A 252 -52.81 -6.12 32.42
C ILE A 252 -52.80 -4.58 32.41
N LEU A 253 -51.65 -3.94 32.64
CA LEU A 253 -51.54 -2.47 32.64
C LEU A 253 -51.81 -1.87 31.25
N TYR A 254 -51.35 -2.54 30.18
CA TYR A 254 -51.64 -2.16 28.80
C TYR A 254 -53.15 -2.19 28.51
N ARG A 255 -53.84 -3.27 28.89
CA ARG A 255 -55.30 -3.38 28.72
C ARG A 255 -56.04 -2.36 29.60
N TRP A 256 -55.53 -2.10 30.80
CA TRP A 256 -56.09 -1.11 31.72
C TRP A 256 -56.10 0.29 31.11
N HIS A 257 -55.01 0.70 30.46
CA HIS A 257 -54.98 1.95 29.71
C HIS A 257 -56.06 2.03 28.64
N ASN A 258 -56.19 1.01 27.79
CA ASN A 258 -57.18 1.01 26.71
C ASN A 258 -58.63 1.04 27.24
N ILE A 259 -58.90 0.41 28.39
CA ILE A 259 -60.20 0.51 29.08
C ILE A 259 -60.44 1.93 29.58
N GLN A 260 -59.45 2.56 30.22
CA GLN A 260 -59.57 3.95 30.68
C GLN A 260 -59.74 4.92 29.52
N ALA A 261 -58.99 4.76 28.43
CA ALA A 261 -59.11 5.57 27.21
C ALA A 261 -60.52 5.47 26.63
N LYS A 262 -61.07 4.25 26.53
CA LYS A 262 -62.45 4.04 26.06
C LYS A 262 -63.48 4.68 27.00
N ARG A 263 -63.30 4.57 28.32
CA ARG A 263 -64.20 5.20 29.30
C ARG A 263 -64.18 6.72 29.16
N ILE A 264 -62.99 7.31 29.14
CA ILE A 264 -62.78 8.77 29.08
C ILE A 264 -63.29 9.33 27.75
N GLN A 265 -63.06 8.62 26.63
CA GLN A 265 -63.61 9.00 25.33
C GLN A 265 -65.14 8.97 25.32
N ALA A 266 -65.76 8.00 26.01
CA ALA A 266 -67.21 7.92 26.12
C ALA A 266 -67.79 9.01 27.03
N GLU A 267 -67.07 9.38 28.09
CA GLU A 267 -67.41 10.48 29.00
C GLU A 267 -67.19 11.86 28.35
N ASN A 268 -66.21 11.99 27.44
CA ASN A 268 -65.84 13.24 26.77
C ASN A 268 -65.69 13.03 25.25
N PRO A 269 -66.80 12.92 24.49
CA PRO A 269 -66.76 12.63 23.05
C PRO A 269 -66.04 13.68 22.20
N GLU A 270 -65.94 14.92 22.67
CA GLU A 270 -65.29 16.04 22.00
C GLU A 270 -63.77 16.12 22.19
N TRP A 271 -63.21 15.33 23.11
CA TRP A 271 -61.77 15.34 23.37
C TRP A 271 -60.97 14.77 22.21
N THR A 272 -59.80 15.35 21.98
CA THR A 272 -58.81 14.86 21.02
C THR A 272 -58.16 13.57 21.49
N ASP A 273 -57.55 12.81 20.56
CA ASP A 273 -56.77 11.61 20.89
C ASP A 273 -55.73 11.87 22.00
N GLU A 274 -55.06 13.02 21.96
CA GLU A 274 -54.05 13.40 22.95
C GLU A 274 -54.67 13.64 24.33
N GLU A 275 -55.80 14.34 24.41
CA GLU A 275 -56.48 14.61 25.68
C GLU A 275 -57.00 13.33 26.31
N VAL A 276 -57.56 12.42 25.51
CA VAL A 276 -58.00 11.10 25.97
C VAL A 276 -56.80 10.25 26.41
N PHE A 277 -55.71 10.23 25.63
CA PHE A 277 -54.50 9.48 25.97
C PHE A 277 -53.91 9.96 27.30
N GLN A 278 -53.75 11.27 27.48
CA GLN A 278 -53.21 11.83 28.73
C GLN A 278 -54.18 11.65 29.89
N GLY A 279 -55.49 11.75 29.66
CA GLY A 279 -56.51 11.42 30.65
C GLY A 279 -56.40 9.97 31.12
N ALA A 280 -56.30 9.02 30.19
CA ALA A 280 -56.17 7.59 30.49
C ALA A 280 -54.84 7.29 31.20
N ARG A 281 -53.74 7.87 30.70
CA ARG A 281 -52.41 7.76 31.32
C ARG A 281 -52.42 8.24 32.76
N ARG A 282 -53.00 9.40 33.03
CA ARG A 282 -53.15 9.97 34.38
C ARG A 282 -53.88 9.01 35.33
N TRP A 283 -55.00 8.42 34.88
CA TRP A 283 -55.74 7.42 35.66
C TRP A 283 -54.93 6.15 35.93
N VAL A 284 -54.21 5.63 34.93
CA VAL A 284 -53.35 4.44 35.10
C VAL A 284 -52.25 4.71 36.12
N ILE A 285 -51.56 5.86 36.01
CA ILE A 285 -50.52 6.28 36.96
C ILE A 285 -51.07 6.33 38.39
N ALA A 286 -52.20 7.00 38.59
CA ALA A 286 -52.80 7.12 39.92
C ALA A 286 -53.17 5.76 40.53
N THR A 287 -53.77 4.86 39.72
CA THR A 287 -54.08 3.50 40.20
C THR A 287 -52.82 2.70 40.53
N LEU A 288 -51.74 2.85 39.75
CA LEU A 288 -50.47 2.17 40.03
C LEU A 288 -49.81 2.72 41.31
N GLN A 289 -49.79 4.04 41.48
CA GLN A 289 -49.29 4.71 42.69
C GLN A 289 -50.03 4.22 43.95
N LYS A 290 -51.36 4.19 43.89
CA LYS A 290 -52.20 3.70 44.99
C LYS A 290 -51.89 2.24 45.33
N ILE A 291 -51.92 1.34 44.33
CA ILE A 291 -51.70 -0.09 44.56
C ILE A 291 -50.30 -0.32 45.13
N THR A 292 -49.29 0.38 44.61
CA THR A 292 -47.90 0.24 45.06
C THR A 292 -47.75 0.60 46.52
N LEU A 293 -48.28 1.76 46.93
CA LEU A 293 -48.00 2.29 48.26
C LEU A 293 -48.97 1.76 49.33
N TYR A 294 -50.25 1.59 49.00
CA TYR A 294 -51.28 1.28 50.00
C TYR A 294 -51.69 -0.20 50.02
N ASP A 295 -51.46 -0.96 48.95
CA ASP A 295 -51.81 -2.39 48.90
C ASP A 295 -50.55 -3.29 48.95
N PHE A 296 -49.55 -2.99 48.11
CA PHE A 296 -48.33 -3.80 47.98
C PHE A 296 -47.33 -3.56 49.13
N LEU A 297 -46.97 -2.30 49.39
CA LEU A 297 -45.90 -1.98 50.35
C LEU A 297 -46.21 -2.46 51.79
N PRO A 298 -47.44 -2.33 52.32
CA PRO A 298 -47.75 -2.83 53.67
C PRO A 298 -47.62 -4.35 53.77
N VAL A 299 -48.00 -5.08 52.72
CA VAL A 299 -47.82 -6.54 52.65
C VAL A 299 -46.33 -6.89 52.53
N MET A 300 -45.56 -6.19 51.69
CA MET A 300 -44.12 -6.40 51.53
C MET A 300 -43.33 -6.16 52.84
N LEU A 301 -43.70 -5.14 53.62
CA LEU A 301 -43.04 -4.80 54.89
C LEU A 301 -43.59 -5.56 56.11
N ALA A 302 -44.59 -6.42 55.90
CA ALA A 302 -45.34 -7.13 56.94
C ALA A 302 -45.88 -6.21 58.04
N ASP A 303 -46.36 -5.03 57.64
CA ASP A 303 -46.79 -3.98 58.54
C ASP A 303 -47.85 -3.13 57.87
N GLU A 304 -49.11 -3.46 58.19
CA GLU A 304 -50.29 -2.77 57.67
C GLU A 304 -50.33 -1.27 58.01
N LYS A 305 -49.57 -0.84 59.03
CA LYS A 305 -49.50 0.55 59.48
C LYS A 305 -48.20 1.24 59.10
N ALA A 306 -47.38 0.62 58.25
CA ALA A 306 -46.08 1.17 57.85
C ALA A 306 -46.20 2.53 57.15
N VAL A 307 -47.24 2.71 56.33
CA VAL A 307 -47.42 3.93 55.52
C VAL A 307 -48.26 4.94 56.30
N PRO A 308 -47.69 6.08 56.74
CA PRO A 308 -48.45 7.14 57.38
C PRO A 308 -49.39 7.82 56.37
N PRO A 309 -50.50 8.45 56.80
CA PRO A 309 -51.36 9.23 55.91
C PRO A 309 -50.58 10.30 55.14
N TYR A 310 -50.96 10.55 53.88
CA TYR A 310 -50.35 11.61 53.07
C TYR A 310 -50.74 12.99 53.60
N GLU A 311 -49.75 13.86 53.86
CA GLU A 311 -50.01 15.22 54.37
C GLU A 311 -50.07 16.26 53.24
N LYS A 312 -49.00 16.33 52.43
CA LYS A 312 -48.83 17.28 51.31
C LYS A 312 -47.55 16.97 50.53
N TYR A 313 -47.42 17.54 49.34
CA TYR A 313 -46.18 17.54 48.55
C TYR A 313 -45.07 18.33 49.26
N GLN A 314 -43.86 17.74 49.31
CA GLN A 314 -42.67 18.26 49.96
C GLN A 314 -41.55 18.51 48.94
N PRO A 315 -41.42 19.73 48.39
CA PRO A 315 -40.48 20.03 47.31
C PRO A 315 -38.99 19.98 47.71
N HIS A 316 -38.67 19.84 48.99
CA HIS A 316 -37.30 19.78 49.50
C HIS A 316 -36.81 18.33 49.72
N VAL A 317 -37.70 17.34 49.59
CA VAL A 317 -37.35 15.92 49.75
C VAL A 317 -36.73 15.39 48.45
N PRO A 318 -35.53 14.80 48.50
CA PRO A 318 -34.88 14.23 47.32
C PRO A 318 -35.52 12.90 46.92
N PRO A 319 -36.09 12.79 45.70
CA PRO A 319 -36.80 11.61 45.23
C PRO A 319 -35.88 10.55 44.61
N GLY A 320 -34.56 10.79 44.55
CA GLY A 320 -33.62 9.87 43.91
C GLY A 320 -33.67 8.48 44.54
N ILE A 321 -33.57 7.43 43.72
CA ILE A 321 -33.42 6.07 44.22
C ILE A 321 -32.07 5.94 44.91
N SER A 322 -32.04 5.48 46.15
CA SER A 322 -30.80 5.40 46.89
C SER A 322 -29.96 4.18 46.51
N HIS A 323 -28.63 4.29 46.65
CA HIS A 323 -27.73 3.16 46.42
C HIS A 323 -28.05 1.97 47.35
N ALA A 324 -28.39 2.24 48.62
CA ALA A 324 -28.76 1.22 49.59
C ALA A 324 -30.05 0.50 49.18
N PHE A 325 -31.03 1.24 48.68
CA PHE A 325 -32.27 0.68 48.13
C PHE A 325 -32.00 -0.18 46.89
N ALA A 326 -31.32 0.36 45.87
CA ALA A 326 -31.18 -0.28 44.56
C ALA A 326 -30.29 -1.54 44.57
N THR A 327 -29.28 -1.57 45.45
CA THR A 327 -28.24 -2.62 45.44
C THR A 327 -28.34 -3.62 46.59
N ALA A 328 -29.02 -3.27 47.69
CA ALA A 328 -29.17 -4.14 48.85
C ALA A 328 -30.64 -4.38 49.21
N ALA A 329 -31.37 -3.36 49.65
CA ALA A 329 -32.66 -3.59 50.32
C ALA A 329 -33.76 -4.10 49.38
N PHE A 330 -33.95 -3.49 48.20
CA PHE A 330 -34.97 -3.92 47.24
C PHE A 330 -34.54 -5.13 46.39
N ARG A 331 -33.51 -5.87 46.85
CA ARG A 331 -33.17 -7.23 46.40
C ARG A 331 -33.79 -8.30 47.30
N PHE A 332 -34.30 -7.92 48.47
CA PHE A 332 -35.07 -8.78 49.37
C PHE A 332 -36.14 -9.62 48.63
N PRO A 333 -36.94 -9.06 47.69
CA PRO A 333 -37.99 -9.85 47.04
C PRO A 333 -37.50 -11.07 46.24
N HIS A 334 -36.20 -11.23 45.98
CA HIS A 334 -35.68 -12.46 45.39
C HIS A 334 -35.91 -13.70 46.26
N THR A 335 -36.08 -13.56 47.58
CA THR A 335 -36.33 -14.68 48.51
C THR A 335 -37.71 -15.32 48.31
N ILE A 336 -38.71 -14.52 47.90
CA ILE A 336 -40.10 -14.98 47.75
C ILE A 336 -40.42 -15.53 46.34
N ILE A 337 -39.47 -15.49 45.39
CA ILE A 337 -39.73 -15.97 44.03
C ILE A 337 -39.74 -17.50 43.99
N PRO A 338 -40.84 -18.15 43.53
CA PRO A 338 -40.91 -19.60 43.44
C PRO A 338 -40.08 -20.16 42.28
N PRO A 339 -39.69 -21.44 42.31
CA PRO A 339 -38.91 -22.05 41.23
C PRO A 339 -39.72 -22.29 39.94
N ALA A 340 -41.05 -22.33 40.02
CA ALA A 340 -41.94 -22.48 38.89
C ALA A 340 -43.31 -21.81 39.12
N LEU A 341 -44.05 -21.56 38.03
CA LEU A 341 -45.40 -21.00 38.04
C LEU A 341 -46.47 -22.08 37.81
N LEU A 342 -47.49 -22.13 38.66
CA LEU A 342 -48.71 -22.91 38.43
C LEU A 342 -49.67 -22.14 37.53
N PHE A 343 -50.34 -22.81 36.60
CA PHE A 343 -51.41 -22.21 35.78
C PHE A 343 -52.77 -22.78 36.16
N ARG A 344 -53.77 -21.91 36.30
CA ARG A 344 -55.12 -22.28 36.70
C ARG A 344 -56.09 -22.02 35.56
N LYS A 345 -56.76 -23.06 35.08
CA LYS A 345 -57.67 -22.98 33.92
C LYS A 345 -58.88 -22.10 34.25
N ARG A 346 -59.38 -21.38 33.24
CA ARG A 346 -60.70 -20.75 33.29
C ARG A 346 -61.77 -21.84 33.17
N ALA A 347 -62.40 -22.20 34.28
CA ALA A 347 -63.38 -23.28 34.33
C ALA A 347 -64.69 -22.89 35.06
N ASN A 348 -65.16 -21.64 34.84
CA ASN A 348 -66.41 -21.09 35.39
C ASN A 348 -66.57 -21.38 36.91
N GLY A 349 -65.58 -20.96 37.71
CA GLY A 349 -65.59 -21.17 39.15
C GLY A 349 -65.12 -22.55 39.62
N LYS A 350 -64.75 -23.47 38.71
CA LYS A 350 -64.04 -24.70 39.09
C LYS A 350 -62.56 -24.39 39.29
N CYS A 351 -62.04 -24.73 40.46
CA CYS A 351 -60.63 -24.57 40.84
C CYS A 351 -59.72 -25.63 40.18
N GLU A 352 -59.65 -25.64 38.85
CA GLU A 352 -58.87 -26.61 38.08
C GLU A 352 -57.49 -26.04 37.70
N PHE A 353 -56.42 -26.63 38.23
CA PHE A 353 -55.06 -26.34 37.80
C PHE A 353 -54.68 -27.22 36.61
N ARG A 354 -53.73 -26.77 35.79
CA ARG A 354 -53.18 -27.63 34.74
C ARG A 354 -52.33 -28.74 35.36
N ASP A 355 -52.64 -29.98 35.02
CA ASP A 355 -51.83 -31.13 35.43
C ASP A 355 -50.47 -31.15 34.73
N GLU A 356 -50.39 -30.62 33.50
CA GLU A 356 -49.19 -30.55 32.68
C GLU A 356 -49.06 -29.21 31.94
N ILE A 357 -47.87 -28.62 32.02
CA ILE A 357 -47.42 -27.41 31.33
C ILE A 357 -46.04 -27.75 30.74
N GLY A 358 -45.94 -27.86 29.42
CA GLY A 358 -44.73 -28.37 28.76
C GLY A 358 -44.31 -29.79 29.19
N GLY A 359 -45.24 -30.60 29.71
CA GLY A 359 -44.99 -31.95 30.22
C GLY A 359 -44.62 -32.04 31.71
N TYR A 360 -44.68 -30.92 32.46
CA TYR A 360 -44.38 -30.85 33.89
C TYR A 360 -45.53 -30.21 34.68
N PRO A 361 -45.67 -30.45 35.98
CA PRO A 361 -46.82 -29.95 36.75
C PRO A 361 -46.82 -28.41 36.97
N ALA A 362 -45.72 -27.73 36.68
CA ALA A 362 -45.58 -26.28 36.76
C ALA A 362 -44.55 -25.77 35.74
N LEU A 363 -44.65 -24.52 35.31
CA LEU A 363 -43.70 -23.91 34.37
C LEU A 363 -42.41 -23.47 35.08
N ARG A 364 -41.30 -24.15 34.79
CA ARG A 364 -39.99 -23.84 35.40
C ARG A 364 -39.43 -22.48 34.97
N LEU A 365 -38.99 -21.65 35.92
CA LEU A 365 -38.46 -20.31 35.62
C LEU A 365 -37.11 -20.35 34.90
N CYS A 366 -36.16 -21.18 35.36
CA CYS A 366 -34.82 -21.25 34.77
C CYS A 366 -34.82 -21.63 33.28
N GLN A 367 -35.88 -22.28 32.79
CA GLN A 367 -36.00 -22.64 31.37
C GLN A 367 -36.67 -21.55 30.52
N ASN A 368 -37.45 -20.68 31.16
CA ASN A 368 -38.35 -19.74 30.47
C ASN A 368 -37.91 -18.26 30.60
N TRP A 369 -36.69 -17.99 31.06
CA TRP A 369 -36.09 -16.66 30.98
C TRP A 369 -36.01 -16.17 29.53
N TRP A 370 -36.55 -14.99 29.27
CA TRP A 370 -36.63 -14.32 27.96
C TRP A 370 -37.41 -15.09 26.88
N ASN A 371 -38.28 -16.02 27.31
CA ASN A 371 -39.23 -16.71 26.45
C ASN A 371 -40.70 -16.44 26.82
N ALA A 372 -40.96 -15.32 27.50
CA ALA A 372 -42.27 -14.99 28.06
C ALA A 372 -43.36 -14.85 27.00
N GLN A 373 -43.03 -14.30 25.83
CA GLN A 373 -43.95 -13.99 24.75
C GLN A 373 -44.62 -15.22 24.15
N ASP A 374 -43.92 -16.36 24.09
CA ASP A 374 -44.47 -17.60 23.55
C ASP A 374 -45.43 -18.23 24.58
N ILE A 375 -45.04 -18.21 25.86
CA ILE A 375 -45.83 -18.75 26.97
C ILE A 375 -47.17 -18.01 27.15
N VAL A 376 -47.18 -16.67 27.15
CA VAL A 376 -48.42 -15.89 27.33
C VAL A 376 -49.38 -16.01 26.15
N GLN A 377 -48.87 -16.38 24.97
CA GLN A 377 -49.69 -16.67 23.79
C GLN A 377 -50.25 -18.10 23.82
N GLU A 378 -49.50 -19.07 24.35
CA GLU A 378 -49.92 -20.48 24.43
C GLU A 378 -50.97 -20.72 25.55
N TYR A 379 -50.73 -20.20 26.76
CA TYR A 379 -51.54 -20.52 27.95
C TYR A 379 -52.53 -19.42 28.37
N SER A 380 -52.50 -18.26 27.69
CA SER A 380 -53.24 -17.03 28.02
C SER A 380 -52.81 -16.34 29.33
N VAL A 381 -52.97 -15.02 29.37
CA VAL A 381 -52.69 -14.20 30.56
C VAL A 381 -53.58 -14.59 31.74
N ASP A 382 -54.84 -14.93 31.48
CA ASP A 382 -55.84 -15.24 32.50
C ASP A 382 -55.41 -16.43 33.36
N GLU A 383 -54.90 -17.52 32.75
CA GLU A 383 -54.48 -18.71 33.51
C GLU A 383 -53.22 -18.48 34.35
N ILE A 384 -52.30 -17.64 33.86
CA ILE A 384 -51.07 -17.25 34.56
C ILE A 384 -51.44 -16.40 35.78
N VAL A 385 -52.32 -15.41 35.59
CA VAL A 385 -52.77 -14.49 36.65
C VAL A 385 -53.55 -15.24 37.74
N LEU A 386 -54.47 -16.12 37.36
CA LEU A 386 -55.18 -16.98 38.31
C LEU A 386 -54.22 -17.90 39.07
N GLY A 387 -53.23 -18.44 38.37
CA GLY A 387 -52.16 -19.23 38.96
C GLY A 387 -51.35 -18.45 40.00
N MET A 388 -50.86 -17.26 39.66
CA MET A 388 -50.09 -16.40 40.57
C MET A 388 -50.91 -15.91 41.77
N ALA A 389 -52.21 -15.70 41.61
CA ALA A 389 -53.11 -15.31 42.70
C ALA A 389 -53.35 -16.47 43.68
N SER A 390 -53.39 -17.73 43.21
CA SER A 390 -53.60 -18.91 44.05
C SER A 390 -52.30 -19.50 44.62
N GLN A 391 -51.17 -19.34 43.94
CA GLN A 391 -49.90 -19.95 44.30
C GLN A 391 -49.22 -19.17 45.44
N ILE A 392 -48.88 -19.88 46.51
CA ILE A 392 -48.11 -19.32 47.63
C ILE A 392 -46.65 -19.16 47.21
N ALA A 393 -46.09 -17.99 47.51
CA ALA A 393 -44.69 -17.66 47.26
C ALA A 393 -43.73 -18.49 48.13
N GLU A 394 -42.44 -18.38 47.88
CA GLU A 394 -41.43 -18.94 48.77
C GLU A 394 -41.37 -18.16 50.09
N ASN A 395 -40.79 -18.80 51.10
CA ASN A 395 -40.65 -18.23 52.43
C ASN A 395 -39.73 -17.02 52.46
N GLU A 396 -40.00 -16.10 53.39
CA GLU A 396 -39.16 -14.93 53.63
C GLU A 396 -38.00 -15.31 54.53
N ASP A 397 -36.96 -15.89 53.94
CA ASP A 397 -35.75 -16.24 54.66
C ASP A 397 -34.49 -15.92 53.83
N VAL A 398 -33.36 -16.48 54.23
CA VAL A 398 -32.09 -16.28 53.51
C VAL A 398 -31.96 -17.17 52.28
N ILE A 399 -32.84 -18.15 52.08
CA ILE A 399 -32.74 -19.11 50.99
C ILE A 399 -33.22 -18.45 49.71
N ILE A 400 -32.46 -18.61 48.64
CA ILE A 400 -32.85 -18.17 47.30
C ILE A 400 -32.87 -19.39 46.39
N VAL A 401 -33.98 -19.58 45.68
CA VAL A 401 -34.20 -20.71 44.77
C VAL A 401 -33.08 -20.81 43.74
N GLU A 402 -32.74 -22.04 43.35
CA GLU A 402 -31.65 -22.29 42.40
C GLU A 402 -31.89 -21.64 41.02
N ASP A 403 -33.15 -21.44 40.61
CA ASP A 403 -33.52 -20.71 39.39
C ASP A 403 -32.96 -19.29 39.30
N LEU A 404 -32.68 -18.69 40.46
CA LEU A 404 -32.10 -17.36 40.59
C LEU A 404 -30.64 -17.40 41.06
N ARG A 405 -30.34 -18.25 42.05
CA ARG A 405 -29.00 -18.37 42.66
C ARG A 405 -27.98 -19.06 41.77
N ASP A 406 -28.40 -20.03 40.96
CA ASP A 406 -27.51 -20.85 40.12
C ASP A 406 -27.82 -20.75 38.63
N PHE A 407 -29.10 -20.51 38.29
CA PHE A 407 -29.61 -20.64 36.93
C PHE A 407 -30.30 -19.39 36.38
N VAL A 408 -30.05 -18.19 36.94
CA VAL A 408 -30.55 -16.95 36.30
C VAL A 408 -29.84 -16.74 34.97
N PHE A 409 -30.52 -16.17 33.98
CA PHE A 409 -29.96 -15.97 32.65
C PHE A 409 -28.67 -15.14 32.70
N GLY A 410 -27.66 -15.56 31.93
CA GLY A 410 -26.46 -14.78 31.67
C GLY A 410 -26.50 -14.06 30.32
N PRO A 411 -25.65 -13.04 30.09
CA PRO A 411 -25.32 -12.55 28.76
C PRO A 411 -24.71 -13.67 27.89
N MET A 412 -24.67 -13.47 26.57
CA MET A 412 -24.27 -14.48 25.59
C MET A 412 -23.00 -15.29 25.93
N HIS A 413 -21.99 -14.72 26.59
CA HIS A 413 -20.75 -15.41 26.99
C HIS A 413 -20.97 -16.63 27.90
N PHE A 414 -22.07 -16.68 28.65
CA PHE A 414 -22.38 -17.75 29.59
C PHE A 414 -23.88 -17.89 29.78
N THR A 415 -24.39 -19.13 29.83
CA THR A 415 -25.84 -19.36 29.94
C THR A 415 -26.41 -18.89 31.28
N ARG A 416 -25.63 -19.02 32.37
CA ARG A 416 -26.11 -18.84 33.74
C ARG A 416 -25.25 -17.90 34.58
N LEU A 417 -25.90 -17.23 35.52
CA LEU A 417 -25.33 -16.39 36.56
C LEU A 417 -25.87 -16.77 37.94
N ASP A 418 -25.32 -16.11 38.94
CA ASP A 418 -25.82 -16.12 40.31
C ASP A 418 -26.30 -14.72 40.69
N VAL A 419 -27.61 -14.56 40.94
CA VAL A 419 -28.21 -13.27 41.31
C VAL A 419 -27.70 -12.75 42.64
N VAL A 420 -27.39 -13.65 43.58
CA VAL A 420 -26.92 -13.32 44.93
C VAL A 420 -25.49 -12.80 44.86
N SER A 421 -24.63 -13.55 44.18
CA SER A 421 -23.26 -13.13 43.89
C SER A 421 -23.24 -11.78 43.17
N SER A 422 -24.13 -11.59 42.20
CA SER A 422 -24.28 -10.32 41.47
C SER A 422 -24.77 -9.18 42.36
N SER A 423 -25.64 -9.43 43.33
CA SER A 423 -26.16 -8.42 44.27
C SER A 423 -25.09 -7.95 45.25
N ILE A 424 -24.33 -8.89 45.83
CA ILE A 424 -23.16 -8.59 46.68
C ILE A 424 -22.16 -7.72 45.90
N MET A 425 -21.79 -8.16 44.69
CA MET A 425 -20.85 -7.42 43.86
C MET A 425 -21.38 -6.07 43.39
N ARG A 426 -22.70 -5.93 43.18
CA ARG A 426 -23.32 -4.64 42.83
C ARG A 426 -23.27 -3.66 43.98
N GLY A 427 -23.44 -4.12 45.23
CA GLY A 427 -23.22 -3.29 46.42
C GLY A 427 -21.77 -2.79 46.50
N ARG A 428 -20.80 -3.68 46.28
CA ARG A 428 -19.35 -3.33 46.22
C ARG A 428 -19.03 -2.36 45.07
N ASP A 429 -19.64 -2.56 43.90
CA ASP A 429 -19.52 -1.70 42.71
C ASP A 429 -20.05 -0.28 42.94
N ASN A 430 -21.08 -0.14 43.77
CA ASN A 430 -21.71 1.15 44.11
C ASN A 430 -21.02 1.86 45.30
N GLY A 431 -19.97 1.23 45.85
CA GLY A 431 -19.28 1.71 47.05
C GLY A 431 -20.23 1.79 48.24
N LEU A 432 -21.11 0.80 48.42
CA LEU A 432 -22.03 0.76 49.56
C LEU A 432 -21.23 0.53 50.87
N PRO A 433 -21.52 1.25 51.96
CA PRO A 433 -20.87 1.00 53.24
C PRO A 433 -21.13 -0.41 53.78
N PRO A 434 -20.26 -0.92 54.67
CA PRO A 434 -20.52 -2.15 55.39
C PRO A 434 -21.82 -2.08 56.19
N TYR A 435 -22.38 -3.24 56.48
CA TYR A 435 -23.67 -3.43 57.13
C TYR A 435 -23.89 -2.55 58.37
N ASN A 436 -22.97 -2.54 59.34
CA ASN A 436 -23.13 -1.78 60.57
C ASN A 436 -22.99 -0.26 60.38
N GLU A 437 -22.14 0.18 59.44
CA GLU A 437 -22.01 1.61 59.08
C GLU A 437 -23.29 2.09 58.38
N LEU A 438 -23.88 1.26 57.53
CA LEU A 438 -25.17 1.54 56.91
C LEU A 438 -26.30 1.59 57.94
N ARG A 439 -26.35 0.67 58.92
CA ARG A 439 -27.31 0.73 60.05
C ARG A 439 -27.20 2.04 60.82
N GLN A 440 -25.97 2.48 61.11
CA GLN A 440 -25.74 3.76 61.78
C GLN A 440 -26.25 4.96 60.97
N SER A 441 -26.13 4.94 59.64
CA SER A 441 -26.66 6.03 58.78
C SER A 441 -28.19 6.17 58.84
N TYR A 442 -28.91 5.08 59.13
CA TYR A 442 -30.35 5.07 59.37
C TYR A 442 -30.74 5.17 60.85
N ASN A 443 -29.81 5.57 61.73
CA ASN A 443 -30.01 5.65 63.18
C ASN A 443 -30.40 4.33 63.85
N LEU A 444 -30.03 3.19 63.26
CA LEU A 444 -30.29 1.86 63.80
C LEU A 444 -29.11 1.38 64.67
N PRO A 445 -29.35 0.56 65.71
CA PRO A 445 -28.29 0.06 66.58
C PRO A 445 -27.37 -0.90 65.83
N VAL A 446 -26.08 -0.82 66.11
CA VAL A 446 -25.05 -1.77 65.62
C VAL A 446 -25.36 -3.18 66.12
N ARG A 447 -25.12 -4.18 65.26
CA ARG A 447 -25.31 -5.60 65.58
C ARG A 447 -23.97 -6.35 65.52
N ASN A 448 -23.80 -7.33 66.40
CA ASN A 448 -22.77 -8.37 66.38
C ASN A 448 -23.34 -9.67 65.76
N TRP A 449 -22.49 -10.66 65.42
CA TRP A 449 -22.88 -11.92 64.77
C TRP A 449 -24.05 -12.64 65.48
N THR A 450 -24.01 -12.69 66.81
CA THR A 450 -25.06 -13.29 67.66
C THR A 450 -26.37 -12.51 67.69
N THR A 451 -26.34 -11.22 67.37
CA THR A 451 -27.47 -10.28 67.53
C THR A 451 -28.12 -9.86 66.23
N ILE A 452 -27.49 -10.16 65.07
CA ILE A 452 -28.09 -9.93 63.74
C ILE A 452 -29.41 -10.70 63.67
N ASN A 453 -29.36 -12.00 63.98
CA ASN A 453 -30.54 -12.84 64.07
C ASN A 453 -30.33 -13.91 65.16
N PRO A 454 -30.76 -13.63 66.41
CA PRO A 454 -30.54 -14.54 67.54
C PRO A 454 -31.16 -15.92 67.36
N VAL A 455 -32.27 -16.01 66.62
CA VAL A 455 -32.97 -17.27 66.35
C VAL A 455 -32.15 -18.10 65.38
N MET A 456 -31.78 -17.52 64.23
CA MET A 456 -30.98 -18.22 63.22
C MET A 456 -29.58 -18.58 63.74
N TYR A 457 -28.96 -17.72 64.54
CA TYR A 457 -27.67 -18.02 65.18
C TYR A 457 -27.74 -19.25 66.07
N LYS A 458 -28.86 -19.41 66.80
CA LYS A 458 -29.09 -20.58 67.66
C LYS A 458 -29.39 -21.84 66.85
N GLU A 459 -30.10 -21.72 65.73
CA GLU A 459 -30.48 -22.85 64.86
C GLU A 459 -29.34 -23.31 63.94
N ARG A 460 -28.48 -22.40 63.47
CA ARG A 460 -27.40 -22.66 62.51
C ARG A 460 -26.06 -22.00 62.94
N PRO A 461 -25.50 -22.36 64.10
CA PRO A 461 -24.26 -21.74 64.60
C PRO A 461 -23.07 -21.97 63.65
N GLU A 462 -22.97 -23.16 63.03
CA GLU A 462 -21.87 -23.52 62.12
C GLU A 462 -21.79 -22.58 60.89
N MET A 463 -22.94 -22.16 60.35
CA MET A 463 -23.01 -21.20 59.25
C MET A 463 -22.44 -19.83 59.66
N PHE A 464 -22.74 -19.38 60.88
CA PHE A 464 -22.18 -18.13 61.40
C PHE A 464 -20.68 -18.25 61.68
N ASP A 465 -20.20 -19.38 62.20
CA ASP A 465 -18.77 -19.62 62.43
C ASP A 465 -17.97 -19.62 61.12
N GLU A 466 -18.52 -20.20 60.05
CA GLU A 466 -17.89 -20.17 58.71
C GLU A 466 -17.95 -18.78 58.09
N LEU A 467 -19.07 -18.07 58.25
CA LEU A 467 -19.23 -16.71 57.75
C LEU A 467 -18.28 -15.74 58.45
N GLU A 468 -18.16 -15.86 59.77
CA GLU A 468 -17.23 -15.06 60.56
C GLU A 468 -15.79 -15.27 60.08
N LYS A 469 -15.40 -16.52 59.81
CA LYS A 469 -14.08 -16.84 59.21
C LYS A 469 -13.90 -16.22 57.82
N LEU A 470 -14.92 -16.23 56.96
CA LEU A 470 -14.85 -15.62 55.62
C LEU A 470 -14.57 -14.11 55.66
N TYR A 471 -15.03 -13.42 56.71
CA TYR A 471 -14.79 -11.99 56.93
C TYR A 471 -13.63 -11.72 57.92
N ASP A 472 -12.68 -12.64 58.09
CA ASP A 472 -11.52 -12.54 58.99
C ASP A 472 -11.88 -12.26 60.46
N ASN A 473 -13.03 -12.76 60.93
CA ASN A 473 -13.63 -12.48 62.24
C ASN A 473 -13.94 -10.99 62.49
N ASP A 474 -14.12 -10.20 61.42
CA ASP A 474 -14.38 -8.77 61.50
C ASP A 474 -15.74 -8.42 60.88
N ILE A 475 -16.75 -8.25 61.74
CA ILE A 475 -18.10 -7.86 61.32
C ILE A 475 -18.16 -6.47 60.68
N SER A 476 -17.16 -5.61 60.89
CA SER A 476 -17.11 -4.29 60.24
C SER A 476 -16.90 -4.38 58.72
N LYS A 477 -16.54 -5.57 58.20
CA LYS A 477 -16.39 -5.86 56.77
C LYS A 477 -17.65 -6.48 56.13
N LEU A 478 -18.66 -6.86 56.92
CA LEU A 478 -19.85 -7.55 56.44
C LEU A 478 -20.57 -6.71 55.37
N ASP A 479 -20.78 -7.28 54.18
CA ASP A 479 -21.48 -6.60 53.09
C ASP A 479 -22.93 -6.28 53.49
N ALA A 480 -23.40 -5.06 53.22
CA ALA A 480 -24.73 -4.60 53.63
C ALA A 480 -25.89 -5.48 53.12
N TYR A 481 -25.79 -6.01 51.89
CA TYR A 481 -26.79 -6.97 51.38
C TYR A 481 -26.84 -8.24 52.23
N VAL A 482 -25.68 -8.79 52.59
CA VAL A 482 -25.58 -10.03 53.37
C VAL A 482 -26.12 -9.81 54.78
N GLY A 483 -25.71 -8.74 55.46
CA GLY A 483 -26.20 -8.42 56.80
C GLY A 483 -27.70 -8.13 56.84
N GLY A 484 -28.23 -7.40 55.86
CA GLY A 484 -29.68 -7.14 55.78
C GLY A 484 -30.51 -8.40 55.48
N MET A 485 -29.99 -9.32 54.65
CA MET A 485 -30.64 -10.61 54.43
C MET A 485 -30.61 -11.49 55.69
N LEU A 486 -29.51 -11.49 56.45
CA LEU A 486 -29.41 -12.24 57.72
C LEU A 486 -30.38 -11.75 58.79
N GLU A 487 -30.75 -10.46 58.80
CA GLU A 487 -31.80 -9.93 59.69
C GLU A 487 -33.21 -10.43 59.35
N THR A 488 -33.41 -10.95 58.14
CA THR A 488 -34.72 -11.43 57.68
C THR A 488 -35.21 -12.54 58.59
N ASN A 489 -36.46 -12.41 59.00
CA ASN A 489 -37.20 -13.46 59.63
C ASN A 489 -38.37 -13.86 58.72
N THR A 490 -39.05 -14.94 59.07
CA THR A 490 -40.20 -15.43 58.32
C THR A 490 -41.45 -14.53 58.45
N GLU A 491 -41.28 -13.30 58.94
CA GLU A 491 -42.31 -12.30 59.15
C GLU A 491 -42.01 -11.04 58.32
N GLY A 492 -41.19 -11.12 57.26
CA GLY A 492 -40.87 -10.02 56.36
C GLY A 492 -39.40 -9.57 56.40
N PRO A 493 -39.08 -8.44 55.76
CA PRO A 493 -37.71 -7.95 55.70
C PRO A 493 -37.19 -7.54 57.09
N GLY A 494 -35.89 -7.75 57.32
CA GLY A 494 -35.20 -7.31 58.54
C GLY A 494 -35.29 -5.81 58.80
N GLU A 495 -35.00 -5.38 60.03
CA GLU A 495 -35.11 -3.99 60.50
C GLU A 495 -34.44 -2.97 59.56
N LEU A 496 -33.23 -3.27 59.06
CA LEU A 496 -32.50 -2.42 58.13
C LEU A 496 -33.22 -2.31 56.78
N PHE A 497 -33.57 -3.43 56.17
CA PHE A 497 -34.24 -3.43 54.87
C PHE A 497 -35.63 -2.83 54.94
N LYS A 498 -36.40 -3.12 56.00
CA LYS A 498 -37.69 -2.50 56.26
C LYS A 498 -37.57 -0.98 56.31
N THR A 499 -36.56 -0.46 57.00
CA THR A 499 -36.30 0.98 57.13
C THR A 499 -35.94 1.62 55.79
N ILE A 500 -35.01 1.03 55.03
CA ILE A 500 -34.57 1.54 53.72
C ILE A 500 -35.71 1.54 52.70
N ILE A 501 -36.48 0.45 52.64
CA ILE A 501 -37.58 0.30 51.68
C ILE A 501 -38.66 1.33 52.01
N LEU A 502 -39.08 1.44 53.28
CA LEU A 502 -40.08 2.41 53.70
C LEU A 502 -39.62 3.85 53.41
N ASP A 503 -38.41 4.22 53.82
CA ASP A 503 -37.84 5.55 53.55
C ASP A 503 -37.91 5.91 52.06
N GLN A 504 -37.46 5.00 51.18
CA GLN A 504 -37.45 5.26 49.75
C GLN A 504 -38.85 5.52 49.19
N PHE A 505 -39.84 4.69 49.53
CA PHE A 505 -41.20 4.86 49.01
C PHE A 505 -41.88 6.12 49.57
N LEU A 506 -41.61 6.48 50.83
CA LEU A 506 -42.11 7.74 51.39
C LEU A 506 -41.49 8.95 50.69
N ARG A 507 -40.18 8.93 50.40
CA ARG A 507 -39.53 9.99 49.63
C ARG A 507 -40.06 10.11 48.21
N LEU A 508 -40.37 8.98 47.55
CA LEU A 508 -41.00 8.97 46.22
C LEU A 508 -42.39 9.61 46.26
N ARG A 509 -43.22 9.26 47.25
CA ARG A 509 -44.55 9.84 47.43
C ARG A 509 -44.50 11.33 47.75
N ASP A 510 -43.76 11.68 48.79
CA ASP A 510 -43.78 13.03 49.35
C ASP A 510 -43.03 14.02 48.42
N GLY A 511 -42.04 13.54 47.67
CA GLY A 511 -41.26 14.31 46.70
C GLY A 511 -41.87 14.40 45.29
N ASP A 512 -42.98 13.71 45.00
CA ASP A 512 -43.63 13.72 43.69
C ASP A 512 -44.72 14.79 43.58
N ARG A 513 -44.50 15.80 42.72
CA ARG A 513 -45.49 16.84 42.43
C ARG A 513 -46.72 16.27 41.74
N PHE A 514 -46.56 15.19 40.99
CA PHE A 514 -47.62 14.49 40.26
C PHE A 514 -48.19 13.30 41.04
N TRP A 515 -47.95 13.22 42.36
CA TRP A 515 -48.63 12.25 43.21
C TRP A 515 -50.15 12.44 43.16
N PHE A 516 -50.92 11.37 43.03
CA PHE A 516 -52.37 11.47 42.79
C PHE A 516 -53.15 12.13 43.94
N GLU A 517 -52.68 12.03 45.19
CA GLU A 517 -53.29 12.69 46.36
C GLU A 517 -52.90 14.18 46.48
N ASN A 518 -51.95 14.66 45.68
CA ASN A 518 -51.52 16.05 45.70
C ASN A 518 -52.54 16.97 45.02
N ILE A 519 -53.54 17.44 45.76
CA ILE A 519 -54.58 18.34 45.26
C ILE A 519 -54.05 19.68 44.68
N TRP A 520 -52.80 20.07 44.95
CA TRP A 520 -52.23 21.32 44.43
C TRP A 520 -51.84 21.24 42.94
N ASN A 521 -51.68 20.04 42.38
CA ASN A 521 -51.38 19.87 40.96
C ASN A 521 -52.64 19.96 40.06
N GLY A 522 -53.84 19.97 40.65
CA GLY A 522 -55.11 20.07 39.93
C GLY A 522 -55.48 18.86 39.08
N MET A 523 -54.78 17.72 39.24
CA MET A 523 -54.99 16.53 38.43
C MET A 523 -56.24 15.74 38.80
N PHE A 524 -56.57 15.66 40.08
CA PHE A 524 -57.74 14.92 40.57
C PHE A 524 -58.49 15.73 41.61
N THR A 525 -59.81 15.62 41.55
CA THR A 525 -60.71 16.08 42.61
C THR A 525 -60.66 15.13 43.81
N LYS A 526 -61.15 15.59 44.97
CA LYS A 526 -61.22 14.73 46.17
C LYS A 526 -62.07 13.47 45.96
N GLU A 527 -63.18 13.60 45.21
CA GLU A 527 -64.06 12.48 44.87
C GLU A 527 -63.35 11.46 43.95
N GLU A 528 -62.56 11.95 42.98
CA GLU A 528 -61.74 11.07 42.15
C GLU A 528 -60.64 10.37 42.96
N ILE A 529 -60.01 11.08 43.91
CA ILE A 529 -59.01 10.49 44.82
C ILE A 529 -59.64 9.36 45.65
N GLU A 530 -60.82 9.60 46.25
CA GLU A 530 -61.57 8.56 46.99
C GLU A 530 -61.91 7.36 46.10
N LYS A 531 -62.30 7.61 44.85
CA LYS A 531 -62.53 6.57 43.85
C LYS A 531 -61.25 5.79 43.53
N ILE A 532 -60.10 6.46 43.39
CA ILE A 532 -58.80 5.80 43.16
C ILE A 532 -58.42 4.91 44.36
N HIS A 533 -58.65 5.37 45.60
CA HIS A 533 -58.42 4.55 46.80
C HIS A 533 -59.28 3.27 46.83
N SER A 534 -60.47 3.29 46.23
CA SER A 534 -61.33 2.11 46.16
C SER A 534 -60.86 1.05 45.15
N ILE A 535 -59.99 1.40 44.19
CA ILE A 535 -59.54 0.47 43.14
C ILE A 535 -58.40 -0.40 43.68
N THR A 536 -58.53 -1.72 43.54
CA THR A 536 -57.51 -2.70 43.89
C THR A 536 -56.92 -3.37 42.65
N LEU A 537 -55.82 -4.13 42.81
CA LEU A 537 -55.28 -4.93 41.70
C LEU A 537 -56.29 -5.99 41.22
N ARG A 538 -57.12 -6.53 42.13
CA ARG A 538 -58.23 -7.44 41.80
C ARG A 538 -59.21 -6.80 40.82
N ASP A 539 -59.58 -5.53 41.06
CA ASP A 539 -60.52 -4.80 40.19
C ASP A 539 -59.96 -4.57 38.79
N ILE A 540 -58.66 -4.28 38.70
CA ILE A 540 -57.96 -4.12 37.42
C ILE A 540 -57.91 -5.47 36.69
N ILE A 541 -57.57 -6.56 37.38
CA ILE A 541 -57.54 -7.91 36.79
C ILE A 541 -58.92 -8.26 36.23
N ARG A 542 -60.00 -8.11 37.02
CA ARG A 542 -61.37 -8.41 36.58
C ARG A 542 -61.79 -7.62 35.34
N GLN A 543 -61.35 -6.36 35.23
CA GLN A 543 -61.70 -5.52 34.07
C GLN A 543 -60.85 -5.81 32.84
N THR A 544 -59.61 -6.28 33.00
CA THR A 544 -58.63 -6.48 31.92
C THR A 544 -58.52 -7.92 31.43
N THR A 545 -59.16 -8.86 32.13
CA THR A 545 -59.19 -10.29 31.82
C THR A 545 -60.64 -10.76 31.75
N PHE A 546 -60.86 -12.04 31.42
CA PHE A 546 -62.19 -12.64 31.49
C PHE A 546 -62.42 -13.37 32.83
N ILE A 547 -61.66 -13.05 33.87
CA ILE A 547 -61.75 -13.71 35.18
C ILE A 547 -62.94 -13.14 35.97
N ASP A 548 -63.75 -14.03 36.56
CA ASP A 548 -64.89 -13.61 37.37
C ASP A 548 -64.49 -13.22 38.81
N GLU A 549 -65.32 -12.41 39.46
CA GLU A 549 -65.04 -11.85 40.79
C GLU A 549 -64.88 -12.91 41.90
N HIS A 550 -65.60 -14.03 41.79
CA HIS A 550 -65.58 -15.14 42.74
C HIS A 550 -64.39 -16.09 42.54
N GLU A 551 -63.59 -15.87 41.49
CA GLU A 551 -62.41 -16.67 41.17
C GLU A 551 -61.13 -16.07 41.78
N LEU A 552 -61.18 -14.84 42.31
CA LEU A 552 -60.07 -14.14 42.93
C LEU A 552 -60.41 -13.76 44.37
N GLN A 553 -59.41 -13.82 45.25
CA GLN A 553 -59.51 -13.27 46.60
C GLN A 553 -59.61 -11.74 46.61
N GLU A 554 -60.05 -11.18 47.74
CA GLU A 554 -60.16 -9.73 47.94
C GLU A 554 -58.81 -9.01 47.77
N ASN A 555 -57.75 -9.54 48.39
CA ASN A 555 -56.38 -9.04 48.23
C ASN A 555 -55.51 -10.09 47.54
N VAL A 556 -55.29 -9.94 46.23
CA VAL A 556 -54.53 -10.91 45.41
C VAL A 556 -53.07 -11.12 45.84
N PHE A 557 -52.52 -10.31 46.74
CA PHE A 557 -51.17 -10.46 47.29
C PHE A 557 -51.08 -11.47 48.44
N VAL A 558 -52.20 -11.86 49.04
CA VAL A 558 -52.27 -12.81 50.16
C VAL A 558 -53.32 -13.86 49.84
N TRP A 559 -53.13 -15.08 50.31
CA TRP A 559 -54.13 -16.14 50.17
C TRP A 559 -54.46 -16.75 51.53
N HIS A 560 -55.73 -16.69 51.90
CA HIS A 560 -56.28 -17.23 53.13
C HIS A 560 -57.07 -18.52 52.86
N ALA A 561 -57.30 -19.32 53.89
CA ALA A 561 -58.01 -20.60 53.74
C ALA A 561 -59.45 -20.45 53.21
N ASP A 562 -60.06 -19.28 53.41
CA ASP A 562 -61.42 -18.95 52.93
C ASP A 562 -61.43 -18.40 51.50
N ASP A 563 -60.26 -18.19 50.88
CA ASP A 563 -60.13 -17.67 49.53
C ASP A 563 -60.36 -18.77 48.46
N PRO A 564 -60.80 -18.39 47.25
CA PRO A 564 -61.04 -19.35 46.19
C PRO A 564 -59.74 -20.05 45.75
N CYS A 565 -59.86 -21.34 45.48
CA CYS A 565 -58.88 -22.14 44.74
C CYS A 565 -57.45 -22.11 45.31
N GLY A 566 -57.23 -22.74 46.46
CA GLY A 566 -55.88 -22.98 46.96
C GLY A 566 -55.03 -23.81 46.00
N GLN A 567 -53.72 -23.57 45.99
CA GLN A 567 -52.78 -24.33 45.17
C GLN A 567 -52.82 -25.85 45.49
N PRO A 568 -52.62 -26.73 44.51
CA PRO A 568 -52.66 -28.18 44.71
C PRO A 568 -51.46 -28.71 45.50
N PHE A 569 -50.29 -28.09 45.37
CA PHE A 569 -49.06 -28.43 46.08
C PHE A 569 -48.15 -27.19 46.17
N GLN A 570 -47.26 -27.15 47.17
CA GLN A 570 -46.20 -26.14 47.21
C GLN A 570 -45.14 -26.52 46.17
N VAL A 571 -44.92 -25.64 45.22
CA VAL A 571 -43.98 -25.86 44.12
C VAL A 571 -42.56 -25.91 44.66
N ASN A 572 -41.89 -27.04 44.47
CA ASN A 572 -40.47 -27.21 44.77
C ASN A 572 -39.71 -27.64 43.50
N SER A 573 -38.39 -27.71 43.57
CA SER A 573 -37.59 -28.08 42.39
C SER A 573 -37.72 -29.54 41.96
N SER A 574 -38.19 -30.42 42.83
CA SER A 574 -38.31 -31.85 42.52
C SER A 574 -39.52 -32.12 41.62
N GLY A 575 -39.32 -32.92 40.56
CA GLY A 575 -40.39 -33.24 39.60
C GLY A 575 -40.66 -32.17 38.53
N LEU A 576 -39.83 -31.13 38.46
CA LEU A 576 -39.86 -30.11 37.40
C LEU A 576 -38.81 -30.38 36.31
N GLU A 577 -38.88 -29.62 35.23
CA GLU A 577 -37.88 -29.64 34.17
C GLU A 577 -36.50 -29.27 34.75
N SER A 578 -35.47 -30.05 34.39
CA SER A 578 -34.10 -29.77 34.83
C SER A 578 -33.55 -28.54 34.12
N CYS A 579 -33.00 -27.60 34.90
CA CYS A 579 -32.35 -26.41 34.35
C CYS A 579 -31.14 -26.78 33.49
N ILE A 580 -31.02 -26.15 32.32
CA ILE A 580 -29.85 -26.37 31.44
C ILE A 580 -28.57 -25.91 32.16
N PRO A 581 -27.50 -26.74 32.13
CA PRO A 581 -26.26 -26.47 32.85
C PRO A 581 -25.55 -25.20 32.37
N PHE A 582 -24.61 -24.73 33.18
CA PHE A 582 -23.71 -23.64 32.82
C PHE A 582 -22.87 -24.01 31.58
N MET A 583 -22.97 -23.20 30.53
CA MET A 583 -22.17 -23.31 29.31
C MET A 583 -21.49 -21.98 29.05
N ARG A 584 -20.31 -22.02 28.41
CA ARG A 584 -19.61 -20.82 27.93
C ARG A 584 -19.72 -20.73 26.42
N PHE A 585 -19.88 -19.51 25.91
CA PHE A 585 -19.87 -19.23 24.47
C PHE A 585 -18.56 -18.55 24.08
N ASP A 586 -17.88 -19.11 23.08
CA ASP A 586 -16.77 -18.44 22.43
C ASP A 586 -17.29 -17.65 21.21
N HIS A 587 -17.18 -16.32 21.26
CA HIS A 587 -17.62 -15.40 20.20
C HIS A 587 -16.92 -15.64 18.86
N PHE A 588 -15.77 -16.30 18.87
CA PHE A 588 -15.03 -16.60 17.64
C PHE A 588 -15.40 -17.94 17.01
N THR A 589 -16.25 -18.74 17.67
CA THR A 589 -16.69 -20.05 17.15
C THR A 589 -17.27 -19.93 15.73
N GLY A 590 -16.74 -20.71 14.80
CA GLY A 590 -17.19 -20.74 13.39
C GLY A 590 -16.57 -19.68 12.49
N ASN A 591 -15.71 -18.80 13.03
CA ASN A 591 -14.99 -17.76 12.28
C ASN A 591 -13.52 -18.11 12.01
N GLU A 592 -13.02 -19.21 12.55
CA GLU A 592 -11.61 -19.62 12.46
C GLU A 592 -11.20 -19.86 11.01
N VAL A 593 -12.00 -20.64 10.30
CA VAL A 593 -11.78 -20.98 8.89
C VAL A 593 -11.81 -19.72 8.03
N THR A 594 -12.84 -18.88 8.19
CA THR A 594 -12.98 -17.63 7.45
C THR A 594 -11.82 -16.68 7.68
N PHE A 595 -11.37 -16.52 8.93
CA PHE A 595 -10.23 -15.68 9.28
C PHE A 595 -8.92 -16.21 8.67
N ILE A 596 -8.64 -17.51 8.79
CA ILE A 596 -7.44 -18.14 8.22
C ILE A 596 -7.41 -17.96 6.71
N PHE A 597 -8.51 -18.29 6.01
CA PHE A 597 -8.58 -18.14 4.54
C PHE A 597 -8.48 -16.68 4.10
N SER A 598 -9.04 -15.73 4.86
CA SER A 598 -8.92 -14.29 4.57
C SER A 598 -7.48 -13.81 4.67
N CYS A 599 -6.77 -14.20 5.74
CA CYS A 599 -5.35 -13.88 5.93
C CYS A 599 -4.48 -14.54 4.85
N ILE A 600 -4.75 -15.80 4.51
CA ILE A 600 -4.07 -16.51 3.41
C ILE A 600 -4.33 -15.79 2.07
N ALA A 601 -5.56 -15.40 1.78
CA ALA A 601 -5.91 -14.69 0.55
C ALA A 601 -5.14 -13.36 0.45
N LEU A 602 -5.09 -12.57 1.52
CA LEU A 602 -4.30 -11.33 1.57
C LEU A 602 -2.79 -11.57 1.35
N GLY A 603 -2.23 -12.65 1.91
CA GLY A 603 -0.84 -13.04 1.70
C GLY A 603 -0.55 -13.58 0.29
N ILE A 604 -1.53 -14.20 -0.37
CA ILE A 604 -1.41 -14.75 -1.71
C ILE A 604 -1.53 -13.66 -2.80
N ILE A 605 -2.27 -12.57 -2.57
CA ILE A 605 -2.46 -11.49 -3.56
C ILE A 605 -1.11 -10.98 -4.14
N PRO A 606 -0.09 -10.63 -3.34
CA PRO A 606 1.23 -10.29 -3.87
C PRO A 606 1.87 -11.40 -4.69
N LEU A 607 1.74 -12.67 -4.27
CA LEU A 607 2.27 -13.84 -4.99
C LEU A 607 1.59 -14.06 -6.34
N ILE A 608 0.27 -13.90 -6.42
CA ILE A 608 -0.49 -13.92 -7.68
C ILE A 608 0.01 -12.81 -8.60
N CYS A 609 0.16 -11.59 -8.07
CA CYS A 609 0.67 -10.47 -8.87
C CYS A 609 2.08 -10.77 -9.41
N ILE A 610 2.98 -11.31 -8.57
CA ILE A 610 4.33 -11.75 -8.97
C ILE A 610 4.25 -12.82 -10.05
N GLY A 611 3.36 -13.82 -9.90
CA GLY A 611 3.11 -14.86 -10.90
C GLY A 611 2.64 -14.30 -12.24
N ILE A 612 1.69 -13.37 -12.24
CA ILE A 612 1.22 -12.67 -13.45
C ILE A 612 2.36 -11.87 -14.09
N GLY A 613 3.11 -11.11 -13.29
CA GLY A 613 4.27 -10.35 -13.76
C GLY A 613 5.32 -11.25 -14.40
N TYR A 614 5.61 -12.40 -13.78
CA TYR A 614 6.53 -13.41 -14.29
C TYR A 614 6.02 -14.07 -15.57
N MET A 615 4.74 -14.45 -15.64
CA MET A 615 4.12 -14.99 -16.86
C MET A 615 4.14 -13.98 -18.00
N LEU A 616 3.91 -12.69 -17.73
CA LEU A 616 4.02 -11.63 -18.74
C LEU A 616 5.45 -11.48 -19.24
N VAL A 617 6.45 -11.52 -18.35
CA VAL A 617 7.87 -11.52 -18.72
C VAL A 617 8.21 -12.75 -19.57
N GLN A 618 7.79 -13.96 -19.17
CA GLN A 618 8.02 -15.18 -19.95
C GLN A 618 7.33 -15.13 -21.31
N LYS A 619 6.06 -14.67 -21.36
CA LYS A 619 5.31 -14.52 -22.60
C LYS A 619 5.97 -13.49 -23.51
N ARG A 620 6.46 -12.37 -22.97
CA ARG A 620 7.21 -11.35 -23.72
C ARG A 620 8.56 -11.88 -24.21
N LYS A 621 9.28 -12.66 -23.41
CA LYS A 621 10.51 -13.34 -23.86
C LYS A 621 10.24 -14.36 -24.97
N LYS A 622 9.14 -15.11 -24.87
CA LYS A 622 8.71 -16.07 -25.90
C LYS A 622 8.25 -15.37 -27.18
N MET A 623 7.49 -14.29 -27.06
CA MET A 623 7.09 -13.40 -28.17
C MET A 623 8.26 -12.52 -28.67
N GLY A 624 9.34 -12.38 -27.91
CA GLY A 624 10.56 -11.67 -28.31
C GLY A 624 11.39 -12.48 -29.32
N GLY A 625 11.10 -13.77 -29.49
CA GLY A 625 11.49 -14.55 -30.67
C GLY A 625 10.64 -14.24 -31.92
N ASP A 626 9.49 -13.58 -31.73
CA ASP A 626 8.53 -13.26 -32.78
C ASP A 626 8.68 -11.80 -33.25
N MET A 627 9.85 -11.48 -33.82
CA MET A 627 9.94 -10.43 -34.85
C MET A 627 8.87 -10.65 -35.95
N GLU A 628 8.35 -11.89 -36.03
CA GLU A 628 7.27 -12.43 -36.83
C GLU A 628 6.02 -11.57 -37.00
N LEU A 629 5.60 -10.69 -36.07
CA LEU A 629 4.35 -9.94 -36.25
C LEU A 629 4.47 -8.71 -37.17
N CYS A 630 5.58 -7.98 -37.06
CA CYS A 630 5.87 -6.85 -37.95
C CYS A 630 6.30 -7.36 -39.33
N PHE A 631 7.05 -8.46 -39.34
CA PHE A 631 7.41 -9.16 -40.56
C PHE A 631 6.21 -9.80 -41.24
N LYS A 632 5.22 -10.37 -40.52
CA LYS A 632 3.98 -10.88 -41.15
C LYS A 632 3.28 -9.84 -42.00
N LYS A 633 3.26 -8.58 -41.54
CA LYS A 633 2.58 -7.50 -42.25
C LYS A 633 3.34 -7.09 -43.53
N VAL A 634 4.66 -6.92 -43.43
CA VAL A 634 5.53 -6.61 -44.57
C VAL A 634 5.62 -7.77 -45.56
N PHE A 635 5.57 -9.00 -45.05
CA PHE A 635 5.59 -10.22 -45.84
C PHE A 635 4.27 -10.45 -46.56
N LEU A 636 3.12 -10.21 -45.92
CA LEU A 636 1.81 -10.23 -46.59
C LEU A 636 1.76 -9.19 -47.72
N GLU A 637 2.27 -7.97 -47.49
CA GLU A 637 2.38 -6.93 -48.52
C GLU A 637 3.33 -7.33 -49.66
N SER A 638 4.44 -8.03 -49.38
CA SER A 638 5.36 -8.50 -50.43
C SER A 638 4.83 -9.72 -51.19
N THR A 639 3.99 -10.55 -50.57
CA THR A 639 3.37 -11.71 -51.23
C THR A 639 2.26 -11.28 -52.21
N ASP A 640 1.50 -10.23 -51.87
CA ASP A 640 0.52 -9.62 -52.78
C ASP A 640 1.20 -8.95 -54.00
N LEU A 641 2.38 -8.36 -53.82
CA LEU A 641 3.20 -7.84 -54.92
C LEU A 641 3.91 -8.96 -55.73
N GLY A 642 4.19 -10.10 -55.10
CA GLY A 642 4.83 -11.26 -55.72
C GLY A 642 3.94 -11.95 -56.75
N HIS A 643 2.63 -12.07 -56.50
CA HIS A 643 1.71 -12.64 -57.49
C HIS A 643 1.60 -11.81 -58.77
N ALA A 644 1.79 -10.49 -58.70
CA ALA A 644 1.86 -9.63 -59.89
C ALA A 644 3.20 -9.76 -60.66
N ARG A 645 4.31 -10.11 -60.01
CA ARG A 645 5.62 -10.32 -60.67
C ARG A 645 5.81 -11.73 -61.25
N THR A 646 5.06 -12.72 -60.76
CA THR A 646 5.19 -14.12 -61.23
C THR A 646 4.67 -14.30 -62.66
N GLU A 647 3.82 -13.40 -63.17
CA GLU A 647 3.44 -13.38 -64.60
C GLU A 647 4.48 -12.69 -65.51
N ILE A 648 5.40 -11.89 -64.96
CA ILE A 648 6.38 -11.11 -65.73
C ILE A 648 7.72 -11.85 -65.90
N ALA A 649 8.07 -12.76 -64.97
CA ALA A 649 9.32 -13.53 -65.00
C ALA A 649 9.33 -14.73 -65.97
N LYS A 650 8.21 -15.05 -66.64
CA LYS A 650 8.11 -16.17 -67.60
C LYS A 650 8.82 -15.94 -68.95
N LYS A 651 9.66 -14.91 -69.10
CA LYS A 651 10.18 -14.51 -70.42
C LYS A 651 11.69 -14.40 -70.61
N ASN A 652 12.55 -14.49 -69.58
CA ASN A 652 14.00 -14.40 -69.77
C ASN A 652 14.75 -14.98 -68.56
N ASN A 653 15.34 -16.17 -68.68
CA ASN A 653 16.62 -16.59 -68.07
C ASN A 653 16.73 -18.12 -68.03
N GLU A 654 17.41 -18.69 -69.03
CA GLU A 654 17.85 -20.11 -69.01
C GLU A 654 18.96 -20.38 -67.95
N LYS A 655 19.36 -19.37 -67.16
CA LYS A 655 20.46 -19.45 -66.19
C LYS A 655 20.03 -19.61 -64.73
N GLU A 656 18.76 -19.49 -64.38
CA GLU A 656 18.32 -19.52 -62.98
C GLU A 656 17.44 -20.74 -62.72
N LYS A 657 17.88 -21.63 -61.81
CA LYS A 657 17.15 -22.87 -61.49
C LYS A 657 16.15 -22.70 -60.35
N LEU A 658 16.35 -21.72 -59.46
CA LEU A 658 15.45 -21.48 -58.34
C LEU A 658 15.50 -20.04 -57.86
N HIS A 659 14.33 -19.48 -57.55
CA HIS A 659 14.15 -18.13 -57.05
C HIS A 659 13.09 -18.14 -55.93
N LEU A 660 13.50 -17.92 -54.66
CA LEU A 660 12.64 -18.02 -53.48
C LEU A 660 12.79 -16.79 -52.57
N SER A 661 11.69 -16.29 -52.02
CA SER A 661 11.74 -15.31 -50.93
C SER A 661 12.03 -16.01 -49.61
N ALA A 662 12.93 -15.46 -48.80
CA ALA A 662 13.32 -16.03 -47.52
C ALA A 662 13.74 -14.96 -46.49
N ILE A 663 13.99 -15.37 -45.26
CA ILE A 663 14.51 -14.50 -44.20
C ILE A 663 15.91 -15.00 -43.81
N GLU A 664 16.91 -14.15 -43.95
CA GLU A 664 18.27 -14.42 -43.47
C GLU A 664 18.39 -13.99 -42.00
N TRP A 665 18.84 -14.92 -41.16
CA TRP A 665 19.12 -14.71 -39.75
C TRP A 665 20.61 -14.37 -39.58
N ILE A 666 20.93 -13.13 -39.18
CA ILE A 666 22.31 -12.63 -39.07
C ILE A 666 22.82 -12.72 -37.63
N ASN A 667 22.02 -12.23 -36.67
CA ASN A 667 22.31 -12.31 -35.24
C ASN A 667 20.99 -12.36 -34.43
N LYS A 668 21.10 -12.45 -33.10
CA LYS A 668 19.95 -12.58 -32.20
C LYS A 668 18.97 -11.39 -32.27
N ASN A 669 19.44 -10.21 -32.68
CA ASN A 669 18.68 -8.96 -32.67
C ASN A 669 18.32 -8.45 -34.08
N TYR A 670 18.82 -9.09 -35.15
CA TYR A 670 18.74 -8.60 -36.52
C TYR A 670 18.52 -9.74 -37.53
N CYS A 671 17.42 -9.64 -38.28
CA CYS A 671 17.07 -10.49 -39.41
C CYS A 671 16.73 -9.59 -40.61
N ARG A 672 16.97 -10.06 -41.83
CA ARG A 672 16.63 -9.32 -43.05
C ARG A 672 15.88 -10.18 -44.06
N SER A 673 14.97 -9.57 -44.81
CA SER A 673 14.29 -10.24 -45.94
C SER A 673 15.21 -10.28 -47.14
N VAL A 674 15.30 -11.45 -47.78
CA VAL A 674 16.19 -11.71 -48.90
C VAL A 674 15.46 -12.50 -49.99
N ILE A 675 15.98 -12.41 -51.21
CA ILE A 675 15.64 -13.27 -52.33
C ILE A 675 16.81 -14.24 -52.51
N LEU A 676 16.52 -15.52 -52.37
CA LEU A 676 17.47 -16.61 -52.53
C LEU A 676 17.41 -17.13 -53.97
N ILE A 677 18.52 -17.01 -54.69
CA ILE A 677 18.66 -17.44 -56.08
C ILE A 677 19.73 -18.53 -56.16
N VAL A 678 19.41 -19.64 -56.79
CA VAL A 678 20.35 -20.73 -57.07
C VAL A 678 20.60 -20.80 -58.59
N ASP A 679 21.86 -20.58 -58.98
CA ASP A 679 22.29 -20.49 -60.39
C ASP A 679 22.47 -21.90 -61.03
N VAL A 680 22.74 -21.98 -62.33
CA VAL A 680 23.11 -23.27 -62.97
C VAL A 680 24.51 -23.71 -62.57
N THR A 681 25.39 -22.74 -62.33
CA THR A 681 26.70 -22.94 -61.70
C THR A 681 26.51 -23.22 -60.21
N PRO A 682 27.49 -23.84 -59.53
CA PRO A 682 27.40 -24.11 -58.09
C PRO A 682 27.56 -22.81 -57.27
N LEU A 683 26.60 -21.89 -57.42
CA LEU A 683 26.60 -20.52 -56.89
C LEU A 683 25.24 -20.21 -56.25
N ILE A 684 25.22 -19.70 -55.01
CA ILE A 684 24.01 -19.21 -54.33
C ILE A 684 24.11 -17.69 -54.17
N ARG A 685 23.17 -16.95 -54.76
CA ARG A 685 23.05 -15.50 -54.63
C ARG A 685 21.95 -15.14 -53.65
N LEU A 686 22.24 -14.22 -52.73
CA LEU A 686 21.27 -13.57 -51.86
C LEU A 686 21.13 -12.13 -52.31
N GLU A 687 19.94 -11.77 -52.78
CA GLU A 687 19.62 -10.43 -53.24
C GLU A 687 18.64 -9.75 -52.28
N LYS A 688 18.70 -8.43 -52.17
CA LYS A 688 17.64 -7.66 -51.52
C LYS A 688 16.35 -7.79 -52.34
N PRO A 689 15.18 -7.55 -51.74
CA PRO A 689 13.94 -7.35 -52.50
C PRO A 689 14.02 -6.25 -53.58
N SER A 690 14.98 -5.33 -53.44
CA SER A 690 15.31 -4.29 -54.43
C SER A 690 16.14 -4.77 -55.63
N GLY A 691 16.71 -5.97 -55.57
CA GLY A 691 17.63 -6.54 -56.57
C GLY A 691 19.13 -6.34 -56.27
N ASP A 692 19.50 -5.62 -55.20
CA ASP A 692 20.92 -5.46 -54.85
C ASP A 692 21.49 -6.77 -54.30
N LEU A 693 22.67 -7.20 -54.78
CA LEU A 693 23.37 -8.37 -54.23
C LEU A 693 23.84 -8.10 -52.79
N LEU A 694 23.42 -8.95 -51.84
CA LEU A 694 23.84 -8.91 -50.43
C LEU A 694 25.03 -9.81 -50.16
N ARG A 695 24.97 -11.05 -50.67
CA ARG A 695 25.99 -12.08 -50.45
C ARG A 695 25.96 -13.07 -51.61
N CYS A 696 27.13 -13.51 -52.04
CA CYS A 696 27.30 -14.53 -53.06
C CYS A 696 28.13 -15.67 -52.45
N LEU A 697 27.62 -16.89 -52.50
CA LEU A 697 28.31 -18.08 -52.01
C LEU A 697 28.73 -18.93 -53.19
N ASP A 698 30.04 -18.97 -53.43
CA ASP A 698 30.62 -19.87 -54.41
C ASP A 698 30.86 -21.24 -53.79
N LEU A 699 30.20 -22.26 -54.33
CA LEU A 699 30.33 -23.64 -53.90
C LEU A 699 31.37 -24.38 -54.74
N SER A 700 32.09 -23.70 -55.64
CA SER A 700 33.08 -24.25 -56.59
C SER A 700 34.22 -25.01 -55.91
N ASP A 701 34.69 -24.52 -54.77
CA ASP A 701 35.94 -24.99 -54.13
C ASP A 701 35.74 -26.11 -53.08
N VAL A 702 34.50 -26.56 -52.85
CA VAL A 702 34.17 -27.47 -51.76
C VAL A 702 33.59 -28.79 -52.28
N ASN A 703 34.21 -29.91 -51.91
CA ASN A 703 33.76 -31.25 -52.33
C ASN A 703 32.52 -31.77 -51.55
N PHE A 704 32.37 -31.33 -50.28
CA PHE A 704 31.29 -31.73 -49.38
C PHE A 704 30.64 -30.50 -48.74
N ILE A 705 29.33 -30.35 -48.89
CA ILE A 705 28.59 -29.20 -48.33
C ILE A 705 27.67 -29.70 -47.23
N ASN A 706 27.89 -29.20 -46.01
CA ASN A 706 27.07 -29.53 -44.85
C ASN A 706 25.87 -28.58 -44.78
N VAL A 707 24.67 -29.15 -44.81
CA VAL A 707 23.42 -28.40 -44.67
C VAL A 707 22.63 -28.95 -43.50
N ALA A 708 22.37 -28.12 -42.48
CA ALA A 708 21.48 -28.46 -41.39
C ALA A 708 20.07 -27.93 -41.66
N VAL A 709 19.07 -28.79 -41.57
CA VAL A 709 17.67 -28.48 -41.88
C VAL A 709 16.81 -28.79 -40.66
N SER A 710 15.78 -27.99 -40.42
CA SER A 710 14.76 -28.29 -39.42
C SER A 710 14.14 -29.69 -39.60
N TYR A 711 13.74 -30.32 -38.50
CA TYR A 711 12.92 -31.52 -38.58
C TYR A 711 11.59 -31.25 -39.33
N PRO A 712 11.14 -32.18 -40.19
CA PRO A 712 9.80 -32.09 -40.80
C PRO A 712 8.71 -32.10 -39.71
N ASN A 713 7.63 -31.36 -39.91
CA ASN A 713 6.51 -31.09 -39.00
C ASN A 713 6.82 -30.21 -37.78
N SER A 714 7.89 -29.40 -37.79
CA SER A 714 8.04 -28.37 -36.76
C SER A 714 6.98 -27.28 -36.97
N CYS A 715 6.22 -26.88 -35.93
CA CYS A 715 5.13 -25.87 -36.02
C CYS A 715 5.58 -24.48 -36.53
N THR A 716 6.87 -24.32 -36.77
CA THR A 716 7.54 -23.11 -37.24
C THR A 716 8.15 -23.38 -38.61
N SER A 717 8.10 -22.40 -39.50
CA SER A 717 8.75 -22.42 -40.82
C SER A 717 10.16 -23.05 -40.80
N PRO A 718 10.54 -23.84 -41.83
CA PRO A 718 11.81 -24.56 -41.83
C PRO A 718 13.02 -23.62 -41.92
N PHE A 719 13.99 -23.85 -41.04
CA PHE A 719 15.32 -23.26 -41.09
C PHE A 719 16.27 -24.17 -41.89
N VAL A 720 17.13 -23.54 -42.66
CA VAL A 720 18.21 -24.16 -43.43
C VAL A 720 19.49 -23.40 -43.12
N MET A 721 20.49 -24.11 -42.63
CA MET A 721 21.82 -23.59 -42.37
C MET A 721 22.81 -24.23 -43.34
N ILE A 722 23.54 -23.40 -44.08
CA ILE A 722 24.57 -23.82 -45.02
C ILE A 722 25.92 -23.38 -44.47
N SER A 723 26.78 -24.35 -44.19
CA SER A 723 28.12 -24.11 -43.65
C SER A 723 29.18 -24.26 -44.74
N LEU A 724 29.94 -23.18 -44.95
CA LEU A 724 31.04 -23.14 -45.91
C LEU A 724 32.34 -22.74 -45.20
N PRO A 725 33.49 -23.38 -45.52
CA PRO A 725 34.78 -22.94 -45.00
C PRO A 725 35.04 -21.47 -45.35
N LYS A 726 35.71 -20.72 -44.46
CA LYS A 726 36.10 -19.30 -44.60
C LYS A 726 34.97 -18.25 -44.56
N HIS A 727 33.70 -18.63 -44.49
CA HIS A 727 32.59 -17.70 -44.34
C HIS A 727 31.72 -18.03 -43.12
N TYR A 728 31.00 -17.04 -42.58
CA TYR A 728 30.00 -17.27 -41.54
C TYR A 728 28.79 -18.06 -42.09
N ASP A 729 28.11 -18.85 -41.28
CA ASP A 729 27.04 -19.73 -41.76
C ASP A 729 25.88 -18.93 -42.38
N LEU A 730 25.30 -19.44 -43.47
CA LEU A 730 24.09 -18.88 -44.03
C LEU A 730 22.88 -19.57 -43.40
N VAL A 731 22.20 -18.88 -42.49
CA VAL A 731 20.96 -19.37 -41.85
C VAL A 731 19.76 -18.67 -42.49
N ILE A 732 18.93 -19.45 -43.17
CA ILE A 732 17.74 -18.99 -43.88
C ILE A 732 16.51 -19.66 -43.32
N ARG A 733 15.45 -18.87 -43.11
CA ARG A 733 14.10 -19.34 -42.83
C ARG A 733 13.26 -19.26 -44.11
N LEU A 734 12.79 -20.41 -44.60
CA LEU A 734 11.97 -20.56 -45.81
C LEU A 734 10.47 -20.61 -45.47
N ASN A 735 9.56 -20.27 -46.40
CA ASN A 735 8.14 -20.08 -46.04
C ASN A 735 7.40 -21.38 -45.73
N SER A 736 7.79 -22.48 -46.36
CA SER A 736 7.11 -23.76 -46.26
C SER A 736 8.10 -24.91 -46.39
N GLU A 737 7.72 -26.06 -45.85
CA GLU A 737 8.46 -27.31 -46.06
C GLU A 737 8.55 -27.67 -47.56
N TYR A 738 7.55 -27.29 -48.35
CA TYR A 738 7.59 -27.43 -49.81
C TYR A 738 8.73 -26.63 -50.45
N GLN A 739 8.86 -25.34 -50.10
CA GLN A 739 9.98 -24.52 -50.59
C GLN A 739 11.33 -25.03 -50.09
N CYS A 740 11.39 -25.56 -48.86
CA CYS A 740 12.59 -26.21 -48.33
C CYS A 740 12.97 -27.46 -49.12
N ALA A 741 12.01 -28.35 -49.41
CA ALA A 741 12.24 -29.53 -50.23
C ALA A 741 12.66 -29.15 -51.66
N GLN A 742 12.04 -28.13 -52.25
CA GLN A 742 12.39 -27.61 -53.58
C GLN A 742 13.82 -27.06 -53.59
N PHE A 743 14.19 -26.27 -52.58
CA PHE A 743 15.54 -25.72 -52.41
C PHE A 743 16.59 -26.82 -52.32
N LEU A 744 16.38 -27.80 -51.43
CA LEU A 744 17.31 -28.91 -51.24
C LEU A 744 17.42 -29.79 -52.50
N HIS A 745 16.32 -30.00 -53.22
CA HIS A 745 16.32 -30.80 -54.44
C HIS A 745 17.10 -30.12 -55.57
N VAL A 746 16.86 -28.82 -55.80
CA VAL A 746 17.60 -28.06 -56.83
C VAL A 746 19.09 -27.99 -56.47
N LEU A 747 19.41 -27.71 -55.20
CA LEU A 747 20.79 -27.67 -54.72
C LEU A 747 21.48 -29.04 -54.88
N SER A 748 20.83 -30.13 -54.50
CA SER A 748 21.37 -31.49 -54.68
C SER A 748 21.61 -31.82 -56.15
N ASN A 749 20.72 -31.42 -57.06
CA ASN A 749 20.88 -31.67 -58.49
C ASN A 749 22.06 -30.92 -59.09
N ILE A 750 22.28 -29.65 -58.70
CA ILE A 750 23.41 -28.84 -59.18
C ILE A 750 24.74 -29.38 -58.64
N LEU A 751 24.77 -29.79 -57.37
CA LEU A 751 25.97 -30.38 -56.76
C LEU A 751 26.32 -31.74 -57.38
N ASN A 752 25.33 -32.59 -57.62
CA ASN A 752 25.54 -33.86 -58.31
C ASN A 752 26.06 -33.66 -59.75
N GLN A 753 25.60 -32.64 -60.47
CA GLN A 753 26.09 -32.28 -61.80
C GLN A 753 27.57 -31.84 -61.81
N THR A 754 28.09 -31.38 -60.67
CA THR A 754 29.48 -30.91 -60.53
C THR A 754 30.38 -31.89 -59.78
N GLY A 755 29.90 -33.12 -59.50
CA GLY A 755 30.67 -34.14 -58.79
C GLY A 755 30.80 -33.90 -57.28
N LYS A 756 29.94 -33.07 -56.68
CA LYS A 756 29.98 -32.68 -55.26
C LYS A 756 28.87 -33.36 -54.47
N GLN A 757 29.14 -33.62 -53.19
CA GLN A 757 28.18 -34.28 -52.31
C GLN A 757 27.54 -33.30 -51.32
N LEU A 758 26.21 -33.39 -51.20
CA LEU A 758 25.40 -32.65 -50.23
C LEU A 758 25.12 -33.51 -48.99
N ILE A 759 25.62 -33.11 -47.82
CA ILE A 759 25.39 -33.81 -46.55
C ILE A 759 24.30 -33.06 -45.78
N ILE A 760 23.12 -33.67 -45.70
CA ILE A 760 21.96 -33.09 -45.01
C ILE A 760 21.89 -33.66 -43.58
N ARG A 761 21.94 -32.80 -42.57
CA ARG A 761 21.67 -33.14 -41.17
C ARG A 761 20.34 -32.53 -40.74
N ARG A 762 19.50 -33.29 -40.05
CA ARG A 762 18.24 -32.76 -39.50
C ARG A 762 18.42 -32.42 -38.02
N CYS A 763 18.05 -31.20 -37.63
CA CYS A 763 18.28 -30.66 -36.30
C CYS A 763 17.06 -29.89 -35.78
N PRO A 764 16.89 -29.72 -34.45
CA PRO A 764 15.94 -28.76 -33.88
C PRO A 764 16.29 -27.32 -34.26
N ASN A 765 15.29 -26.43 -34.37
CA ASN A 765 15.52 -25.01 -34.70
C ASN A 765 16.47 -24.32 -33.70
N ASN A 766 16.32 -24.60 -32.41
CA ASN A 766 17.20 -24.05 -31.38
C ASN A 766 18.66 -24.46 -31.61
N TYR A 767 18.90 -25.72 -32.00
CA TYR A 767 20.24 -26.20 -32.30
C TYR A 767 20.83 -25.43 -33.49
N ILE A 768 20.07 -25.27 -34.59
CA ILE A 768 20.53 -24.52 -35.77
C ILE A 768 20.94 -23.09 -35.39
N VAL A 769 20.10 -22.39 -34.62
CA VAL A 769 20.36 -21.01 -34.17
C VAL A 769 21.54 -20.93 -33.18
N GLU A 770 21.69 -21.92 -32.29
CA GLU A 770 22.76 -21.95 -31.28
C GLU A 770 24.11 -22.42 -31.83
N THR A 771 24.15 -23.26 -32.87
CA THR A 771 25.41 -23.75 -33.46
C THR A 771 25.91 -22.90 -34.62
N ALA A 772 25.04 -22.11 -35.27
CA ALA A 772 25.43 -21.28 -36.40
C ALA A 772 26.57 -20.29 -36.02
N GLU A 773 27.59 -20.24 -36.86
CA GLU A 773 28.60 -19.20 -36.85
C GLU A 773 27.99 -17.91 -37.43
N THR A 774 27.48 -17.05 -36.56
CA THR A 774 26.88 -15.75 -36.93
C THR A 774 27.94 -14.71 -37.28
N SER A 775 27.52 -13.60 -37.90
CA SER A 775 28.39 -12.44 -38.11
C SER A 775 29.00 -11.90 -36.80
N GLU A 776 28.25 -11.95 -35.69
CA GLU A 776 28.72 -11.50 -34.37
C GLU A 776 29.78 -12.44 -33.80
N ARG A 777 29.55 -13.76 -33.84
CA ARG A 777 30.55 -14.76 -33.42
C ARG A 777 31.79 -14.73 -34.29
N ARG A 778 31.60 -14.52 -35.61
CA ARG A 778 32.69 -14.33 -36.55
C ARG A 778 33.53 -13.11 -36.18
N GLN A 779 32.90 -11.99 -35.81
CA GLN A 779 33.59 -10.80 -35.33
C GLN A 779 34.35 -11.06 -34.01
N GLU A 780 33.78 -11.81 -33.07
CA GLU A 780 34.48 -12.20 -31.83
C GLU A 780 35.74 -13.05 -32.12
N LYS A 781 35.66 -14.00 -33.06
CA LYS A 781 36.83 -14.77 -33.51
C LYS A 781 37.85 -13.89 -34.21
N LEU A 782 37.42 -12.92 -35.02
CA LEU A 782 38.31 -11.95 -35.66
C LEU A 782 39.02 -11.08 -34.61
N ASP A 783 38.31 -10.61 -33.59
CA ASP A 783 38.92 -9.88 -32.47
C ASP A 783 39.97 -10.74 -31.74
N HIS A 784 39.70 -12.05 -31.59
CA HIS A 784 40.68 -13.00 -31.05
C HIS A 784 41.90 -13.18 -31.97
N PHE A 785 41.67 -13.32 -33.28
CA PHE A 785 42.72 -13.35 -34.31
C PHE A 785 43.62 -12.11 -34.22
N PHE A 786 43.06 -10.91 -34.10
CA PHE A 786 43.84 -9.68 -34.00
C PHE A 786 44.63 -9.61 -32.69
N ARG A 787 44.03 -10.01 -31.56
CA ARG A 787 44.72 -10.05 -30.25
C ARG A 787 45.89 -11.02 -30.23
N GLU A 788 45.74 -12.22 -30.79
CA GLU A 788 46.84 -13.17 -30.95
C GLU A 788 47.97 -12.60 -31.81
N ALA A 789 47.63 -11.93 -32.91
CA ALA A 789 48.62 -11.28 -33.76
C ALA A 789 49.39 -10.17 -32.99
N TYR A 790 48.70 -9.40 -32.14
CA TYR A 790 49.33 -8.38 -31.31
C TYR A 790 50.16 -8.94 -30.16
N ALA A 791 49.70 -10.02 -29.51
CA ALA A 791 50.44 -10.73 -28.49
C ALA A 791 51.83 -11.14 -28.99
N LYS A 792 51.87 -11.68 -30.21
CA LYS A 792 53.10 -12.08 -30.90
C LYS A 792 53.92 -10.87 -31.39
N SER A 793 53.28 -9.84 -31.96
CA SER A 793 54.01 -8.71 -32.53
C SER A 793 54.68 -7.83 -31.45
N PHE A 794 54.00 -7.54 -30.35
CA PHE A 794 54.52 -6.75 -29.23
C PHE A 794 55.33 -7.57 -28.21
N ASN A 795 55.32 -8.91 -28.31
CA ASN A 795 55.95 -9.83 -27.35
C ASN A 795 55.40 -9.67 -25.91
N ILE A 796 54.09 -9.56 -25.79
CA ILE A 796 53.39 -9.44 -24.49
C ILE A 796 52.39 -10.61 -24.41
N PRO A 797 52.75 -11.72 -23.73
CA PRO A 797 51.92 -12.92 -23.66
C PRO A 797 50.54 -12.67 -23.04
N GLN A 798 50.42 -11.68 -22.16
CA GLN A 798 49.17 -11.29 -21.49
C GLN A 798 48.10 -10.74 -22.45
N LEU A 799 48.44 -10.54 -23.73
CA LEU A 799 47.52 -10.12 -24.79
C LEU A 799 46.77 -11.31 -25.42
N SER A 800 47.22 -12.56 -25.25
CA SER A 800 46.49 -13.74 -25.73
C SER A 800 45.23 -13.96 -24.90
N GLY A 801 44.09 -14.18 -25.55
CA GLY A 801 42.78 -14.33 -24.89
C GLY A 801 42.65 -15.59 -24.03
N ASP A 802 43.50 -16.59 -24.26
CA ASP A 802 43.49 -17.85 -23.53
C ASP A 802 44.35 -17.79 -22.26
N SER A 803 43.68 -17.51 -21.15
CA SER A 803 44.22 -17.70 -19.79
C SER A 803 44.42 -19.18 -19.40
N SER A 804 44.02 -20.12 -20.26
CA SER A 804 43.90 -21.54 -19.91
C SER A 804 44.92 -22.48 -20.55
N VAL A 805 45.79 -22.03 -21.47
CA VAL A 805 46.81 -22.89 -22.11
C VAL A 805 48.20 -22.23 -21.99
N VAL A 806 48.82 -22.42 -20.83
CA VAL A 806 50.25 -22.16 -20.62
C VAL A 806 51.04 -23.25 -21.33
N THR A 807 51.15 -23.14 -22.65
CA THR A 807 52.13 -23.92 -23.41
C THR A 807 52.83 -22.97 -24.37
N TYR A 808 54.08 -22.68 -24.03
CA TYR A 808 54.99 -21.84 -24.82
C TYR A 808 54.99 -22.28 -26.29
N GLY A 809 54.32 -21.53 -27.16
CA GLY A 809 54.61 -21.55 -28.61
C GLY A 809 53.44 -21.74 -29.57
N SER A 810 52.34 -22.39 -29.21
CA SER A 810 51.29 -22.75 -30.20
C SER A 810 50.16 -21.73 -30.28
N VAL A 811 50.00 -21.09 -31.45
CA VAL A 811 48.75 -20.40 -31.83
C VAL A 811 47.67 -21.47 -32.01
N SER A 812 46.43 -21.23 -31.60
CA SER A 812 45.35 -22.22 -31.79
C SER A 812 45.20 -22.56 -33.27
N GLU A 813 44.97 -23.83 -33.60
CA GLU A 813 44.71 -24.25 -34.99
C GLU A 813 43.54 -23.47 -35.60
N GLU A 814 42.56 -23.10 -34.78
CA GLU A 814 41.43 -22.26 -35.18
C GLU A 814 41.91 -20.89 -35.70
N VAL A 815 42.80 -20.20 -34.99
CA VAL A 815 43.33 -18.90 -35.44
C VAL A 815 44.25 -19.03 -36.65
N LEU A 816 45.07 -20.10 -36.72
CA LEU A 816 45.94 -20.35 -37.87
C LEU A 816 45.15 -20.65 -39.15
N GLY A 817 43.99 -21.30 -39.04
CA GLY A 817 43.10 -21.61 -40.16
C GLY A 817 42.20 -20.45 -40.61
N MET A 818 42.16 -19.35 -39.86
CA MET A 818 41.32 -18.20 -40.19
C MET A 818 41.93 -17.29 -41.26
N THR A 819 41.06 -16.78 -42.12
CA THR A 819 41.35 -15.75 -43.11
C THR A 819 40.50 -14.52 -42.89
N VAL A 820 40.99 -13.32 -43.24
CA VAL A 820 40.28 -12.04 -43.13
C VAL A 820 40.02 -11.48 -44.53
N THR A 821 38.78 -11.07 -44.81
CA THR A 821 38.39 -10.39 -46.06
C THR A 821 38.62 -8.88 -45.98
N LYS A 822 38.62 -8.20 -47.13
CA LYS A 822 38.79 -6.74 -47.21
C LYS A 822 37.70 -5.99 -46.43
N ALA A 823 36.45 -6.45 -46.53
CA ALA A 823 35.32 -5.87 -45.81
C ALA A 823 35.42 -6.05 -44.28
N GLU A 824 35.77 -7.26 -43.81
CA GLU A 824 35.99 -7.54 -42.38
C GLU A 824 37.14 -6.69 -41.81
N MET A 825 38.21 -6.49 -42.58
CA MET A 825 39.32 -5.64 -42.21
C MET A 825 38.92 -4.16 -42.14
N ALA A 826 38.12 -3.68 -43.11
CA ALA A 826 37.61 -2.32 -43.12
C ALA A 826 36.73 -2.03 -41.88
N GLU A 827 35.81 -2.95 -41.59
CA GLU A 827 34.94 -2.87 -40.41
C GLU A 827 35.74 -2.88 -39.11
N ALA A 828 36.74 -3.77 -38.99
CA ALA A 828 37.62 -3.85 -37.83
C ALA A 828 38.51 -2.59 -37.65
N LEU A 829 38.85 -1.90 -38.74
CA LEU A 829 39.52 -0.58 -38.71
C LEU A 829 38.54 0.56 -38.40
N GLY A 830 37.23 0.37 -38.62
CA GLY A 830 36.24 1.44 -38.56
C GLY A 830 36.25 2.36 -39.78
N MET A 831 36.74 1.86 -40.90
CA MET A 831 36.86 2.59 -42.16
C MET A 831 35.93 1.98 -43.20
N ARG A 832 35.68 2.70 -44.28
CA ARG A 832 34.93 2.17 -45.43
C ARG A 832 35.84 1.23 -46.23
N GLU A 833 35.27 0.22 -46.90
CA GLU A 833 36.04 -0.77 -47.68
C GLU A 833 36.85 -0.12 -48.81
N ASN A 834 36.35 0.98 -49.36
CA ASN A 834 37.00 1.78 -50.40
C ASN A 834 37.93 2.87 -49.86
N ASP A 835 38.21 2.88 -48.55
CA ASP A 835 39.20 3.80 -47.99
C ASP A 835 40.61 3.41 -48.47
N LEU A 836 41.36 4.39 -48.99
CA LEU A 836 42.67 4.18 -49.62
C LEU A 836 43.65 3.44 -48.69
N PHE A 837 43.56 3.70 -47.38
CA PHE A 837 44.40 3.02 -46.39
C PHE A 837 44.09 1.52 -46.33
N VAL A 838 42.80 1.16 -46.29
CA VAL A 838 42.35 -0.24 -46.26
C VAL A 838 42.74 -0.95 -47.54
N GLU A 839 42.54 -0.33 -48.71
CA GLU A 839 42.89 -0.95 -49.99
C GLU A 839 44.38 -1.31 -50.08
N ARG A 840 45.25 -0.39 -49.70
CA ARG A 840 46.71 -0.57 -49.79
C ARG A 840 47.26 -1.51 -48.74
N MET A 841 46.75 -1.42 -47.51
CA MET A 841 47.16 -2.32 -46.44
C MET A 841 46.70 -3.75 -46.75
N PHE A 842 45.49 -3.93 -47.30
CA PHE A 842 45.00 -5.24 -47.73
C PHE A 842 45.82 -5.81 -48.90
N ALA A 843 46.09 -5.01 -49.94
CA ALA A 843 46.89 -5.42 -51.09
C ALA A 843 48.32 -5.87 -50.70
N CYS A 844 48.94 -5.19 -49.73
CA CYS A 844 50.26 -5.56 -49.18
C CYS A 844 50.27 -6.98 -48.59
N MET A 845 49.17 -7.39 -47.94
CA MET A 845 49.03 -8.70 -47.29
C MET A 845 48.50 -9.80 -48.22
N ALA A 846 47.65 -9.44 -49.18
CA ALA A 846 46.89 -10.33 -50.05
C ALA A 846 47.63 -10.70 -51.36
N LYS A 847 48.98 -10.78 -51.36
CA LYS A 847 49.78 -11.09 -52.56
C LYS A 847 49.51 -12.50 -53.15
N GLN A 848 49.06 -13.45 -52.34
CA GLN A 848 48.86 -14.86 -52.73
C GLN A 848 47.39 -15.20 -53.00
N ASP A 849 46.46 -14.58 -52.27
CA ASP A 849 45.02 -14.71 -52.45
C ASP A 849 44.45 -13.28 -52.42
N PRO A 850 44.00 -12.73 -53.58
CA PRO A 850 43.55 -11.35 -53.67
C PRO A 850 42.29 -11.07 -52.84
N ASN A 851 41.61 -12.10 -52.33
CA ASN A 851 40.37 -11.97 -51.58
C ASN A 851 40.54 -12.20 -50.07
N HIS A 852 41.66 -12.78 -49.63
CA HIS A 852 41.83 -13.23 -48.24
C HIS A 852 43.24 -13.01 -47.70
N VAL A 853 43.33 -12.55 -46.45
CA VAL A 853 44.58 -12.43 -45.69
C VAL A 853 44.66 -13.51 -44.63
N THR A 854 45.76 -14.27 -44.61
CA THR A 854 46.02 -15.31 -43.58
C THR A 854 46.64 -14.70 -42.32
N PHE A 855 46.46 -15.38 -41.17
CA PHE A 855 47.05 -14.96 -39.89
C PHE A 855 48.56 -14.67 -39.97
N LEU A 856 49.32 -15.56 -40.62
CA LEU A 856 50.77 -15.43 -40.74
C LEU A 856 51.18 -14.20 -41.55
N LYS A 857 50.43 -13.86 -42.61
CA LYS A 857 50.71 -12.67 -43.43
C LYS A 857 50.36 -11.38 -42.72
N PHE A 858 49.24 -11.37 -42.02
CA PHE A 858 48.85 -10.26 -41.15
C PHE A 858 49.91 -10.03 -40.06
N LEU A 859 50.35 -11.10 -39.39
CA LEU A 859 51.35 -11.04 -38.34
C LEU A 859 52.70 -10.52 -38.85
N ASP A 860 53.19 -10.97 -40.02
CA ASP A 860 54.44 -10.50 -40.62
C ASP A 860 54.40 -8.98 -40.88
N VAL A 861 53.32 -8.49 -41.48
CA VAL A 861 53.14 -7.05 -41.76
C VAL A 861 53.09 -6.23 -40.47
N VAL A 862 52.35 -6.67 -39.45
CA VAL A 862 52.27 -5.96 -38.16
C VAL A 862 53.62 -5.98 -37.42
N VAL A 863 54.35 -7.11 -37.47
CA VAL A 863 55.70 -7.21 -36.88
C VAL A 863 56.66 -6.23 -37.57
N ARG A 864 56.60 -6.09 -38.90
CA ARG A 864 57.40 -5.09 -39.64
C ARG A 864 57.01 -3.65 -39.30
N PHE A 865 55.73 -3.36 -39.10
CA PHE A 865 55.28 -2.04 -38.62
C PHE A 865 55.86 -1.68 -37.23
N VAL A 866 55.83 -2.63 -36.29
CA VAL A 866 56.20 -2.40 -34.88
C VAL A 866 57.71 -2.49 -34.64
N LYS A 867 58.35 -3.56 -35.11
CA LYS A 867 59.75 -3.91 -34.83
C LYS A 867 60.70 -3.70 -36.02
N GLY A 868 60.16 -3.44 -37.21
CA GLY A 868 60.96 -3.28 -38.41
C GLY A 868 62.01 -2.17 -38.27
N SER A 869 63.20 -2.43 -38.79
CA SER A 869 64.20 -1.40 -39.02
C SER A 869 63.62 -0.31 -39.93
N LEU A 870 64.27 0.86 -40.00
CA LEU A 870 63.87 1.91 -40.95
C LEU A 870 63.74 1.35 -42.38
N ARG A 871 64.63 0.43 -42.75
CA ARG A 871 64.63 -0.28 -44.02
C ARG A 871 63.41 -1.19 -44.18
N ASP A 872 63.02 -1.92 -43.14
CA ASP A 872 61.83 -2.78 -43.18
C ASP A 872 60.55 -1.95 -43.27
N LYS A 873 60.49 -0.80 -42.60
CA LYS A 873 59.37 0.15 -42.68
C LYS A 873 59.28 0.79 -44.07
N LEU A 874 60.42 1.17 -44.65
CA LEU A 874 60.51 1.65 -46.04
C LEU A 874 60.06 0.57 -47.03
N GLY A 875 60.51 -0.67 -46.83
CA GLY A 875 60.05 -1.83 -47.62
C GLY A 875 58.56 -2.06 -47.52
N LEU A 876 57.99 -1.88 -46.32
CA LEU A 876 56.56 -2.04 -46.12
C LEU A 876 55.75 -0.92 -46.79
N LEU A 877 56.22 0.33 -46.73
CA LEU A 877 55.61 1.44 -47.46
C LEU A 877 55.71 1.26 -48.98
N PHE A 878 56.84 0.74 -49.45
CA PHE A 878 57.01 0.35 -50.84
C PHE A 878 56.02 -0.73 -51.24
N ASP A 879 55.85 -1.77 -50.42
CA ASP A 879 54.88 -2.85 -50.62
C ASP A 879 53.42 -2.37 -50.59
N MET A 880 53.10 -1.32 -49.82
CA MET A 880 51.77 -0.68 -49.83
C MET A 880 51.51 0.13 -51.11
N CYS A 881 52.58 0.60 -51.78
CA CYS A 881 52.48 1.27 -53.06
C CYS A 881 52.52 0.28 -54.24
N ASP A 882 53.23 -0.84 -54.11
CA ASP A 882 53.36 -1.90 -55.12
C ASP A 882 52.14 -2.84 -55.10
N ARG A 883 51.02 -2.37 -55.64
CA ARG A 883 49.75 -3.10 -55.64
C ARG A 883 49.81 -4.43 -56.41
N GLU A 884 50.65 -4.49 -57.44
CA GLU A 884 50.76 -5.66 -58.33
C GLU A 884 51.86 -6.63 -57.87
N GLY A 885 52.66 -6.26 -56.85
CA GLY A 885 53.75 -7.09 -56.33
C GLY A 885 54.89 -7.31 -57.32
N GLN A 886 55.06 -6.39 -58.27
CA GLN A 886 56.03 -6.51 -59.37
C GLN A 886 57.44 -6.01 -58.99
N GLY A 887 57.64 -5.53 -57.76
CA GLY A 887 58.90 -4.94 -57.31
C GLY A 887 59.16 -3.56 -57.91
N LYS A 888 58.12 -2.92 -58.47
CA LYS A 888 58.16 -1.62 -59.15
C LYS A 888 56.87 -0.87 -58.83
N VAL A 889 56.99 0.40 -58.41
CA VAL A 889 55.85 1.26 -58.09
C VAL A 889 55.63 2.24 -59.23
N HIS A 890 54.40 2.35 -59.74
CA HIS A 890 54.10 3.40 -60.72
C HIS A 890 54.30 4.78 -60.09
N LYS A 891 54.98 5.69 -60.79
CA LYS A 891 55.20 7.07 -60.34
C LYS A 891 53.88 7.73 -59.90
N LYS A 892 52.79 7.48 -60.62
CA LYS A 892 51.44 7.96 -60.28
C LYS A 892 50.94 7.43 -58.94
N GLU A 893 51.13 6.15 -58.66
CA GLU A 893 50.69 5.53 -57.40
C GLU A 893 51.48 6.06 -56.19
N PHE A 894 52.79 6.29 -56.39
CA PHE A 894 53.64 6.97 -55.41
C PHE A 894 53.18 8.42 -55.19
N CYS A 895 52.89 9.17 -56.26
CA CYS A 895 52.34 10.53 -56.15
C CYS A 895 51.02 10.53 -55.40
N ASP A 896 50.08 9.64 -55.73
CA ASP A 896 48.79 9.53 -55.06
C ASP A 896 48.96 9.16 -53.57
N PHE A 897 49.97 8.34 -53.25
CA PHE A 897 50.33 8.06 -51.86
C PHE A 897 50.87 9.28 -51.13
N VAL A 898 51.82 10.00 -51.71
CA VAL A 898 52.36 11.22 -51.13
C VAL A 898 51.28 12.30 -51.01
N LYS A 899 50.37 12.41 -51.98
CA LYS A 899 49.19 13.29 -51.94
C LYS A 899 48.30 12.91 -50.77
N SER A 900 47.96 11.62 -50.63
CA SER A 900 47.17 11.15 -49.50
C SER A 900 47.84 11.43 -48.15
N LEU A 901 49.16 11.20 -48.05
CA LEU A 901 49.95 11.50 -46.86
C LEU A 901 50.02 13.00 -46.57
N ASN A 902 50.12 13.85 -47.59
CA ASN A 902 50.16 15.31 -47.43
C ASN A 902 48.81 15.88 -47.01
N VAL A 903 47.72 15.37 -47.58
CA VAL A 903 46.35 15.69 -47.13
C VAL A 903 46.18 15.29 -45.67
N THR A 904 46.64 14.08 -45.33
CA THR A 904 46.63 13.58 -43.96
C THR A 904 47.57 14.36 -43.04
N ALA A 905 48.70 14.87 -43.53
CA ALA A 905 49.63 15.73 -42.78
C ALA A 905 49.19 17.21 -42.73
N GLY A 906 48.03 17.56 -43.30
CA GLY A 906 47.48 18.92 -43.27
C GLY A 906 48.12 19.90 -44.26
N VAL A 907 48.92 19.41 -45.20
CA VAL A 907 49.66 20.21 -46.17
C VAL A 907 48.75 20.53 -47.36
N LYS A 908 48.08 21.69 -47.31
CA LYS A 908 47.28 22.26 -48.42
C LYS A 908 48.21 22.84 -49.48
N ILE A 909 48.71 22.00 -50.38
CA ILE A 909 49.44 22.43 -51.58
C ILE A 909 48.55 22.19 -52.79
N GLU A 910 48.43 23.17 -53.69
CA GLU A 910 47.75 22.99 -54.97
C GLU A 910 48.34 21.79 -55.73
N GLU A 911 47.48 21.00 -56.37
CA GLU A 911 47.88 19.72 -56.98
C GLU A 911 49.05 19.88 -57.98
N ALA A 912 49.05 20.98 -58.74
CA ALA A 912 50.13 21.35 -59.66
C ALA A 912 51.47 21.66 -58.97
N VAL A 913 51.43 22.26 -57.77
CA VAL A 913 52.62 22.57 -56.97
C VAL A 913 53.18 21.31 -56.31
N GLN A 914 52.30 20.38 -55.92
CA GLN A 914 52.70 19.08 -55.38
C GLN A 914 53.45 18.23 -56.41
N ASP A 915 52.93 18.13 -57.64
CA ASP A 915 53.60 17.41 -58.72
C ASP A 915 54.99 18.02 -59.03
N GLY A 916 55.10 19.36 -58.95
CA GLY A 916 56.37 20.07 -59.06
C GLY A 916 57.37 19.76 -57.95
N ILE A 917 56.92 19.68 -56.69
CA ILE A 917 57.76 19.30 -55.54
C ILE A 917 58.22 17.85 -55.66
N ILE A 918 57.33 16.93 -56.01
CA ILE A 918 57.66 15.51 -56.17
C ILE A 918 58.67 15.32 -57.29
N ASN A 919 58.50 15.99 -58.43
CA ASN A 919 59.48 15.95 -59.52
C ASN A 919 60.86 16.49 -59.09
N ARG A 920 60.91 17.55 -58.25
CA ARG A 920 62.18 18.04 -57.68
C ARG A 920 62.81 17.06 -56.70
N VAL A 921 62.01 16.38 -55.87
CA VAL A 921 62.50 15.35 -54.95
C VAL A 921 63.09 14.17 -55.73
N LEU A 922 62.40 13.71 -56.78
CA LEU A 922 62.89 12.64 -57.68
C LEU A 922 64.21 13.03 -58.35
N GLN A 923 64.31 14.24 -58.89
CA GLN A 923 65.55 14.77 -59.48
C GLN A 923 66.70 14.82 -58.46
N ARG A 924 66.41 15.27 -57.22
CA ARG A 924 67.41 15.41 -56.15
C ARG A 924 67.92 14.06 -55.65
N SER A 925 67.13 13.00 -55.79
CA SER A 925 67.50 11.63 -55.44
C SER A 925 68.17 10.85 -56.57
N GLY A 926 68.47 11.49 -57.71
CA GLY A 926 69.17 10.87 -58.84
C GLY A 926 68.27 10.03 -59.76
N ILE A 927 66.95 10.22 -59.67
CA ILE A 927 65.95 9.47 -60.46
C ILE A 927 65.52 10.33 -61.66
N SER A 928 65.48 9.73 -62.85
CA SER A 928 65.02 10.42 -64.07
C SER A 928 63.55 10.83 -63.92
N VAL A 929 63.20 12.05 -64.35
CA VAL A 929 61.80 12.52 -64.37
C VAL A 929 60.92 11.63 -65.25
N ASP A 930 61.53 10.98 -66.25
CA ASP A 930 60.87 10.16 -67.27
C ASP A 930 60.70 8.69 -66.85
N SER A 931 61.14 8.29 -65.65
CA SER A 931 60.89 6.93 -65.17
C SER A 931 59.41 6.73 -64.83
N GLU A 932 58.72 5.86 -65.57
CA GLU A 932 57.33 5.47 -65.25
C GLU A 932 57.22 4.67 -63.94
N PHE A 933 58.31 4.02 -63.54
CA PHE A 933 58.38 3.11 -62.40
C PHE A 933 59.52 3.49 -61.45
N LEU A 934 59.27 3.39 -60.15
CA LEU A 934 60.25 3.54 -59.08
C LEU A 934 60.61 2.15 -58.55
N SER A 935 61.88 1.79 -58.56
CA SER A 935 62.39 0.59 -57.91
C SER A 935 62.52 0.79 -56.39
N TYR A 936 62.68 -0.30 -55.64
CA TYR A 936 62.96 -0.21 -54.21
C TYR A 936 64.22 0.64 -53.91
N LYS A 937 65.24 0.60 -54.79
CA LYS A 937 66.44 1.43 -54.65
C LYS A 937 66.14 2.91 -54.87
N ASP A 938 65.25 3.23 -55.80
CA ASP A 938 64.79 4.60 -56.03
C ASP A 938 64.00 5.10 -54.82
N PHE A 939 63.15 4.25 -54.26
CA PHE A 939 62.42 4.53 -53.03
C PHE A 939 63.37 4.76 -51.84
N GLU A 940 64.37 3.89 -51.67
CA GLU A 940 65.42 4.04 -50.66
C GLU A 940 66.18 5.36 -50.85
N ALA A 941 66.51 5.75 -52.09
CA ALA A 941 67.18 7.02 -52.41
C ALA A 941 66.32 8.28 -52.12
N ILE A 942 64.99 8.19 -52.21
CA ILE A 942 64.08 9.28 -51.84
C ILE A 942 64.12 9.55 -50.34
N PHE A 943 64.20 8.49 -49.53
CA PHE A 943 64.17 8.59 -48.07
C PHE A 943 65.57 8.59 -47.40
N SER A 944 66.64 8.18 -48.09
CA SER A 944 68.01 8.14 -47.54
C SER A 944 68.76 9.48 -47.66
N ASN A 945 68.39 10.35 -48.59
CA ASN A 945 69.15 11.57 -48.94
C ASN A 945 68.73 12.83 -48.16
N VAL A 946 68.16 12.70 -46.96
CA VAL A 946 67.63 13.86 -46.20
C VAL A 946 68.25 13.90 -44.80
N ASP A 947 69.56 14.15 -44.74
CA ASP A 947 70.24 14.61 -43.54
C ASP A 947 70.08 16.14 -43.41
N ASP A 948 69.61 16.58 -42.25
CA ASP A 948 69.59 17.95 -41.73
C ASP A 948 68.78 19.04 -42.48
N VAL A 949 67.68 19.46 -41.81
CA VAL A 949 66.95 20.74 -41.97
C VAL A 949 65.99 20.83 -43.19
N ARG A 950 64.68 20.70 -42.90
CA ARG A 950 63.49 20.87 -43.79
C ARG A 950 63.18 19.71 -44.76
N HIS A 951 62.46 18.71 -44.25
CA HIS A 951 61.88 17.63 -45.05
C HIS A 951 60.70 18.14 -45.91
N PRO A 952 60.71 17.95 -47.24
CA PRO A 952 59.56 18.25 -48.12
C PRO A 952 58.43 17.20 -48.05
N LEU A 953 58.62 16.10 -47.31
CA LEU A 953 57.68 15.00 -47.11
C LEU A 953 57.45 14.84 -45.60
N GLY A 954 56.24 15.13 -45.12
CA GLY A 954 55.90 15.29 -43.70
C GLY A 954 55.84 14.02 -42.85
N VAL A 955 56.58 12.95 -43.19
CA VAL A 955 56.54 11.66 -42.47
C VAL A 955 57.90 11.37 -41.85
N HIS A 956 58.02 11.57 -40.55
CA HIS A 956 59.24 11.24 -39.81
C HIS A 956 59.24 9.74 -39.47
N MET A 957 60.05 8.96 -40.18
CA MET A 957 60.10 7.49 -40.03
C MET A 957 61.01 7.00 -38.89
N ARG A 958 61.69 7.92 -38.20
CA ARG A 958 62.46 7.64 -36.99
C ARG A 958 61.53 7.64 -35.78
N GLY A 959 60.99 6.45 -35.46
CA GLY A 959 60.37 6.21 -34.16
C GLY A 959 61.30 6.65 -33.03
N ALA A 960 60.79 7.47 -32.12
CA ALA A 960 61.58 8.16 -31.11
C ALA A 960 62.37 7.19 -30.21
N LYS A 961 63.69 7.09 -30.42
CA LYS A 961 64.64 6.88 -29.32
C LYS A 961 64.86 8.24 -28.66
N LEU A 962 63.93 8.62 -27.78
CA LEU A 962 64.06 9.78 -26.91
C LEU A 962 65.26 9.57 -25.95
N LYS A 963 66.46 10.01 -26.35
CA LYS A 963 67.52 10.41 -25.42
C LYS A 963 67.14 11.80 -24.94
N ILE A 964 66.39 11.87 -23.85
CA ILE A 964 65.84 13.12 -23.29
C ILE A 964 66.92 13.75 -22.41
N ASN A 965 67.36 14.97 -22.78
CA ASN A 965 68.01 15.87 -21.83
C ASN A 965 66.98 16.22 -20.76
N LEU A 966 67.22 15.74 -19.54
CA LEU A 966 66.26 15.67 -18.44
C LEU A 966 65.76 17.02 -17.89
N ASP A 967 66.28 18.15 -18.37
CA ASP A 967 66.04 19.46 -17.75
C ASP A 967 65.15 20.42 -18.57
N GLU A 968 64.74 20.10 -19.81
CA GLU A 968 63.96 21.04 -20.67
C GLU A 968 62.65 20.46 -21.29
N THR A 969 62.21 19.25 -20.90
CA THR A 969 61.13 18.50 -21.59
C THR A 969 60.05 17.90 -20.67
N GLU A 970 59.61 18.63 -19.64
CA GLU A 970 58.55 18.18 -18.71
C GLU A 970 57.10 18.19 -19.27
N SER A 971 56.84 18.63 -20.52
CA SER A 971 55.48 19.08 -20.89
C SER A 971 54.58 18.16 -21.72
N MET A 972 55.01 17.02 -22.28
CA MET A 972 54.16 16.27 -23.24
C MET A 972 53.89 14.79 -22.95
N ASN A 973 54.74 14.10 -22.18
CA ASN A 973 54.52 12.69 -21.78
C ASN A 973 53.96 12.53 -20.34
N SER A 974 53.76 13.64 -19.62
CA SER A 974 53.39 13.65 -18.19
C SER A 974 51.88 13.56 -17.93
N PHE A 975 51.05 13.78 -18.95
CA PHE A 975 49.59 13.82 -18.79
C PHE A 975 48.91 12.45 -18.82
N ALA A 976 49.61 11.36 -19.11
CA ALA A 976 49.03 10.01 -19.09
C ALA A 976 49.63 9.18 -17.95
N ILE A 977 48.81 8.77 -16.99
CA ILE A 977 49.25 7.85 -15.93
C ILE A 977 49.38 6.46 -16.54
N ARG A 978 50.62 5.94 -16.60
CA ARG A 978 50.85 4.51 -16.85
C ARG A 978 50.47 3.76 -15.57
N ASN A 979 49.59 2.77 -15.68
CA ASN A 979 49.25 1.90 -14.56
C ASN A 979 50.45 0.99 -14.26
N GLU A 980 51.36 1.44 -13.40
CA GLU A 980 52.10 0.51 -12.54
C GLU A 980 51.11 -0.02 -11.50
N GLU A 981 51.26 -1.30 -11.15
CA GLU A 981 50.40 -2.02 -10.21
C GLU A 981 50.30 -1.25 -8.90
N ILE A 982 49.18 -0.53 -8.70
CA ILE A 982 48.86 0.08 -7.41
C ILE A 982 48.54 -1.06 -6.47
N GLU A 983 49.52 -1.49 -5.70
CA GLU A 983 49.29 -2.21 -4.44
C GLU A 983 48.24 -1.43 -3.65
N CYS A 984 47.13 -2.10 -3.34
CA CYS A 984 46.04 -1.55 -2.53
C CYS A 984 46.59 -1.14 -1.15
N THR A 985 47.01 0.11 -1.02
CA THR A 985 47.20 0.73 0.28
C THR A 985 45.85 0.76 0.98
N HIS A 986 45.81 0.26 2.22
CA HIS A 986 44.67 0.32 3.11
C HIS A 986 44.21 1.79 3.28
N ILE A 987 43.32 2.25 2.41
CA ILE A 987 42.63 3.52 2.61
C ILE A 987 41.77 3.31 3.85
N ASN A 988 42.19 3.98 4.93
CA ASN A 988 41.48 3.98 6.19
C ASN A 988 39.98 4.21 5.98
N TRP A 989 39.16 3.32 6.54
CA TRP A 989 37.69 3.36 6.45
C TRP A 989 37.11 4.74 6.84
N TYR A 990 37.79 5.53 7.68
CA TYR A 990 37.39 6.90 8.03
C TYR A 990 37.43 7.87 6.84
N LEU A 991 38.44 7.80 5.96
CA LEU A 991 38.53 8.65 4.76
C LEU A 991 37.45 8.28 3.74
N TRP A 992 37.14 6.99 3.64
CA TRP A 992 36.03 6.51 2.81
C TRP A 992 34.69 7.01 3.35
N ILE A 993 34.46 6.98 4.66
CA ILE A 993 33.25 7.55 5.28
C ILE A 993 33.19 9.06 5.05
N ILE A 994 34.26 9.82 5.29
CA ILE A 994 34.26 11.27 5.05
C ILE A 994 33.95 11.58 3.59
N SER A 995 34.56 10.87 2.65
CA SER A 995 34.28 11.03 1.21
C SER A 995 32.84 10.67 0.85
N TYR A 996 32.28 9.63 1.47
CA TYR A 996 30.88 9.23 1.31
C TYR A 996 29.93 10.32 1.84
N LEU A 997 30.19 10.82 3.05
CA LEU A 997 29.42 11.90 3.68
C LEU A 997 29.48 13.19 2.83
N GLU A 998 30.65 13.54 2.30
CA GLU A 998 30.83 14.75 1.46
C GLU A 998 30.11 14.60 0.11
N THR A 999 30.21 13.43 -0.53
CA THR A 999 29.58 13.16 -1.83
C THR A 999 28.05 13.16 -1.73
N TYR A 1000 27.51 12.58 -0.67
CA TYR A 1000 26.07 12.37 -0.48
C TYR A 1000 25.46 13.28 0.60
N ARG A 1001 26.12 14.39 0.95
CA ARG A 1001 25.68 15.28 2.06
C ARG A 1001 24.22 15.69 1.93
N GLN A 1002 23.78 16.08 0.73
CA GLN A 1002 22.41 16.50 0.44
C GLN A 1002 21.43 15.33 0.60
N HIS A 1003 21.78 14.15 0.08
CA HIS A 1003 20.97 12.93 0.18
C HIS A 1003 20.83 12.49 1.64
N ILE A 1004 21.91 12.53 2.41
CA ILE A 1004 21.92 12.13 3.83
C ILE A 1004 21.01 13.05 4.64
N VAL A 1005 21.10 14.36 4.47
CA VAL A 1005 20.24 15.33 5.18
C VAL A 1005 18.77 15.08 4.86
N ILE A 1006 18.41 14.85 3.59
CA ILE A 1006 17.01 14.60 3.22
C ILE A 1006 16.52 13.25 3.70
N ILE A 1007 17.32 12.20 3.58
CA ILE A 1007 16.96 10.87 4.09
C ILE A 1007 16.80 10.93 5.61
N PHE A 1008 17.67 11.67 6.31
CA PHE A 1008 17.54 11.92 7.74
C PHE A 1008 16.24 12.64 8.09
N LEU A 1009 15.94 13.77 7.42
CA LEU A 1009 14.68 14.51 7.64
C LEU A 1009 13.45 13.65 7.33
N PHE A 1010 13.45 12.94 6.21
CA PHE A 1010 12.38 12.02 5.83
C PHE A 1010 12.18 10.91 6.87
N THR A 1011 13.26 10.31 7.37
CA THR A 1011 13.21 9.25 8.38
C THR A 1011 12.74 9.81 9.73
N ALA A 1012 13.26 10.97 10.15
CA ALA A 1012 12.88 11.64 11.38
C ALA A 1012 11.39 12.01 11.42
N ILE A 1013 10.86 12.56 10.31
CA ILE A 1013 9.42 12.88 10.21
C ILE A 1013 8.58 11.60 10.26
N ASN A 1014 8.97 10.54 9.54
CA ASN A 1014 8.26 9.26 9.58
C ASN A 1014 8.21 8.66 11.00
N LEU A 1015 9.33 8.70 11.73
CA LEU A 1015 9.41 8.21 13.10
C LEU A 1015 8.62 9.10 14.07
N LEU A 1016 8.68 10.42 13.92
CA LEU A 1016 7.92 11.36 14.76
C LEU A 1016 6.42 11.15 14.61
N LEU A 1017 5.92 11.02 13.38
CA LEU A 1017 4.50 10.74 13.13
C LEU A 1017 4.08 9.37 13.66
N PHE A 1018 4.95 8.35 13.52
CA PHE A 1018 4.71 7.04 14.10
C PHE A 1018 4.60 7.12 15.63
N PHE A 1019 5.58 7.73 16.29
CA PHE A 1019 5.64 7.81 17.76
C PHE A 1019 4.58 8.73 18.37
N GLU A 1020 4.20 9.81 17.70
CA GLU A 1020 3.10 10.68 18.15
C GLU A 1020 1.78 9.89 18.22
N ARG A 1021 1.43 9.16 17.15
CA ARG A 1021 0.23 8.32 17.18
C ARG A 1021 0.38 7.12 18.11
N PHE A 1022 1.56 6.51 18.15
CA PHE A 1022 1.82 5.41 19.07
C PHE A 1022 1.59 5.84 20.52
N TRP A 1023 2.12 6.99 20.93
CA TRP A 1023 1.96 7.55 22.29
C TRP A 1023 0.49 7.84 22.61
N HIS A 1024 -0.22 8.52 21.69
CA HIS A 1024 -1.64 8.85 21.85
C HIS A 1024 -2.52 7.61 22.07
N TYR A 1025 -2.30 6.55 21.28
CA TYR A 1025 -3.05 5.29 21.42
C TYR A 1025 -2.56 4.39 22.57
N ARG A 1026 -1.37 4.65 23.10
CA ARG A 1026 -0.79 3.87 24.21
C ARG A 1026 -1.19 4.41 25.59
N TYR A 1027 -1.39 5.71 25.72
CA TYR A 1027 -1.58 6.39 27.02
C TYR A 1027 -2.79 7.34 27.06
N GLU A 1028 -2.98 8.20 26.05
CA GLU A 1028 -3.99 9.27 26.11
C GLU A 1028 -5.43 8.77 25.86
N THR A 1029 -5.58 7.61 25.24
CA THR A 1029 -6.89 7.04 24.86
C THR A 1029 -7.31 5.83 25.69
N GLU A 1030 -6.70 5.63 26.87
CA GLU A 1030 -7.03 4.51 27.77
C GLU A 1030 -8.52 4.49 28.17
N HIS A 1031 -9.14 5.68 28.32
CA HIS A 1031 -10.56 5.84 28.62
C HIS A 1031 -11.52 5.27 27.55
N ARG A 1032 -11.02 4.90 26.36
CA ARG A 1032 -11.80 4.24 25.29
C ARG A 1032 -11.62 2.72 25.26
N ASP A 1033 -10.79 2.14 26.13
CA ASP A 1033 -10.48 0.70 26.22
C ASP A 1033 -9.89 0.04 24.95
N LEU A 1034 -9.60 0.80 23.89
CA LEU A 1034 -9.04 0.28 22.64
C LEU A 1034 -7.77 -0.56 22.88
N ARG A 1035 -6.87 -0.08 23.75
CA ARG A 1035 -5.63 -0.77 24.10
C ARG A 1035 -5.88 -2.03 24.94
N ARG A 1036 -6.89 -2.04 25.82
CA ARG A 1036 -7.21 -3.20 26.66
C ARG A 1036 -7.65 -4.39 25.79
N VAL A 1037 -8.36 -4.12 24.71
CA VAL A 1037 -8.86 -5.12 23.77
C VAL A 1037 -7.84 -5.50 22.69
N MET A 1038 -7.26 -4.51 21.99
CA MET A 1038 -6.35 -4.74 20.85
C MET A 1038 -4.86 -4.77 21.23
N GLY A 1039 -4.54 -4.62 22.52
CA GLY A 1039 -3.17 -4.58 23.03
C GLY A 1039 -2.36 -3.39 22.48
N VAL A 1040 -1.05 -3.58 22.36
CA VAL A 1040 -0.14 -2.59 21.73
C VAL A 1040 -0.32 -2.55 20.20
N GLY A 1041 -1.01 -3.54 19.62
CA GLY A 1041 -1.26 -3.66 18.19
C GLY A 1041 -1.95 -2.42 17.60
N ILE A 1042 -2.91 -1.85 18.31
CA ILE A 1042 -3.60 -0.62 17.86
C ILE A 1042 -2.66 0.58 17.76
N ALA A 1043 -1.76 0.76 18.73
CA ALA A 1043 -0.79 1.86 18.73
C ALA A 1043 0.19 1.74 17.55
N ILE A 1044 0.69 0.53 17.27
CA ILE A 1044 1.55 0.24 16.11
C ILE A 1044 0.80 0.49 14.80
N THR A 1045 -0.44 0.01 14.71
CA THR A 1045 -1.27 0.10 13.49
C THR A 1045 -1.61 1.55 13.13
N ARG A 1046 -1.91 2.38 14.14
CA ARG A 1046 -2.20 3.82 13.96
C ARG A 1046 -0.93 4.64 13.72
N GLY A 1047 0.19 4.27 14.33
CA GLY A 1047 1.51 4.80 14.00
C GLY A 1047 1.86 4.56 12.53
N ALA A 1048 1.74 3.32 12.07
CA ALA A 1048 1.99 2.94 10.68
C ALA A 1048 1.06 3.67 9.69
N ALA A 1049 -0.22 3.87 10.05
CA ALA A 1049 -1.18 4.60 9.23
C ALA A 1049 -0.79 6.07 9.00
N ALA A 1050 -0.26 6.75 10.04
CA ALA A 1050 0.19 8.14 9.91
C ALA A 1050 1.46 8.25 9.04
N SER A 1051 2.44 7.37 9.25
CA SER A 1051 3.66 7.34 8.43
C SER A 1051 3.36 6.97 6.97
N LEU A 1052 2.44 6.03 6.73
CA LEU A 1052 1.93 5.69 5.40
C LEU A 1052 1.24 6.89 4.73
N SER A 1053 0.37 7.59 5.45
CA SER A 1053 -0.34 8.78 4.95
C SER A 1053 0.64 9.88 4.51
N PHE A 1054 1.69 10.12 5.30
CA PHE A 1054 2.76 11.04 4.94
C PHE A 1054 3.54 10.58 3.70
N CYS A 1055 3.91 9.31 3.61
CA CYS A 1055 4.63 8.78 2.45
C CYS A 1055 3.80 8.88 1.16
N LEU A 1056 2.50 8.58 1.22
CA LEU A 1056 1.58 8.77 0.09
C LEU A 1056 1.43 10.26 -0.25
N GLY A 1057 1.37 11.18 0.72
CA GLY A 1057 1.44 12.61 0.41
C GLY A 1057 2.73 13.00 -0.31
N LEU A 1058 3.88 12.54 0.20
CA LEU A 1058 5.21 12.92 -0.30
C LEU A 1058 5.60 12.28 -1.64
N VAL A 1059 4.98 11.16 -2.04
CA VAL A 1059 5.33 10.49 -3.31
C VAL A 1059 4.93 11.32 -4.54
N LEU A 1060 3.90 12.18 -4.46
CA LEU A 1060 3.43 12.99 -5.59
C LEU A 1060 4.42 14.12 -5.97
N PRO A 1061 4.94 14.95 -5.05
CA PRO A 1061 5.91 15.98 -5.39
C PRO A 1061 7.18 15.44 -6.04
N THR A 1062 7.58 14.19 -5.76
CA THR A 1062 8.78 13.58 -6.37
C THR A 1062 8.68 13.32 -7.87
N VAL A 1063 7.47 13.36 -8.44
CA VAL A 1063 7.23 13.14 -9.89
C VAL A 1063 6.79 14.41 -10.63
N CYS A 1064 6.80 15.57 -9.96
CA CYS A 1064 6.47 16.87 -10.55
C CYS A 1064 7.67 17.41 -11.37
N GLN A 1065 7.94 16.82 -12.54
CA GLN A 1065 9.16 17.08 -13.31
C GLN A 1065 9.30 18.55 -13.74
N ASN A 1066 8.22 19.23 -14.09
CA ASN A 1066 8.29 20.63 -14.55
C ASN A 1066 8.60 21.55 -13.37
N ILE A 1067 7.95 21.34 -12.22
CA ILE A 1067 8.22 22.08 -10.98
C ILE A 1067 9.64 21.79 -10.48
N ILE A 1068 10.07 20.53 -10.47
CA ILE A 1068 11.43 20.16 -10.07
C ILE A 1068 12.46 20.81 -10.99
N THR A 1069 12.20 20.87 -12.31
CA THR A 1069 13.09 21.54 -13.27
C THR A 1069 13.20 23.04 -12.96
N LEU A 1070 12.07 23.70 -12.66
CA LEU A 1070 12.05 25.11 -12.25
C LEU A 1070 12.80 25.34 -10.93
N LEU A 1071 12.59 24.49 -9.93
CA LEU A 1071 13.27 24.59 -8.62
C LEU A 1071 14.77 24.30 -8.73
N ARG A 1072 15.20 23.49 -9.69
CA ARG A 1072 16.62 23.20 -9.93
C ARG A 1072 17.41 24.43 -10.37
N GLU A 1073 16.77 25.42 -10.98
CA GLU A 1073 17.39 26.70 -11.37
C GLU A 1073 17.52 27.68 -10.18
N THR A 1074 16.94 27.35 -9.02
CA THR A 1074 16.98 28.19 -7.81
C THR A 1074 18.12 27.78 -6.88
N PRO A 1075 18.53 28.62 -5.90
CA PRO A 1075 19.51 28.24 -4.88
C PRO A 1075 19.12 27.00 -4.05
N LEU A 1076 17.87 26.53 -4.12
CA LEU A 1076 17.45 25.29 -3.47
C LEU A 1076 18.21 24.05 -3.98
N ARG A 1077 18.79 24.09 -5.19
CA ARG A 1077 19.68 23.02 -5.72
C ARG A 1077 20.87 22.73 -4.81
N GLU A 1078 21.35 23.72 -4.06
CA GLU A 1078 22.49 23.53 -3.15
C GLU A 1078 22.13 22.72 -1.90
N TYR A 1079 20.84 22.68 -1.55
CA TYR A 1079 20.32 21.98 -0.38
C TYR A 1079 19.60 20.68 -0.74
N LEU A 1080 18.92 20.65 -1.90
CA LEU A 1080 18.10 19.52 -2.35
C LEU A 1080 18.67 18.89 -3.64
N PRO A 1081 18.96 17.57 -3.67
CA PRO A 1081 19.46 16.85 -4.82
C PRO A 1081 18.30 16.52 -5.77
N PHE A 1082 17.75 17.54 -6.42
CA PHE A 1082 16.63 17.41 -7.37
C PHE A 1082 16.90 16.39 -8.49
N ASP A 1083 18.16 16.21 -8.88
CA ASP A 1083 18.57 15.22 -9.89
C ASP A 1083 18.31 13.77 -9.44
N SER A 1084 18.17 13.54 -8.13
CA SER A 1084 17.87 12.24 -7.54
C SER A 1084 16.39 12.07 -7.15
N ALA A 1085 15.49 12.95 -7.59
CA ALA A 1085 14.07 12.92 -7.20
C ALA A 1085 13.37 11.57 -7.51
N ILE A 1086 13.65 10.94 -8.65
CA ILE A 1086 13.10 9.62 -9.00
C ILE A 1086 13.71 8.49 -8.17
N THR A 1087 14.96 8.62 -7.74
CA THR A 1087 15.56 7.68 -6.79
C THR A 1087 14.89 7.83 -5.42
N PHE A 1088 14.64 9.07 -4.99
CA PHE A 1088 13.90 9.35 -3.76
C PHE A 1088 12.44 8.86 -3.84
N HIS A 1089 11.77 9.00 -4.99
CA HIS A 1089 10.45 8.41 -5.26
C HIS A 1089 10.42 6.91 -4.95
N LYS A 1090 11.43 6.16 -5.41
CA LYS A 1090 11.54 4.72 -5.13
C LYS A 1090 11.74 4.45 -3.64
N ILE A 1091 12.54 5.25 -2.94
CA ILE A 1091 12.76 5.12 -1.49
C ILE A 1091 11.44 5.37 -0.73
N VAL A 1092 10.74 6.47 -1.03
CA VAL A 1092 9.43 6.80 -0.44
C VAL A 1092 8.42 5.68 -0.73
N GLY A 1093 8.42 5.13 -1.95
CA GLY A 1093 7.61 3.99 -2.32
C GLY A 1093 7.93 2.73 -1.50
N ILE A 1094 9.21 2.38 -1.32
CA ILE A 1094 9.59 1.20 -0.49
C ILE A 1094 9.13 1.39 0.97
N VAL A 1095 9.35 2.57 1.54
CA VAL A 1095 8.94 2.88 2.92
C VAL A 1095 7.42 2.92 3.07
N ALA A 1096 6.68 3.43 2.08
CA ALA A 1096 5.22 3.33 2.03
C ALA A 1096 4.75 1.86 2.02
N GLY A 1097 5.41 1.01 1.24
CA GLY A 1097 5.08 -0.43 1.16
C GLY A 1097 5.30 -1.13 2.50
N PHE A 1098 6.39 -0.78 3.20
CA PHE A 1098 6.68 -1.28 4.54
C PHE A 1098 5.61 -0.89 5.56
N TRP A 1099 5.21 0.39 5.62
CA TRP A 1099 4.16 0.84 6.53
C TRP A 1099 2.78 0.27 6.17
N ALA A 1100 2.47 0.09 4.88
CA ALA A 1100 1.25 -0.56 4.43
C ALA A 1100 1.18 -2.03 4.86
N ALA A 1101 2.29 -2.76 4.83
CA ALA A 1101 2.36 -4.13 5.32
C ALA A 1101 2.11 -4.20 6.84
N ILE A 1102 2.78 -3.35 7.64
CA ILE A 1102 2.58 -3.28 9.09
C ILE A 1102 1.12 -2.92 9.42
N HIS A 1103 0.55 -1.95 8.72
CA HIS A 1103 -0.84 -1.53 8.92
C HIS A 1103 -1.83 -2.66 8.60
N THR A 1104 -1.61 -3.40 7.50
CA THR A 1104 -2.47 -4.53 7.08
C THR A 1104 -2.41 -5.67 8.07
N VAL A 1105 -1.20 -6.11 8.47
CA VAL A 1105 -1.01 -7.19 9.46
C VAL A 1105 -1.57 -6.77 10.83
N GLY A 1106 -1.32 -5.53 11.23
CA GLY A 1106 -1.85 -4.96 12.47
C GLY A 1106 -3.38 -5.01 12.53
N HIS A 1107 -4.07 -4.62 11.45
CA HIS A 1107 -5.53 -4.72 11.38
C HIS A 1107 -6.06 -6.16 11.33
N CYS A 1108 -5.31 -7.12 10.76
CA CYS A 1108 -5.71 -8.54 10.84
C CYS A 1108 -5.75 -9.02 12.30
N VAL A 1109 -4.75 -8.64 13.11
CA VAL A 1109 -4.70 -8.96 14.55
C VAL A 1109 -5.78 -8.19 15.33
N ASN A 1110 -5.96 -6.90 15.04
CA ASN A 1110 -6.99 -6.09 15.71
C ASN A 1110 -8.40 -6.63 15.40
N PHE A 1111 -8.70 -7.01 14.16
CA PHE A 1111 -10.00 -7.57 13.80
C PHE A 1111 -10.26 -8.93 14.44
N TYR A 1112 -9.24 -9.76 14.66
CA TYR A 1112 -9.37 -10.96 15.49
C TYR A 1112 -9.81 -10.61 16.92
N HIS A 1113 -9.13 -9.68 17.59
CA HIS A 1113 -9.49 -9.26 18.94
C HIS A 1113 -10.87 -8.56 19.03
N VAL A 1114 -11.27 -7.83 17.98
CA VAL A 1114 -12.59 -7.23 17.88
C VAL A 1114 -13.67 -8.29 17.72
N ALA A 1115 -13.46 -9.28 16.84
CA ALA A 1115 -14.41 -10.35 16.59
C ALA A 1115 -14.62 -11.29 17.80
N THR A 1116 -13.73 -11.26 18.79
CA THR A 1116 -13.88 -12.03 20.05
C THR A 1116 -14.61 -11.24 21.15
N GLN A 1117 -14.94 -9.97 20.94
CA GLN A 1117 -15.68 -9.17 21.93
C GLN A 1117 -17.18 -9.43 21.89
N SER A 1118 -17.86 -9.31 23.04
CA SER A 1118 -19.33 -9.24 23.06
C SER A 1118 -19.84 -8.02 22.33
N GLN A 1119 -21.11 -8.08 21.96
CA GLN A 1119 -21.89 -6.94 21.51
C GLN A 1119 -21.73 -5.69 22.41
N ASP A 1120 -21.86 -5.83 23.73
CA ASP A 1120 -21.68 -4.70 24.67
C ASP A 1120 -20.27 -4.10 24.60
N GLY A 1121 -19.26 -4.95 24.42
CA GLY A 1121 -17.87 -4.52 24.29
C GLY A 1121 -17.64 -3.77 22.98
N LEU A 1122 -18.22 -4.25 21.88
CA LEU A 1122 -18.19 -3.59 20.58
C LEU A 1122 -18.91 -2.25 20.62
N GLN A 1123 -20.05 -2.16 21.31
CA GLN A 1123 -20.78 -0.89 21.48
C GLN A 1123 -19.98 0.13 22.29
N CYS A 1124 -19.23 -0.31 23.32
CA CYS A 1124 -18.33 0.58 24.06
C CYS A 1124 -17.11 1.03 23.23
N LEU A 1125 -16.53 0.14 22.40
CA LEU A 1125 -15.39 0.45 21.51
C LEU A 1125 -15.79 1.36 20.35
N PHE A 1126 -16.97 1.12 19.77
CA PHE A 1126 -17.50 1.79 18.59
C PHE A 1126 -18.85 2.43 18.89
N GLN A 1127 -18.86 3.46 19.74
CA GLN A 1127 -20.10 4.15 20.18
C GLN A 1127 -20.93 4.76 19.04
N GLU A 1128 -20.32 4.99 17.87
CA GLU A 1128 -21.01 5.46 16.66
C GLU A 1128 -21.61 4.31 15.82
N ALA A 1129 -21.24 3.05 16.10
CA ALA A 1129 -21.78 1.86 15.44
C ALA A 1129 -22.87 1.24 16.32
N VAL A 1130 -24.10 1.21 15.80
CA VAL A 1130 -25.25 0.57 16.46
C VAL A 1130 -25.45 -0.81 15.85
N PHE A 1131 -25.41 -1.85 16.68
CA PHE A 1131 -25.67 -3.23 16.27
C PHE A 1131 -27.03 -3.67 16.82
N GLY A 1132 -27.84 -4.36 16.00
CA GLY A 1132 -29.08 -4.98 16.47
C GLY A 1132 -28.80 -6.04 17.53
N SER A 1133 -29.70 -6.22 18.51
CA SER A 1133 -29.53 -7.19 19.62
C SER A 1133 -29.46 -8.66 19.19
N ASN A 1134 -29.85 -8.95 17.94
CA ASN A 1134 -29.77 -10.26 17.31
C ASN A 1134 -28.46 -10.48 16.52
N PHE A 1135 -27.62 -9.47 16.38
CA PHE A 1135 -26.47 -9.49 15.48
C PHE A 1135 -25.15 -9.44 16.25
N LEU A 1136 -24.33 -10.49 16.10
CA LEU A 1136 -22.95 -10.51 16.57
C LEU A 1136 -22.00 -10.23 15.39
N PRO A 1137 -21.30 -9.08 15.35
CA PRO A 1137 -20.38 -8.73 14.26
C PRO A 1137 -19.20 -9.70 14.14
N SER A 1138 -19.29 -10.63 13.21
CA SER A 1138 -18.24 -11.63 12.96
C SER A 1138 -17.03 -11.06 12.20
N ILE A 1139 -15.96 -11.84 12.08
CA ILE A 1139 -14.79 -11.45 11.28
C ILE A 1139 -15.16 -11.16 9.81
N SER A 1140 -16.13 -11.91 9.28
CA SER A 1140 -16.65 -11.71 7.93
C SER A 1140 -17.33 -10.35 7.78
N TYR A 1141 -18.06 -9.91 8.80
CA TYR A 1141 -18.65 -8.58 8.81
C TYR A 1141 -17.56 -7.49 8.79
N TRP A 1142 -16.52 -7.60 9.61
CA TRP A 1142 -15.45 -6.60 9.64
C TRP A 1142 -14.67 -6.52 8.33
N LEU A 1143 -14.37 -7.65 7.69
CA LEU A 1143 -13.61 -7.69 6.43
C LEU A 1143 -14.45 -7.36 5.19
N TYR A 1144 -15.68 -7.86 5.11
CA TYR A 1144 -16.51 -7.82 3.89
C TYR A 1144 -17.82 -7.05 4.05
N GLY A 1145 -18.28 -6.81 5.27
CA GLY A 1145 -19.49 -6.03 5.58
C GLY A 1145 -19.22 -4.55 5.88
N THR A 1146 -17.97 -4.15 6.12
CA THR A 1146 -17.60 -2.75 6.37
C THR A 1146 -16.89 -2.10 5.17
N ILE A 1147 -17.12 -0.80 4.98
CA ILE A 1147 -16.42 -0.01 3.95
C ILE A 1147 -14.91 -0.04 4.21
N THR A 1148 -14.47 0.06 5.47
CA THR A 1148 -13.05 0.01 5.83
C THR A 1148 -12.42 -1.34 5.47
N GLY A 1149 -13.11 -2.46 5.71
CA GLY A 1149 -12.64 -3.80 5.34
C GLY A 1149 -12.48 -3.97 3.83
N ILE A 1150 -13.54 -3.73 3.06
CA ILE A 1150 -13.52 -3.90 1.59
C ILE A 1150 -12.46 -3.00 0.94
N THR A 1151 -12.42 -1.73 1.32
CA THR A 1151 -11.42 -0.79 0.79
C THR A 1151 -10.01 -1.20 1.16
N GLY A 1152 -9.78 -1.74 2.38
CA GLY A 1152 -8.47 -2.27 2.79
C GLY A 1152 -8.00 -3.42 1.89
N ILE A 1153 -8.87 -4.38 1.58
CA ILE A 1153 -8.57 -5.51 0.69
C ILE A 1153 -8.24 -5.00 -0.73
N LEU A 1154 -9.04 -4.08 -1.27
CA LEU A 1154 -8.81 -3.48 -2.60
C LEU A 1154 -7.50 -2.68 -2.65
N LEU A 1155 -7.16 -1.96 -1.58
CA LEU A 1155 -5.90 -1.22 -1.47
C LEU A 1155 -4.70 -2.17 -1.48
N VAL A 1156 -4.74 -3.29 -0.75
CA VAL A 1156 -3.69 -4.32 -0.79
C VAL A 1156 -3.52 -4.89 -2.20
N ALA A 1157 -4.62 -5.18 -2.91
CA ALA A 1157 -4.59 -5.66 -4.29
C ALA A 1157 -3.97 -4.64 -5.26
N ILE A 1158 -4.43 -3.39 -5.22
CA ILE A 1158 -3.93 -2.33 -6.11
C ILE A 1158 -2.47 -2.01 -5.81
N MET A 1159 -2.07 -1.90 -4.53
CA MET A 1159 -0.67 -1.71 -4.17
C MET A 1159 0.19 -2.88 -4.66
N SER A 1160 -0.26 -4.12 -4.49
CA SER A 1160 0.48 -5.30 -4.99
C SER A 1160 0.70 -5.24 -6.51
N ILE A 1161 -0.34 -4.88 -7.27
CA ILE A 1161 -0.24 -4.69 -8.73
C ILE A 1161 0.75 -3.57 -9.07
N ILE A 1162 0.64 -2.40 -8.44
CA ILE A 1162 1.53 -1.27 -8.70
C ILE A 1162 3.00 -1.66 -8.42
N TYR A 1163 3.28 -2.31 -7.28
CA TYR A 1163 4.65 -2.62 -6.87
C TYR A 1163 5.29 -3.70 -7.75
N VAL A 1164 4.56 -4.79 -8.04
CA VAL A 1164 5.10 -5.89 -8.86
C VAL A 1164 5.44 -5.42 -10.27
N PHE A 1165 4.54 -4.65 -10.89
CA PHE A 1165 4.77 -4.15 -12.24
C PHE A 1165 5.78 -2.98 -12.29
N SER A 1166 6.10 -2.37 -11.14
CA SER A 1166 7.17 -1.38 -11.00
C SER A 1166 8.55 -2.01 -10.70
N THR A 1167 8.65 -3.34 -10.67
CA THR A 1167 9.95 -4.01 -10.50
C THR A 1167 10.83 -3.85 -11.75
N PRO A 1168 12.16 -3.72 -11.60
CA PRO A 1168 13.07 -3.57 -12.75
C PRO A 1168 12.99 -4.71 -13.77
N ALA A 1169 12.63 -5.93 -13.34
CA ALA A 1169 12.48 -7.09 -14.22
C ALA A 1169 11.29 -6.93 -15.19
N VAL A 1170 10.13 -6.51 -14.67
CA VAL A 1170 8.93 -6.26 -15.49
C VAL A 1170 9.11 -4.99 -16.32
N MET A 1171 9.68 -3.93 -15.77
CA MET A 1171 9.88 -2.66 -16.51
C MET A 1171 10.76 -2.81 -17.75
N LYS A 1172 11.80 -3.67 -17.71
CA LYS A 1172 12.71 -3.89 -18.85
C LYS A 1172 12.05 -4.62 -20.01
N GLU A 1173 11.18 -5.59 -19.74
CA GLU A 1173 10.58 -6.49 -20.73
C GLU A 1173 9.16 -6.07 -21.13
N ALA A 1174 8.45 -5.36 -20.24
CA ALA A 1174 7.05 -5.01 -20.35
C ALA A 1174 6.76 -3.59 -19.82
N TYR A 1175 7.52 -2.60 -20.28
CA TYR A 1175 7.36 -1.18 -19.88
C TYR A 1175 5.92 -0.64 -20.05
N HIS A 1176 5.19 -1.11 -21.08
CA HIS A 1176 3.78 -0.78 -21.27
C HIS A 1176 2.90 -1.22 -20.09
N ALA A 1177 3.14 -2.41 -19.56
CA ALA A 1177 2.37 -2.94 -18.44
C ALA A 1177 2.62 -2.10 -17.19
N PHE A 1178 3.88 -1.78 -16.91
CA PHE A 1178 4.27 -0.83 -15.87
C PHE A 1178 3.48 0.48 -15.97
N LYS A 1179 3.48 1.15 -17.14
CA LYS A 1179 2.82 2.45 -17.32
C LYS A 1179 1.32 2.38 -17.03
N ILE A 1180 0.64 1.32 -17.51
CA ILE A 1180 -0.81 1.13 -17.31
C ILE A 1180 -1.12 0.85 -15.84
N THR A 1181 -0.40 -0.09 -15.21
CA THR A 1181 -0.66 -0.43 -13.81
C THR A 1181 -0.33 0.72 -12.86
N HIS A 1182 0.65 1.56 -13.18
CA HIS A 1182 1.01 2.71 -12.35
C HIS A 1182 -0.06 3.83 -12.38
N LEU A 1183 -0.94 3.87 -13.41
CA LEU A 1183 -2.11 4.77 -13.42
C LEU A 1183 -3.16 4.40 -12.36
N LEU A 1184 -3.14 3.17 -11.85
CA LEU A 1184 -4.00 2.77 -10.72
C LEU A 1184 -3.70 3.56 -9.44
N ALA A 1185 -2.62 4.35 -9.39
CA ALA A 1185 -2.38 5.30 -8.32
C ALA A 1185 -3.57 6.27 -8.11
N VAL A 1186 -4.29 6.67 -9.16
CA VAL A 1186 -5.50 7.51 -9.02
C VAL A 1186 -6.58 6.79 -8.20
N LEU A 1187 -6.81 5.52 -8.51
CA LEU A 1187 -7.76 4.68 -7.78
C LEU A 1187 -7.27 4.39 -6.35
N LEU A 1188 -5.96 4.21 -6.15
CA LEU A 1188 -5.34 4.09 -4.83
C LEU A 1188 -5.70 5.28 -3.93
N TYR A 1189 -5.50 6.53 -4.39
CA TYR A 1189 -5.85 7.72 -3.60
C TYR A 1189 -7.35 7.81 -3.30
N ALA A 1190 -8.21 7.53 -4.28
CA ALA A 1190 -9.65 7.56 -4.08
C ALA A 1190 -10.11 6.54 -3.02
N LEU A 1191 -9.60 5.30 -3.09
CA LEU A 1191 -9.90 4.26 -2.11
C LEU A 1191 -9.33 4.56 -0.73
N THR A 1192 -8.14 5.16 -0.62
CA THR A 1192 -7.58 5.56 0.68
C THR A 1192 -8.42 6.64 1.37
N VAL A 1193 -9.03 7.56 0.61
CA VAL A 1193 -10.00 8.51 1.17
C VAL A 1193 -11.22 7.76 1.70
N LEU A 1194 -11.83 6.90 0.89
CA LEU A 1194 -13.00 6.10 1.29
C LEU A 1194 -12.72 5.20 2.51
N HIS A 1195 -11.51 4.65 2.60
CA HIS A 1195 -11.07 3.77 3.68
C HIS A 1195 -11.19 4.41 5.07
N GLY A 1196 -10.92 5.72 5.18
CA GLY A 1196 -10.98 6.48 6.42
C GLY A 1196 -12.35 7.11 6.75
N LEU A 1197 -13.30 7.14 5.81
CA LEU A 1197 -14.57 7.86 5.97
C LEU A 1197 -15.49 7.32 7.09
N PRO A 1198 -15.59 6.01 7.38
CA PRO A 1198 -16.50 5.49 8.41
C PRO A 1198 -16.20 5.89 9.84
N LYS A 1199 -15.08 6.59 10.12
CA LYS A 1199 -14.66 7.06 11.45
C LYS A 1199 -14.59 6.00 12.54
N LEU A 1200 -14.35 4.75 12.15
CA LEU A 1200 -14.37 3.59 13.07
C LEU A 1200 -13.52 3.77 14.34
N LEU A 1201 -12.38 4.46 14.25
CA LEU A 1201 -11.49 4.71 15.39
C LEU A 1201 -11.27 6.20 15.70
N ASP A 1202 -11.12 7.01 14.65
CA ASP A 1202 -10.80 8.44 14.73
C ASP A 1202 -11.19 9.12 13.41
N SER A 1203 -11.22 10.45 13.45
CA SER A 1203 -11.42 11.33 12.30
C SER A 1203 -10.43 11.06 11.14
N PRO A 1204 -10.86 11.16 9.86
CA PRO A 1204 -10.00 10.89 8.70
C PRO A 1204 -8.97 11.99 8.50
N LYS A 1205 -7.69 11.69 8.78
CA LYS A 1205 -6.56 12.64 8.67
C LYS A 1205 -5.85 12.64 7.30
N PHE A 1206 -6.07 11.62 6.46
CA PHE A 1206 -5.37 11.45 5.17
C PHE A 1206 -5.51 12.66 4.24
N LEU A 1207 -6.70 13.28 4.21
CA LEU A 1207 -6.96 14.46 3.37
C LEU A 1207 -6.02 15.64 3.70
N TYR A 1208 -5.65 15.82 4.97
CA TYR A 1208 -4.71 16.86 5.37
C TYR A 1208 -3.30 16.65 4.79
N TYR A 1209 -2.85 15.40 4.67
CA TYR A 1209 -1.54 15.08 4.10
C TYR A 1209 -1.48 15.26 2.58
N VAL A 1210 -2.58 15.00 1.88
CA VAL A 1210 -2.57 14.83 0.43
C VAL A 1210 -3.06 16.06 -0.36
N THR A 1211 -3.84 16.95 0.25
CA THR A 1211 -4.45 18.11 -0.44
C THR A 1211 -3.40 19.02 -1.10
N GLY A 1212 -2.35 19.39 -0.37
CA GLY A 1212 -1.24 20.20 -0.91
C GLY A 1212 -0.46 19.49 -2.02
N PRO A 1213 0.03 18.26 -1.80
CA PRO A 1213 0.67 17.44 -2.83
C PRO A 1213 -0.14 17.22 -4.12
N ILE A 1214 -1.45 16.98 -4.01
CA ILE A 1214 -2.33 16.85 -5.19
C ILE A 1214 -2.40 18.18 -5.95
N ALA A 1215 -2.56 19.30 -5.26
CA ALA A 1215 -2.57 20.61 -5.90
C ALA A 1215 -1.26 20.87 -6.68
N LEU A 1216 -0.10 20.57 -6.09
CA LEU A 1216 1.20 20.67 -6.76
C LEU A 1216 1.30 19.75 -7.98
N PHE A 1217 0.84 18.50 -7.87
CA PHE A 1217 0.83 17.55 -8.99
C PHE A 1217 -0.07 18.01 -10.13
N VAL A 1218 -1.27 18.53 -9.84
CA VAL A 1218 -2.19 19.06 -10.85
C VAL A 1218 -1.58 20.27 -11.57
N ILE A 1219 -0.95 21.19 -10.83
CA ILE A 1219 -0.23 22.34 -11.41
C ILE A 1219 0.90 21.87 -12.33
N ASP A 1220 1.72 20.91 -11.90
CA ASP A 1220 2.80 20.33 -12.73
C ASP A 1220 2.29 19.74 -14.04
N ARG A 1221 1.15 19.04 -13.99
CA ARG A 1221 0.49 18.47 -15.18
C ARG A 1221 -0.03 19.55 -16.12
N ILE A 1222 -0.61 20.63 -15.58
CA ILE A 1222 -1.08 21.78 -16.38
C ILE A 1222 0.10 22.45 -17.09
N ILE A 1223 1.25 22.63 -16.41
CA ILE A 1223 2.47 23.17 -17.02
C ILE A 1223 2.96 22.26 -18.15
N GLY A 1224 3.01 20.94 -17.92
CA GLY A 1224 3.46 19.96 -18.91
C GLY A 1224 2.59 19.92 -20.17
N MET A 1225 1.27 20.10 -20.03
CA MET A 1225 0.34 20.16 -21.18
C MET A 1225 0.58 21.37 -22.10
N ARG A 1226 1.21 22.45 -21.60
CA ARG A 1226 1.54 23.63 -22.41
C ARG A 1226 2.77 23.45 -23.30
N GLN A 1227 3.66 22.49 -23.00
CA GLN A 1227 4.86 22.23 -23.81
C GLN A 1227 4.45 21.57 -25.14
N GLN A 1228 4.64 22.29 -26.25
CA GLN A 1228 4.09 21.91 -27.55
C GLN A 1228 4.74 20.65 -28.15
N TYR A 1229 3.89 19.68 -28.45
CA TYR A 1229 4.14 18.55 -29.34
C TYR A 1229 4.49 19.06 -30.74
N LYS A 1230 5.61 18.62 -31.33
CA LYS A 1230 5.95 18.95 -32.73
C LYS A 1230 6.12 17.69 -33.56
N ARG A 1231 5.37 17.59 -34.66
CA ARG A 1231 5.48 16.49 -35.64
C ARG A 1231 6.54 16.86 -36.69
N LEU A 1232 7.61 16.09 -36.80
CA LEU A 1232 8.74 16.37 -37.69
C LEU A 1232 8.97 15.23 -38.67
N GLN A 1233 9.19 15.57 -39.94
CA GLN A 1233 9.63 14.65 -40.96
C GLN A 1233 11.16 14.56 -40.97
N ILE A 1234 11.68 13.34 -41.11
CA ILE A 1234 13.11 13.08 -41.25
C ILE A 1234 13.55 13.55 -42.65
N LEU A 1235 14.54 14.44 -42.72
CA LEU A 1235 15.12 14.92 -43.97
C LEU A 1235 16.15 13.92 -44.53
N SER A 1236 17.03 13.43 -43.65
CA SER A 1236 18.06 12.45 -43.97
C SER A 1236 18.21 11.51 -42.78
N GLY A 1237 18.25 10.22 -43.05
CA GLY A 1237 18.61 9.19 -42.07
C GLY A 1237 19.75 8.36 -42.64
N THR A 1238 20.82 8.11 -41.90
CA THR A 1238 21.92 7.22 -42.35
C THR A 1238 22.31 6.25 -41.25
N ILE A 1239 22.75 5.05 -41.65
CA ILE A 1239 23.27 4.04 -40.73
C ILE A 1239 24.79 4.12 -40.82
N LEU A 1240 25.41 4.62 -39.76
CA LEU A 1240 26.86 4.77 -39.65
C LEU A 1240 27.49 3.48 -39.11
N PRO A 1241 28.82 3.29 -39.27
CA PRO A 1241 29.55 2.21 -38.61
C PRO A 1241 29.31 2.19 -37.09
N SER A 1242 29.49 1.04 -36.45
CA SER A 1242 29.28 0.86 -35.01
C SER A 1242 27.85 1.15 -34.51
N ASP A 1243 26.85 0.74 -35.29
CA ASP A 1243 25.43 0.75 -34.90
C ASP A 1243 24.87 2.12 -34.49
N ILE A 1244 25.36 3.19 -35.12
CA ILE A 1244 24.86 4.56 -34.94
C ILE A 1244 23.85 4.91 -36.03
N ILE A 1245 22.73 5.51 -35.63
CA ILE A 1245 21.69 6.04 -36.49
C ILE A 1245 21.82 7.57 -36.48
N TYR A 1246 22.14 8.16 -37.62
CA TYR A 1246 22.11 9.61 -37.79
C TYR A 1246 20.77 10.04 -38.36
N ILE A 1247 20.13 11.05 -37.75
CA ILE A 1247 18.85 11.60 -38.20
C ILE A 1247 18.91 13.12 -38.19
N GLN A 1248 18.50 13.71 -39.31
CA GLN A 1248 18.43 15.17 -39.48
C GLN A 1248 16.97 15.62 -39.70
N PHE A 1249 16.55 16.67 -38.99
CA PHE A 1249 15.22 17.29 -39.13
C PHE A 1249 15.32 18.76 -39.52
N LYS A 1250 14.28 19.30 -40.15
CA LYS A 1250 14.11 20.75 -40.30
C LYS A 1250 13.75 21.35 -38.94
N ARG A 1251 14.47 22.39 -38.51
CA ARG A 1251 14.17 23.09 -37.26
C ARG A 1251 12.88 23.93 -37.40
N PRO A 1252 11.88 23.77 -36.50
CA PRO A 1252 10.72 24.66 -36.46
C PRO A 1252 11.11 26.05 -35.97
N ASN A 1253 10.55 27.10 -36.56
CA ASN A 1253 10.81 28.50 -36.15
C ASN A 1253 10.48 28.76 -34.67
N SER A 1254 9.52 28.04 -34.10
CA SER A 1254 9.12 28.14 -32.69
C SER A 1254 9.99 27.29 -31.74
N PHE A 1255 11.08 26.67 -32.22
CA PHE A 1255 11.94 25.79 -31.43
C PHE A 1255 13.27 26.47 -31.11
N HIS A 1256 13.34 27.08 -29.94
CA HIS A 1256 14.55 27.66 -29.37
C HIS A 1256 15.11 26.71 -28.32
N PHE A 1257 16.41 26.43 -28.40
CA PHE A 1257 17.13 25.59 -27.44
C PHE A 1257 18.53 26.16 -27.24
N ARG A 1258 19.21 25.76 -26.17
CA ARG A 1258 20.61 26.07 -25.85
C ARG A 1258 21.48 24.85 -26.07
N SER A 1259 22.76 25.05 -26.33
CA SER A 1259 23.72 23.97 -26.46
C SER A 1259 23.75 23.08 -25.21
N GLY A 1260 23.83 21.78 -25.43
CA GLY A 1260 23.78 20.76 -24.37
C GLY A 1260 22.36 20.33 -23.94
N GLN A 1261 21.30 20.94 -24.47
CA GLN A 1261 19.94 20.46 -24.22
C GLN A 1261 19.60 19.19 -25.01
N TRP A 1262 18.61 18.46 -24.52
CA TRP A 1262 18.10 17.23 -25.12
C TRP A 1262 16.61 17.31 -25.40
N VAL A 1263 16.14 16.40 -26.23
CA VAL A 1263 14.73 16.29 -26.64
C VAL A 1263 14.23 14.89 -26.41
N ARG A 1264 12.92 14.73 -26.23
CA ARG A 1264 12.28 13.41 -26.27
C ARG A 1264 11.65 13.19 -27.64
N ILE A 1265 11.90 12.05 -28.25
CA ILE A 1265 11.30 11.65 -29.52
C ILE A 1265 10.43 10.41 -29.35
N SER A 1266 9.34 10.32 -30.11
CA SER A 1266 8.55 9.09 -30.26
C SER A 1266 8.29 8.81 -31.73
N CYS A 1267 8.16 7.52 -32.09
CA CYS A 1267 7.88 7.07 -33.44
C CYS A 1267 6.55 6.30 -33.47
N PRO A 1268 5.44 6.91 -33.90
CA PRO A 1268 4.14 6.25 -33.96
C PRO A 1268 4.10 5.01 -34.87
N ALA A 1269 5.06 4.87 -35.79
CA ALA A 1269 5.10 3.75 -36.74
C ALA A 1269 5.27 2.37 -36.06
N PHE A 1270 5.96 2.32 -34.92
CA PHE A 1270 6.17 1.09 -34.16
C PHE A 1270 5.97 1.26 -32.65
N SER A 1271 5.81 2.49 -32.16
CA SER A 1271 5.44 2.75 -30.77
C SER A 1271 3.93 2.68 -30.63
N CYS A 1272 3.44 1.60 -30.02
CA CYS A 1272 2.01 1.34 -29.76
C CYS A 1272 1.37 2.50 -28.99
N THR A 1273 0.04 2.68 -29.15
CA THR A 1273 -1.00 3.57 -28.54
C THR A 1273 -0.64 4.71 -27.57
N PHE A 1274 0.47 4.67 -26.85
CA PHE A 1274 0.90 5.61 -25.82
C PHE A 1274 2.18 6.41 -26.15
N ASN A 1275 2.69 6.36 -27.39
CA ASN A 1275 3.85 7.11 -27.89
C ASN A 1275 5.04 7.09 -26.89
N GLU A 1276 5.80 5.99 -26.88
CA GLU A 1276 7.01 5.88 -26.06
C GLU A 1276 8.03 6.97 -26.43
N LEU A 1277 8.38 7.78 -25.43
CA LEU A 1277 9.24 8.95 -25.55
C LEU A 1277 10.65 8.61 -25.06
N HIS A 1278 11.64 8.67 -25.95
CA HIS A 1278 13.05 8.43 -25.66
C HIS A 1278 13.85 9.73 -25.72
N ALA A 1279 14.72 9.96 -24.74
CA ALA A 1279 15.54 11.17 -24.63
C ALA A 1279 16.83 11.05 -25.47
N PHE A 1280 17.15 12.08 -26.25
CA PHE A 1280 18.39 12.19 -27.02
C PHE A 1280 18.92 13.63 -27.01
N SER A 1281 20.22 13.80 -26.79
CA SER A 1281 20.90 15.10 -26.82
C SER A 1281 20.93 15.67 -28.23
N LEU A 1282 20.71 16.99 -28.36
CA LEU A 1282 20.86 17.68 -29.63
C LEU A 1282 22.35 17.85 -29.93
N ALA A 1283 22.81 17.32 -31.06
CA ALA A 1283 24.20 17.47 -31.50
C ALA A 1283 24.43 18.74 -32.33
N SER A 1284 23.36 19.27 -32.95
CA SER A 1284 23.38 20.51 -33.74
C SER A 1284 23.45 21.76 -32.84
N ALA A 1285 24.24 22.75 -33.25
CA ALA A 1285 24.30 24.05 -32.58
C ALA A 1285 22.97 24.84 -32.65
N PRO A 1286 22.66 25.72 -31.68
CA PRO A 1286 21.47 26.58 -31.67
C PRO A 1286 21.33 27.54 -32.85
N GLN A 1287 22.36 27.71 -33.67
CA GLN A 1287 22.36 28.54 -34.89
C GLN A 1287 22.03 27.72 -36.15
N ALA A 1288 22.09 26.39 -36.08
CA ALA A 1288 21.83 25.51 -37.21
C ALA A 1288 20.36 25.60 -37.67
N SER A 1289 20.16 25.47 -38.99
CA SER A 1289 18.84 25.41 -39.64
C SER A 1289 18.17 24.03 -39.49
N THR A 1290 18.95 23.02 -39.12
CA THR A 1290 18.53 21.64 -38.90
C THR A 1290 18.75 21.22 -37.45
N LEU A 1291 18.00 20.22 -37.00
CA LEU A 1291 18.24 19.52 -35.73
C LEU A 1291 18.86 18.16 -36.04
N GLU A 1292 19.93 17.81 -35.32
CA GLU A 1292 20.71 16.59 -35.59
C GLU A 1292 20.76 15.70 -34.35
N LEU A 1293 20.45 14.41 -34.54
CA LEU A 1293 20.49 13.38 -33.51
C LEU A 1293 21.39 12.23 -33.96
N TYR A 1294 22.32 11.84 -33.09
CA TYR A 1294 23.12 10.62 -33.20
C TYR A 1294 22.62 9.61 -32.17
N ILE A 1295 21.93 8.58 -32.66
CA ILE A 1295 21.23 7.60 -31.82
C ILE A 1295 21.99 6.27 -31.86
N LYS A 1296 22.49 5.82 -30.71
CA LYS A 1296 23.09 4.49 -30.58
C LYS A 1296 22.01 3.40 -30.53
N ALA A 1297 22.13 2.36 -31.34
CA ALA A 1297 21.20 1.23 -31.34
C ALA A 1297 21.46 0.25 -30.17
N VAL A 1298 20.97 0.61 -28.97
CA VAL A 1298 21.15 -0.18 -27.72
C VAL A 1298 19.96 -1.04 -27.30
N GLY A 1299 18.73 -0.78 -27.76
CA GLY A 1299 17.53 -1.44 -27.26
C GLY A 1299 16.44 -1.63 -28.31
N PRO A 1300 15.32 -2.29 -27.98
CA PRO A 1300 14.29 -2.67 -28.96
C PRO A 1300 13.74 -1.47 -29.74
N TRP A 1301 13.51 -0.35 -29.07
CA TRP A 1301 13.01 0.87 -29.71
C TRP A 1301 14.01 1.45 -30.71
N THR A 1302 15.29 1.53 -30.36
CA THR A 1302 16.33 2.07 -31.26
C THR A 1302 16.67 1.10 -32.39
N TRP A 1303 16.62 -0.21 -32.17
CA TRP A 1303 16.73 -1.22 -33.23
C TRP A 1303 15.54 -1.20 -34.19
N ASN A 1304 14.32 -1.01 -33.68
CA ASN A 1304 13.14 -0.82 -34.55
C ASN A 1304 13.27 0.45 -35.39
N LEU A 1305 13.77 1.54 -34.80
CA LEU A 1305 14.07 2.76 -35.56
C LEU A 1305 15.12 2.50 -36.65
N ARG A 1306 16.22 1.80 -36.32
CA ARG A 1306 17.25 1.41 -37.28
C ARG A 1306 16.68 0.56 -38.40
N ASN A 1307 15.83 -0.41 -38.08
CA ASN A 1307 15.21 -1.31 -39.04
C ASN A 1307 14.26 -0.57 -39.98
N GLN A 1308 13.46 0.37 -39.45
CA GLN A 1308 12.59 1.21 -40.28
C GLN A 1308 13.39 2.12 -41.22
N ILE A 1309 14.51 2.69 -40.74
CA ILE A 1309 15.41 3.48 -41.59
C ILE A 1309 16.09 2.58 -42.64
N ALA A 1310 16.60 1.41 -42.25
CA ALA A 1310 17.20 0.44 -43.18
C ALA A 1310 16.19 -0.01 -44.26
N CYS A 1311 14.95 -0.28 -43.86
CA CYS A 1311 13.86 -0.65 -44.74
C CYS A 1311 13.48 0.49 -45.69
N ALA A 1312 13.46 1.74 -45.19
CA ALA A 1312 13.24 2.92 -46.01
C ALA A 1312 14.33 3.08 -47.09
N HIS A 1313 15.59 2.80 -46.75
CA HIS A 1313 16.69 2.79 -47.74
C HIS A 1313 16.55 1.63 -48.73
N SER A 1314 16.24 0.41 -48.27
CA SER A 1314 16.16 -0.76 -49.14
C SER A 1314 14.98 -0.67 -50.12
N ASN A 1315 13.84 -0.13 -49.67
CA ASN A 1315 12.61 -0.11 -50.45
C ASN A 1315 12.35 1.25 -51.13
N ARG A 1316 13.22 2.24 -50.93
CA ARG A 1316 13.04 3.64 -51.36
C ARG A 1316 11.69 4.24 -50.91
N THR A 1317 11.23 3.87 -49.71
CA THR A 1317 10.00 4.40 -49.11
C THR A 1317 10.30 5.64 -48.25
N PRO A 1318 9.34 6.54 -48.02
CA PRO A 1318 9.54 7.67 -47.12
C PRO A 1318 9.90 7.21 -45.69
N TYR A 1319 10.74 7.98 -45.01
CA TYR A 1319 11.11 7.74 -43.62
C TYR A 1319 9.91 7.88 -42.65
N PRO A 1320 9.92 7.21 -41.49
CA PRO A 1320 8.85 7.35 -40.50
C PRO A 1320 8.81 8.77 -39.91
N VAL A 1321 7.61 9.26 -39.61
CA VAL A 1321 7.42 10.56 -38.96
C VAL A 1321 7.70 10.43 -37.46
N LEU A 1322 8.45 11.39 -36.90
CA LEU A 1322 8.77 11.43 -35.47
C LEU A 1322 8.06 12.59 -34.76
N HIS A 1323 7.68 12.37 -33.51
CA HIS A 1323 7.16 13.43 -32.64
C HIS A 1323 8.24 13.88 -31.66
N LEU A 1324 8.50 15.16 -31.59
CA LEU A 1324 9.52 15.78 -30.74
C LEU A 1324 8.86 16.57 -29.60
N HIS A 1325 9.41 16.40 -28.40
CA HIS A 1325 9.08 17.11 -27.18
C HIS A 1325 10.35 17.72 -26.57
N GLY A 1326 10.22 18.91 -25.99
CA GLY A 1326 11.35 19.65 -25.39
C GLY A 1326 11.48 21.06 -25.97
N PRO A 1327 12.62 21.73 -25.76
CA PRO A 1327 13.86 21.20 -25.18
C PRO A 1327 13.78 20.94 -23.67
N TYR A 1328 14.59 20.00 -23.20
CA TYR A 1328 14.80 19.66 -21.79
C TYR A 1328 16.30 19.73 -21.45
N GLY A 1329 16.65 19.81 -20.17
CA GLY A 1329 18.04 19.84 -19.71
C GLY A 1329 18.51 21.23 -19.27
N ASP A 1330 19.58 21.23 -18.47
CA ASP A 1330 20.24 22.46 -18.02
C ASP A 1330 21.07 22.97 -19.20
N GLY A 1331 20.54 23.94 -19.94
CA GLY A 1331 21.29 24.66 -20.97
C GLY A 1331 22.25 25.66 -20.34
N ASN A 1332 22.94 25.25 -19.26
CA ASN A 1332 23.89 26.07 -18.56
C ASN A 1332 25.03 26.40 -19.52
N GLN A 1333 25.35 27.67 -19.70
CA GLN A 1333 26.44 28.13 -20.58
C GLN A 1333 27.48 28.92 -19.79
N ASP A 1334 27.68 28.55 -18.53
CA ASP A 1334 28.60 29.23 -17.60
C ASP A 1334 30.05 29.31 -18.11
N TRP A 1335 30.45 28.47 -19.06
CA TRP A 1335 31.75 28.59 -19.74
C TRP A 1335 31.94 29.94 -20.44
N ARG A 1336 30.86 30.65 -20.80
CA ARG A 1336 30.91 32.00 -21.37
C ARG A 1336 31.44 33.06 -20.39
N ASN A 1337 31.36 32.79 -19.08
CA ASN A 1337 31.77 33.70 -18.02
C ASN A 1337 33.26 33.63 -17.70
N PHE A 1338 33.97 32.59 -18.17
CA PHE A 1338 35.40 32.38 -17.92
C PHE A 1338 36.23 32.75 -19.15
N GLU A 1339 37.37 33.41 -18.95
CA GLU A 1339 38.35 33.69 -20.02
C GLU A 1339 38.95 32.40 -20.59
N VAL A 1340 39.21 31.42 -19.70
CA VAL A 1340 39.66 30.09 -20.07
C VAL A 1340 38.70 29.05 -19.53
N ALA A 1341 38.24 28.17 -20.41
CA ALA A 1341 37.34 27.07 -20.07
C ALA A 1341 37.98 25.72 -20.42
N VAL A 1342 37.82 24.75 -19.53
CA VAL A 1342 38.26 23.35 -19.71
C VAL A 1342 37.02 22.48 -19.79
N LEU A 1343 36.75 21.92 -20.97
CA LEU A 1343 35.59 21.09 -21.26
C LEU A 1343 36.02 19.63 -21.31
N ILE A 1344 35.51 18.81 -20.37
CA ILE A 1344 35.92 17.41 -20.22
C ILE A 1344 34.76 16.48 -20.56
N GLY A 1345 34.83 15.82 -21.71
CA GLY A 1345 33.83 14.86 -22.18
C GLY A 1345 34.26 13.42 -21.95
N GLY A 1346 33.45 12.65 -21.20
CA GLY A 1346 33.70 11.24 -20.91
C GLY A 1346 32.65 10.31 -21.52
N GLY A 1347 33.06 9.37 -22.37
CA GLY A 1347 32.16 8.37 -22.96
C GLY A 1347 30.97 8.99 -23.70
N ILE A 1348 29.73 8.67 -23.29
CA ILE A 1348 28.49 9.20 -23.90
C ILE A 1348 28.32 10.72 -23.73
N GLY A 1349 29.01 11.31 -22.75
CA GLY A 1349 28.93 12.74 -22.41
C GLY A 1349 29.56 13.68 -23.43
N VAL A 1350 30.09 13.17 -24.55
CA VAL A 1350 30.59 13.99 -25.67
C VAL A 1350 29.50 14.51 -26.60
N THR A 1351 28.33 13.85 -26.64
CA THR A 1351 27.23 14.24 -27.54
C THR A 1351 26.77 15.69 -27.31
N PRO A 1352 26.60 16.17 -26.07
CA PRO A 1352 26.34 17.58 -25.78
C PRO A 1352 27.46 18.52 -26.23
N TYR A 1353 28.72 18.09 -26.10
CA TYR A 1353 29.88 18.89 -26.50
C TYR A 1353 29.98 19.08 -28.02
N ALA A 1354 29.41 18.20 -28.84
CA ALA A 1354 29.27 18.43 -30.28
C ALA A 1354 28.54 19.75 -30.56
N SER A 1355 27.41 19.99 -29.87
CA SER A 1355 26.66 21.24 -29.97
C SER A 1355 27.42 22.40 -29.36
N ILE A 1356 28.03 22.23 -28.19
CA ILE A 1356 28.71 23.31 -27.45
C ILE A 1356 29.95 23.82 -28.21
N LEU A 1357 30.78 22.91 -28.73
CA LEU A 1357 31.99 23.28 -29.48
C LEU A 1357 31.64 23.98 -30.79
N THR A 1358 30.65 23.46 -31.52
CA THR A 1358 30.17 24.06 -32.77
C THR A 1358 29.55 25.44 -32.52
N ASP A 1359 28.72 25.58 -31.49
CA ASP A 1359 28.12 26.85 -31.03
C ASP A 1359 29.20 27.88 -30.69
N LEU A 1360 30.18 27.48 -29.87
CA LEU A 1360 31.26 28.35 -29.41
C LEU A 1360 32.13 28.88 -30.56
N VAL A 1361 32.54 28.02 -31.51
CA VAL A 1361 33.34 28.43 -32.67
C VAL A 1361 32.52 29.32 -33.60
N ILE A 1362 31.26 28.97 -33.90
CA ILE A 1362 30.38 29.79 -34.75
C ILE A 1362 30.14 31.17 -34.13
N GLU A 1363 29.84 31.25 -32.82
CA GLU A 1363 29.60 32.52 -32.15
C GLU A 1363 30.83 33.44 -32.20
N LYS A 1364 32.03 32.89 -31.97
CA LYS A 1364 33.28 33.66 -32.05
C LYS A 1364 33.59 34.12 -33.48
N THR A 1365 33.58 33.20 -34.46
CA THR A 1365 33.92 33.51 -35.85
C THR A 1365 32.88 34.42 -36.53
N SER A 1366 31.61 34.38 -36.09
CA SER A 1366 30.57 35.25 -36.66
C SER A 1366 30.70 36.73 -36.27
N GLY A 1367 31.50 37.05 -35.26
CA GLY A 1367 31.68 38.41 -34.73
C GLY A 1367 30.40 39.06 -34.20
N ARG A 1368 29.28 38.33 -34.12
CA ARG A 1368 27.95 38.89 -33.83
C ARG A 1368 27.70 39.15 -32.34
N HIS A 1369 28.49 38.60 -31.43
CA HIS A 1369 28.26 38.71 -29.98
C HIS A 1369 29.53 39.12 -29.23
N THR A 1370 29.58 40.38 -28.77
CA THR A 1370 30.70 40.97 -28.00
C THR A 1370 30.78 40.51 -26.55
N ASN A 1371 29.89 39.62 -26.09
CA ASN A 1371 29.74 39.25 -24.68
C ASN A 1371 30.39 37.91 -24.28
N ILE A 1372 31.16 37.25 -25.16
CA ILE A 1372 31.86 36.01 -24.82
C ILE A 1372 33.24 36.36 -24.30
N LYS A 1373 33.47 36.18 -23.00
CA LYS A 1373 34.78 36.39 -22.37
C LYS A 1373 35.79 35.30 -22.73
N CYS A 1374 35.32 34.14 -23.17
CA CYS A 1374 36.16 33.00 -23.45
C CYS A 1374 37.13 33.29 -24.62
N GLU A 1375 38.42 33.22 -24.33
CA GLU A 1375 39.54 33.42 -25.26
C GLU A 1375 40.23 32.11 -25.62
N LYS A 1376 40.23 31.11 -24.73
CA LYS A 1376 40.81 29.78 -25.00
C LYS A 1376 39.97 28.67 -24.37
N VAL A 1377 39.75 27.61 -25.13
CA VAL A 1377 39.02 26.40 -24.70
C VAL A 1377 39.92 25.19 -24.80
N TYR A 1378 40.08 24.46 -23.69
CA TYR A 1378 40.72 23.14 -23.67
C TYR A 1378 39.64 22.08 -23.71
N PHE A 1379 39.55 21.31 -24.79
CA PHE A 1379 38.64 20.18 -24.89
C PHE A 1379 39.37 18.86 -24.64
N ILE A 1380 39.00 18.19 -23.56
CA ILE A 1380 39.60 16.93 -23.14
C ILE A 1380 38.56 15.83 -23.33
N TRP A 1381 38.80 14.97 -24.32
CA TRP A 1381 37.96 13.81 -24.57
C TRP A 1381 38.56 12.56 -23.93
N VAL A 1382 37.84 11.96 -22.99
CA VAL A 1382 38.23 10.68 -22.36
C VAL A 1382 37.31 9.58 -22.87
N CYS A 1383 37.87 8.64 -23.63
CA CYS A 1383 37.15 7.47 -24.12
C CYS A 1383 37.93 6.18 -23.88
N SER A 1384 37.26 5.03 -23.85
CA SER A 1384 37.96 3.75 -23.87
C SER A 1384 38.48 3.47 -25.28
N THR A 1385 37.60 3.53 -26.27
CA THR A 1385 37.87 3.31 -27.69
C THR A 1385 37.08 4.32 -28.52
N HIS A 1386 37.47 4.55 -29.77
CA HIS A 1386 36.67 5.35 -30.70
C HIS A 1386 35.42 4.61 -31.23
N LYS A 1387 35.17 3.36 -30.82
CA LYS A 1387 34.01 2.56 -31.23
C LYS A 1387 32.71 3.24 -30.76
N ASN A 1388 31.76 3.43 -31.68
CA ASN A 1388 30.49 4.17 -31.54
C ASN A 1388 30.58 5.72 -31.52
N TYR A 1389 31.79 6.28 -31.60
CA TYR A 1389 32.03 7.73 -31.58
C TYR A 1389 32.84 8.19 -32.80
N GLU A 1390 32.86 7.40 -33.86
CA GLU A 1390 33.56 7.72 -35.13
C GLU A 1390 33.02 9.01 -35.74
N TRP A 1391 31.70 9.17 -35.70
CA TRP A 1391 31.01 10.38 -36.14
C TRP A 1391 31.49 11.64 -35.40
N PHE A 1392 31.94 11.50 -34.15
CA PHE A 1392 32.41 12.64 -33.38
C PHE A 1392 33.78 13.13 -33.87
N ILE A 1393 34.62 12.24 -34.43
CA ILE A 1393 35.87 12.64 -35.10
C ILE A 1393 35.57 13.52 -36.31
N GLU A 1394 34.57 13.16 -37.12
CA GLU A 1394 34.12 14.00 -38.25
C GLU A 1394 33.59 15.36 -37.76
N VAL A 1395 32.85 15.39 -36.64
CA VAL A 1395 32.41 16.65 -36.02
C VAL A 1395 33.59 17.49 -35.56
N LEU A 1396 34.60 16.90 -34.91
CA LEU A 1396 35.79 17.62 -34.46
C LEU A 1396 36.61 18.16 -35.64
N GLN A 1397 36.74 17.39 -36.73
CA GLN A 1397 37.38 17.87 -37.97
C GLN A 1397 36.66 19.10 -38.53
N ASN A 1398 35.32 19.10 -38.49
CA ASN A 1398 34.52 20.24 -38.93
C ASN A 1398 34.67 21.46 -37.99
N VAL A 1399 34.71 21.25 -36.68
CA VAL A 1399 34.93 22.32 -35.68
C VAL A 1399 36.32 22.93 -35.85
N GLU A 1400 37.36 22.10 -36.01
CA GLU A 1400 38.74 22.53 -36.24
C GLU A 1400 38.89 23.27 -37.58
N ALA A 1401 38.16 22.87 -38.62
CA ALA A 1401 38.14 23.58 -39.89
C ALA A 1401 37.44 24.96 -39.82
N LEU A 1402 36.51 25.13 -38.87
CA LEU A 1402 35.83 26.40 -38.61
C LEU A 1402 36.64 27.33 -37.70
N ASP A 1403 37.48 26.78 -36.82
CA ASP A 1403 38.32 27.54 -35.90
C ASP A 1403 39.49 28.23 -36.62
N LYS A 1404 39.31 29.52 -36.90
CA LYS A 1404 40.34 30.37 -37.53
C LYS A 1404 41.23 31.10 -36.53
N GLU A 1405 40.83 31.13 -35.25
CA GLU A 1405 41.46 31.97 -34.22
C GLU A 1405 42.29 31.16 -33.22
N ASP A 1406 42.48 29.86 -33.46
CA ASP A 1406 43.12 28.93 -32.50
C ASP A 1406 42.44 28.98 -31.12
N LEU A 1407 41.10 29.00 -31.12
CA LEU A 1407 40.29 29.05 -29.92
C LEU A 1407 40.31 27.70 -29.17
N LEU A 1408 40.39 26.59 -29.89
CA LEU A 1408 40.20 25.24 -29.39
C LEU A 1408 41.51 24.43 -29.36
N GLU A 1409 41.89 23.93 -28.18
CA GLU A 1409 42.99 22.98 -28.00
C GLU A 1409 42.44 21.62 -27.57
N MET A 1410 42.63 20.58 -28.40
CA MET A 1410 42.00 19.26 -28.22
C MET A 1410 42.99 18.20 -27.74
N HIS A 1411 42.60 17.47 -26.69
CA HIS A 1411 43.34 16.32 -26.16
C HIS A 1411 42.44 15.09 -26.09
N ILE A 1412 42.84 14.00 -26.75
CA ILE A 1412 42.07 12.75 -26.77
C ILE A 1412 42.80 11.71 -25.92
N PHE A 1413 42.18 11.25 -24.85
CA PHE A 1413 42.69 10.20 -23.96
C PHE A 1413 41.98 8.88 -24.25
N VAL A 1414 42.72 7.95 -24.84
CA VAL A 1414 42.31 6.57 -25.10
C VAL A 1414 42.73 5.71 -23.90
N THR A 1415 41.73 5.32 -23.10
CA THR A 1415 41.89 4.67 -21.79
C THR A 1415 41.77 3.15 -21.83
N GLN A 1416 41.51 2.55 -23.01
CA GLN A 1416 41.50 1.09 -23.13
C GLN A 1416 42.85 0.51 -22.69
N PHE A 1417 42.80 -0.65 -22.04
CA PHE A 1417 44.03 -1.36 -21.73
C PHE A 1417 44.61 -1.97 -23.01
N PHE A 1418 45.94 -2.03 -23.10
CA PHE A 1418 46.65 -2.56 -24.26
C PHE A 1418 46.16 -3.97 -24.69
N HIS A 1419 45.76 -4.83 -23.74
CA HIS A 1419 45.22 -6.17 -23.99
C HIS A 1419 43.79 -6.23 -24.55
N LYS A 1420 43.06 -5.12 -24.53
CA LYS A 1420 41.70 -5.02 -25.11
C LYS A 1420 41.66 -4.06 -26.31
N PHE A 1421 42.80 -3.70 -26.86
CA PHE A 1421 42.82 -2.90 -28.09
C PHE A 1421 42.14 -3.69 -29.20
N ASP A 1422 41.20 -3.04 -29.88
CA ASP A 1422 40.69 -3.48 -31.18
C ASP A 1422 41.70 -3.11 -32.27
N LEU A 1423 41.51 -3.64 -33.49
CA LEU A 1423 42.41 -3.36 -34.62
C LEU A 1423 42.59 -1.85 -34.85
N ARG A 1424 41.49 -1.10 -34.76
CA ARG A 1424 41.49 0.36 -34.81
C ARG A 1424 42.40 1.01 -33.78
N THR A 1425 42.23 0.69 -32.50
CA THR A 1425 43.00 1.31 -31.42
C THR A 1425 44.48 0.95 -31.53
N THR A 1426 44.79 -0.27 -31.95
CA THR A 1426 46.17 -0.70 -32.21
C THR A 1426 46.78 0.08 -33.38
N MET A 1427 46.05 0.27 -34.48
CA MET A 1427 46.54 1.08 -35.60
C MET A 1427 46.73 2.54 -35.20
N LEU A 1428 45.78 3.13 -34.47
CA LEU A 1428 45.92 4.48 -33.91
C LEU A 1428 47.20 4.58 -33.05
N TYR A 1429 47.44 3.60 -32.17
CA TYR A 1429 48.66 3.55 -31.34
C TYR A 1429 49.94 3.45 -32.17
N ILE A 1430 49.94 2.61 -33.21
CA ILE A 1430 51.10 2.46 -34.09
C ILE A 1430 51.35 3.74 -34.89
N CYS A 1431 50.31 4.33 -35.48
CA CYS A 1431 50.39 5.59 -36.24
C CYS A 1431 50.89 6.74 -35.37
N GLU A 1432 50.33 6.93 -34.17
CA GLU A 1432 50.71 8.01 -33.26
C GLU A 1432 52.16 7.80 -32.73
N LYS A 1433 52.51 6.59 -32.29
CA LYS A 1433 53.81 6.34 -31.66
C LYS A 1433 54.97 6.18 -32.64
N HIS A 1434 54.73 5.63 -33.83
CA HIS A 1434 55.79 5.25 -34.77
C HIS A 1434 55.86 6.11 -36.03
N PHE A 1435 54.85 6.93 -36.32
CA PHE A 1435 54.80 7.76 -37.54
C PHE A 1435 54.52 9.26 -37.32
N GLN A 1436 54.25 9.71 -36.09
CA GLN A 1436 53.98 11.13 -35.80
C GLN A 1436 55.27 11.98 -35.81
N SER A 1437 55.17 13.15 -36.44
CA SER A 1437 56.21 14.19 -36.55
C SER A 1437 56.15 15.19 -35.39
N ASP A 1438 57.25 15.91 -35.13
CA ASP A 1438 57.34 16.99 -34.16
C ASP A 1438 56.22 18.06 -34.34
N SER A 1439 55.54 18.33 -33.23
CA SER A 1439 54.71 19.46 -32.78
C SER A 1439 53.63 20.15 -33.65
N ASN A 1440 53.44 19.86 -34.94
CA ASN A 1440 52.37 20.52 -35.74
C ASN A 1440 51.65 19.64 -36.79
N GLY A 1441 51.89 18.32 -36.78
CA GLY A 1441 51.29 17.39 -37.74
C GLY A 1441 49.92 16.85 -37.32
N ARG A 1442 49.02 16.65 -38.28
CA ARG A 1442 47.77 15.90 -38.09
C ARG A 1442 48.04 14.40 -37.94
N SER A 1443 47.26 13.70 -37.12
CA SER A 1443 47.41 12.25 -36.93
C SER A 1443 47.10 11.48 -38.22
N MET A 1444 47.95 10.51 -38.59
CA MET A 1444 47.80 9.73 -39.82
C MET A 1444 46.45 8.98 -39.91
N PHE A 1445 45.91 8.62 -38.75
CA PHE A 1445 44.71 7.79 -38.64
C PHE A 1445 43.42 8.61 -38.48
N THR A 1446 43.45 9.72 -37.73
CA THR A 1446 42.24 10.53 -37.43
C THR A 1446 42.15 11.84 -38.21
N GLY A 1447 43.25 12.34 -38.79
CA GLY A 1447 43.28 13.61 -39.53
C GLY A 1447 43.08 14.87 -38.67
N LEU A 1448 43.08 14.75 -37.34
CA LEU A 1448 42.96 15.87 -36.39
C LEU A 1448 44.34 16.42 -36.00
N HIS A 1449 44.45 17.72 -35.64
CA HIS A 1449 45.64 18.23 -34.94
C HIS A 1449 45.66 17.84 -33.44
N ALA A 1450 44.57 17.25 -32.94
CA ALA A 1450 44.46 16.76 -31.58
C ALA A 1450 45.52 15.69 -31.26
N VAL A 1451 46.13 15.78 -30.08
CA VAL A 1451 47.12 14.81 -29.61
C VAL A 1451 46.40 13.61 -28.99
N ASN A 1452 46.72 12.39 -29.45
CA ASN A 1452 46.16 11.15 -28.89
C ASN A 1452 47.05 10.61 -27.76
N HIS A 1453 46.55 10.65 -26.54
CA HIS A 1453 47.18 10.12 -25.33
C HIS A 1453 46.66 8.72 -25.03
N PHE A 1454 47.55 7.76 -24.77
CA PHE A 1454 47.19 6.40 -24.39
C PHE A 1454 47.38 6.19 -22.89
N GLY A 1455 46.29 6.15 -22.14
CA GLY A 1455 46.28 6.06 -20.68
C GLY A 1455 45.24 6.98 -20.04
N ARG A 1456 45.16 6.95 -18.71
CA ARG A 1456 44.27 7.85 -17.96
C ARG A 1456 44.87 9.25 -17.88
N PRO A 1457 44.06 10.32 -18.02
CA PRO A 1457 44.53 11.69 -17.87
C PRO A 1457 45.02 11.95 -16.43
N ASN A 1458 46.25 12.42 -16.29
CA ASN A 1458 46.81 12.99 -15.08
C ASN A 1458 46.30 14.43 -14.94
N PHE A 1459 45.08 14.58 -14.41
CA PHE A 1459 44.44 15.88 -14.24
C PHE A 1459 45.26 16.84 -13.37
N GLU A 1460 46.04 16.35 -12.41
CA GLU A 1460 46.88 17.21 -11.55
C GLU A 1460 48.01 17.87 -12.36
N ALA A 1461 48.72 17.08 -13.17
CA ALA A 1461 49.73 17.61 -14.07
C ALA A 1461 49.11 18.56 -15.10
N LEU A 1462 47.95 18.20 -15.66
CA LEU A 1462 47.23 19.00 -16.64
C LEU A 1462 46.80 20.36 -16.08
N PHE A 1463 46.23 20.38 -14.87
CA PHE A 1463 45.81 21.63 -14.22
C PHE A 1463 47.00 22.50 -13.83
N LYS A 1464 48.12 21.92 -13.38
CA LYS A 1464 49.37 22.66 -13.16
C LYS A 1464 49.91 23.26 -14.46
N PHE A 1465 49.84 22.53 -15.56
CA PHE A 1465 50.22 23.03 -16.89
C PHE A 1465 49.35 24.21 -17.32
N ILE A 1466 48.03 24.11 -17.18
CA ILE A 1466 47.10 25.20 -17.54
C ILE A 1466 47.33 26.42 -16.64
N GLN A 1467 47.54 26.25 -15.33
CA GLN A 1467 47.90 27.35 -14.41
C GLN A 1467 49.20 28.05 -14.82
N ASN A 1468 50.20 27.30 -15.29
CA ASN A 1468 51.46 27.85 -15.74
C ASN A 1468 51.35 28.57 -17.09
N LYS A 1469 50.51 28.08 -18.01
CA LYS A 1469 50.26 28.70 -19.32
C LYS A 1469 49.45 30.00 -19.19
N HIS A 1470 48.53 30.05 -18.21
CA HIS A 1470 47.59 31.16 -18.02
C HIS A 1470 47.77 31.87 -16.66
N ARG A 1471 48.99 32.34 -16.37
CA ARG A 1471 49.31 33.02 -15.08
C ARG A 1471 48.58 34.34 -14.84
N ASN A 1472 48.10 34.98 -15.90
CA ASN A 1472 47.46 36.31 -15.83
C ASN A 1472 45.97 36.25 -15.46
N ILE A 1473 45.38 35.05 -15.41
CA ILE A 1473 43.95 34.84 -15.23
C ILE A 1473 43.66 34.47 -13.77
N ARG A 1474 42.59 35.03 -13.19
CA ARG A 1474 42.21 34.76 -11.80
C ARG A 1474 41.46 33.43 -11.61
N GLU A 1475 40.58 33.12 -12.56
CA GLU A 1475 39.65 32.00 -12.47
C GLU A 1475 39.56 31.24 -13.79
N ILE A 1476 39.65 29.91 -13.71
CA ILE A 1476 39.51 28.99 -14.85
C ILE A 1476 38.31 28.10 -14.60
N GLY A 1477 37.38 28.05 -15.55
CA GLY A 1477 36.18 27.21 -15.45
C GLY A 1477 36.46 25.79 -15.93
N ILE A 1478 36.14 24.77 -15.13
CA ILE A 1478 36.24 23.36 -15.53
C ILE A 1478 34.84 22.78 -15.56
N PHE A 1479 34.42 22.29 -16.73
CA PHE A 1479 33.11 21.70 -16.96
C PHE A 1479 33.31 20.24 -17.35
N SER A 1480 32.79 19.32 -16.55
CA SER A 1480 32.93 17.89 -16.84
C SER A 1480 31.58 17.22 -17.04
N CYS A 1481 31.45 16.48 -18.14
CA CYS A 1481 30.29 15.64 -18.44
C CYS A 1481 30.78 14.22 -18.76
N GLY A 1482 30.45 13.26 -17.90
CA GLY A 1482 30.91 11.89 -18.06
C GLY A 1482 30.69 11.02 -16.82
N PRO A 1483 31.25 9.80 -16.79
CA PRO A 1483 31.14 8.88 -15.67
C PRO A 1483 31.55 9.50 -14.33
N ASN A 1484 30.80 9.23 -13.26
CA ASN A 1484 31.06 9.77 -11.92
C ASN A 1484 32.49 9.53 -11.39
N SER A 1485 33.14 8.44 -11.82
CA SER A 1485 34.53 8.16 -11.48
C SER A 1485 35.50 9.24 -11.99
N ILE A 1486 35.30 9.71 -13.22
CA ILE A 1486 36.10 10.76 -13.84
C ILE A 1486 35.85 12.10 -13.11
N ASN A 1487 34.59 12.42 -12.81
CA ASN A 1487 34.25 13.67 -12.10
C ASN A 1487 34.86 13.73 -10.70
N LYS A 1488 34.90 12.60 -9.98
CA LYS A 1488 35.58 12.52 -8.67
C LYS A 1488 37.08 12.79 -8.79
N GLU A 1489 37.71 12.26 -9.82
CA GLU A 1489 39.13 12.43 -10.07
C GLU A 1489 39.47 13.89 -10.44
N ILE A 1490 38.67 14.50 -11.32
CA ILE A 1490 38.76 15.93 -11.66
C ILE A 1490 38.57 16.79 -10.42
N GLY A 1491 37.52 16.55 -9.64
CA GLY A 1491 37.24 17.32 -8.43
C GLY A 1491 38.38 17.22 -7.40
N ARG A 1492 39.00 16.05 -7.27
CA ARG A 1492 40.21 15.86 -6.45
C ARG A 1492 41.38 16.67 -7.00
N ALA A 1493 41.67 16.58 -8.30
CA ALA A 1493 42.77 17.32 -8.92
C ALA A 1493 42.57 18.85 -8.86
N CYS A 1494 41.33 19.34 -9.00
CA CYS A 1494 41.00 20.75 -8.81
C CYS A 1494 41.29 21.21 -7.38
N ARG A 1495 40.90 20.42 -6.37
CA ARG A 1495 41.18 20.72 -4.97
C ARG A 1495 42.68 20.78 -4.69
N GLU A 1496 43.47 19.87 -5.25
CA GLU A 1496 44.93 19.87 -5.11
C GLU A 1496 45.56 21.09 -5.80
N ALA A 1497 45.16 21.42 -7.03
CA ALA A 1497 45.66 22.58 -7.76
C ALA A 1497 45.29 23.92 -7.10
N ASN A 1498 44.12 24.01 -6.47
CA ASN A 1498 43.65 25.19 -5.75
C ASN A 1498 44.38 25.44 -4.42
N LYS A 1499 45.21 24.52 -3.94
CA LYS A 1499 46.06 24.77 -2.76
C LYS A 1499 47.13 25.83 -3.01
N ILE A 1500 47.52 26.06 -4.27
CA ILE A 1500 48.54 27.03 -4.67
C ILE A 1500 47.89 28.42 -4.79
N ARG A 1501 47.99 29.23 -3.73
CA ARG A 1501 47.35 30.57 -3.67
C ARG A 1501 47.88 31.60 -4.68
N SER A 1502 49.07 31.38 -5.24
CA SER A 1502 49.71 32.28 -6.22
C SER A 1502 49.30 32.01 -7.67
N ALA A 1503 48.45 31.00 -7.92
CA ALA A 1503 48.03 30.59 -9.26
C ALA A 1503 46.52 30.83 -9.47
N ALA A 1504 46.07 30.75 -10.73
CA ALA A 1504 44.66 30.82 -11.09
C ALA A 1504 43.83 29.74 -10.36
N SER A 1505 42.68 30.12 -9.83
CA SER A 1505 41.78 29.19 -9.15
C SER A 1505 40.88 28.44 -10.13
N PHE A 1506 40.68 27.16 -9.91
CA PHE A 1506 39.81 26.30 -10.71
C PHE A 1506 38.41 26.19 -10.12
N CYS A 1507 37.40 26.51 -10.92
CA CYS A 1507 35.99 26.35 -10.59
C CYS A 1507 35.43 25.12 -11.31
N HIS A 1508 35.33 23.99 -10.61
CA HIS A 1508 34.82 22.74 -11.19
C HIS A 1508 33.29 22.66 -11.10
N ARG A 1509 32.64 22.42 -12.23
CA ARG A 1509 31.21 22.18 -12.38
C ARG A 1509 30.97 20.83 -13.03
N PHE A 1510 30.19 19.99 -12.34
CA PHE A 1510 29.72 18.74 -12.90
C PHE A 1510 28.42 18.99 -13.67
N GLU A 1511 28.49 18.79 -14.98
CA GLU A 1511 27.37 19.01 -15.89
C GLU A 1511 26.69 17.68 -16.25
N THR A 1512 25.35 17.68 -16.15
CA THR A 1512 24.49 16.52 -16.47
C THR A 1512 23.60 16.86 -17.65
N PHE A 1513 24.24 17.27 -18.75
CA PHE A 1513 23.59 17.55 -20.03
C PHE A 1513 22.74 16.37 -20.50
#